data_AF-A0A1I8GSZ4-F1
#
_entry.id   AF-A0A1I8GSZ4-F1
#
_cell.length_a   1.000
_cell.length_b   1.000
_cell.length_c   1.000
_cell.angle_alpha   90.00
_cell.angle_beta   90.00
_cell.angle_gamma   90.00
#
_symmetry.space_group_name_H-M   'P 1'
#
loop_
_entity.id
_entity.type
_entity.pdbx_description
1 polymer ?
#
loop_
_entity_poly.entity_id
_entity_poly.type
_entity_poly.pdbx_seq_one_letter_code
_entity_poly.pdbx_strand_id
1 'polypeptide(L)'
;MTQRYQQLSMAEHSQHSGRASRANMLLEALRTLVLILVFYSFSITLTFYNKKYITLYPYPLSITVLHLCVKFLLAWLIRQVVEQLTGCHRLELCWAAYCRRVSPAGIASSLDIGLSNWSFEFVTVSLYTMTKSTAVVFILLFAIYLRLEEKRWSLVLVILLIAVGLFLFTYKSTQFHTGGFLLVLSASFVSGIRWTTAQVVTQRAELGLANPVDMIYHVQPWMVLVLLPLSVAFEGTEIATTANLFRASSATAAFGTVRILLVGAFLAFGLECSEYLLLSRTSSLTLSVSGIFKEVCTIVLAAGINDDVINPVNWAGMALCLSGIGLHCGLKAAASSADARDGQAARSSSGRQCRHRQPLQLEALPARESDFASHRVRHFSESVTVRRSVYRCSVANNLAGRASLYTGLEKSTVLQEARVFNETPLKVRRCTEILTKMLVILGQGEQLGRTEATEAFFAMTKLFQNKDVHLRRLVYIVIKEMATVAEDVIIVTSSLTKDMTGKEDAFRAPSIRALCRITDAGMLQSIERFMKQAIVDRSPPVSSAALVSAYQMFRSSQDVVRRWSNEVQEAVNSDSVMVQYHALGLLHQIRRSDRLAVTKLVQKYSKSSLRSPLAYCYLIRVASRLIQESSSGQDAASFEFLESCLRNKSELVVYEAARAIVALEQTSAKELAPAVSVLQMFLSSPKAVLRFAAVRTLNQVAMKHPAAVTACNLDLEQLIADSNSVRALCSKYPRKQAVMMTFLSQMLREEGSYDYKRSIVEALLAVIEENPESKEAGLSHLCEFIEDCEHPVLAVKTLHLLGDEGPKTMRPSKYIRYIYNRVILEVPLVRAAAVAALAKFGALHAPLLDSVLVLLDRCKLDTDDEVRDRATFYHRVLSLRNEQLASKFVLQPMQLSVVGLEQALLRYTQQSADSLQQKFDLRSVPVHTPAARPKPDEQLPEAFAAKQPAKSLETQADRYAKQLAAVPELSALGSLFKSSEPVRLTEEETEYSVTCVKHAFSDYLLLQFDLLNTLPDQRLEDVHVDCVPSEDWELVKVIPAPALPYNTPATCYSVFRPTEPSACSLSCTLRFVVKDCDPATGQPDSDEGYADEYVLEELDIGVCDFVQPVIKPNFSAAWEELAPDSELEDTFALTSMASIVDAVQNLVKVLGLAACDRSDKPDPGKSTHTLHLAGVFRGGHDVLARCRLAASGQGVTMNMTVRASDPELSRLFIGAILAVSQFPAQPHHSAAGSADAESGEVLLLRRQLQELVAVVVRQLVRLYEAQ
;
A
#
# COMPACT_ATOMS: atom_id res chain seq x y z
N MET A 1 -65.80 -7.53 -35.73
CA MET A 1 -64.50 -8.25 -35.73
C MET A 1 -63.30 -7.32 -35.52
N THR A 2 -63.27 -6.14 -36.15
CA THR A 2 -62.09 -5.24 -36.27
C THR A 2 -61.33 -4.95 -34.97
N GLN A 3 -62.01 -4.62 -33.86
CA GLN A 3 -61.38 -4.43 -32.55
C GLN A 3 -60.58 -5.66 -32.07
N ARG A 4 -61.07 -6.87 -32.32
CA ARG A 4 -60.41 -8.13 -31.95
C ARG A 4 -59.11 -8.32 -32.76
N TYR A 5 -59.12 -7.90 -34.02
CA TYR A 5 -57.95 -7.91 -34.90
C TYR A 5 -56.89 -6.88 -34.48
N GLN A 6 -57.32 -5.67 -34.06
CA GLN A 6 -56.41 -4.66 -33.48
C GLN A 6 -55.81 -5.09 -32.14
N GLN A 7 -56.59 -5.73 -31.26
CA GLN A 7 -56.07 -6.29 -30.00
C GLN A 7 -55.05 -7.42 -30.25
N LEU A 8 -55.32 -8.32 -31.20
CA LEU A 8 -54.37 -9.36 -31.61
C LEU A 8 -53.09 -8.76 -32.19
N SER A 9 -53.19 -7.81 -33.12
CA SER A 9 -52.04 -7.15 -33.73
C SER A 9 -51.19 -6.38 -32.70
N MET A 10 -51.81 -5.69 -31.73
CA MET A 10 -51.07 -5.05 -30.63
C MET A 10 -50.43 -6.07 -29.67
N ALA A 11 -51.07 -7.22 -29.43
CA ALA A 11 -50.46 -8.29 -28.65
C ALA A 11 -49.26 -8.91 -29.37
N GLU A 12 -49.33 -9.12 -30.68
CA GLU A 12 -48.22 -9.60 -31.52
C GLU A 12 -47.06 -8.61 -31.57
N HIS A 13 -47.31 -7.31 -31.76
CA HIS A 13 -46.26 -6.29 -31.76
C HIS A 13 -45.62 -6.12 -30.37
N SER A 14 -46.42 -6.22 -29.31
CA SER A 14 -45.92 -6.28 -27.92
C SER A 14 -45.04 -7.52 -27.69
N GLN A 15 -45.47 -8.69 -28.17
CA GLN A 15 -44.66 -9.91 -28.15
C GLN A 15 -43.38 -9.77 -28.99
N HIS A 16 -43.41 -9.13 -30.16
CA HIS A 16 -42.23 -8.98 -31.02
C HIS A 16 -41.21 -7.99 -30.45
N SER A 17 -41.65 -6.85 -29.92
CA SER A 17 -40.80 -5.90 -29.20
C SER A 17 -40.24 -6.52 -27.91
N GLY A 18 -41.07 -7.27 -27.18
CA GLY A 18 -40.65 -8.07 -26.04
C GLY A 18 -39.62 -9.14 -26.40
N ARG A 19 -39.82 -9.87 -27.51
CA ARG A 19 -38.87 -10.86 -28.06
C ARG A 19 -37.56 -10.20 -28.49
N ALA A 20 -37.58 -9.04 -29.15
CA ALA A 20 -36.36 -8.35 -29.58
C ALA A 20 -35.57 -7.74 -28.40
N SER A 21 -36.26 -7.17 -27.40
CA SER A 21 -35.65 -6.68 -26.17
C SER A 21 -35.06 -7.84 -25.34
N ARG A 22 -35.79 -8.96 -25.23
CA ARG A 22 -35.28 -10.21 -24.67
C ARG A 22 -34.11 -10.74 -25.48
N ALA A 23 -34.13 -10.71 -26.81
CA ALA A 23 -33.04 -11.18 -27.66
C ALA A 23 -31.76 -10.36 -27.48
N ASN A 24 -31.84 -9.03 -27.36
CA ASN A 24 -30.67 -8.20 -27.05
C ASN A 24 -30.14 -8.44 -25.62
N MET A 25 -31.01 -8.58 -24.62
CA MET A 25 -30.57 -8.97 -23.27
C MET A 25 -29.98 -10.38 -23.23
N LEU A 26 -30.55 -11.32 -23.99
CA LEU A 26 -30.02 -12.68 -24.16
C LEU A 26 -28.69 -12.66 -24.91
N LEU A 27 -28.48 -11.76 -25.87
CA LEU A 27 -27.21 -11.62 -26.61
C LEU A 27 -26.12 -10.97 -25.77
N GLU A 28 -26.44 -9.93 -24.99
CA GLU A 28 -25.48 -9.30 -24.06
C GLU A 28 -25.21 -10.22 -22.85
N ALA A 29 -26.18 -11.01 -22.39
CA ALA A 29 -25.98 -12.09 -21.42
C ALA A 29 -25.16 -13.26 -22.01
N LEU A 30 -25.43 -13.71 -23.23
CA LEU A 30 -24.67 -14.74 -23.94
C LEU A 30 -23.22 -14.30 -24.14
N ARG A 31 -22.98 -13.04 -24.55
CA ARG A 31 -21.63 -12.49 -24.66
C ARG A 31 -20.91 -12.47 -23.31
N THR A 32 -21.60 -12.12 -22.23
CA THR A 32 -21.03 -12.15 -20.88
C THR A 32 -20.75 -13.59 -20.41
N LEU A 33 -21.66 -14.52 -20.69
CA LEU A 33 -21.50 -15.95 -20.41
C LEU A 33 -20.33 -16.56 -21.19
N VAL A 34 -20.17 -16.22 -22.48
CA VAL A 34 -19.01 -16.66 -23.29
C VAL A 34 -17.70 -16.11 -22.72
N LEU A 35 -17.65 -14.85 -22.30
CA LEU A 35 -16.46 -14.29 -21.63
C LEU A 35 -16.16 -15.01 -20.31
N ILE A 36 -17.18 -15.32 -19.52
CA ILE A 36 -17.06 -16.10 -18.27
C ILE A 36 -16.57 -17.52 -18.55
N LEU A 37 -17.09 -18.21 -19.57
CA LEU A 37 -16.65 -19.56 -19.95
C LEU A 37 -15.21 -19.59 -20.48
N VAL A 38 -14.79 -18.59 -21.25
CA VAL A 38 -13.39 -18.44 -21.70
C VAL A 38 -12.47 -18.20 -20.50
N PHE A 39 -12.87 -17.32 -19.58
CA PHE A 39 -12.16 -17.09 -18.31
C PHE A 39 -12.04 -18.38 -17.48
N TYR A 40 -13.12 -19.14 -17.31
CA TYR A 40 -13.10 -20.42 -16.59
C TYR A 40 -12.18 -21.43 -17.27
N SER A 41 -12.24 -21.55 -18.61
CA SER A 41 -11.40 -22.47 -19.37
C SER A 41 -9.91 -22.20 -19.16
N PHE A 42 -9.45 -20.95 -19.35
CA PHE A 42 -8.06 -20.60 -19.08
C PHE A 42 -7.69 -20.72 -17.59
N SER A 43 -8.58 -20.28 -16.68
CA SER A 43 -8.29 -20.27 -15.24
C SER A 43 -8.18 -21.68 -14.66
N ILE A 44 -9.10 -22.58 -14.99
CA ILE A 44 -9.07 -23.98 -14.54
C ILE A 44 -7.86 -24.69 -15.16
N THR A 45 -7.66 -24.58 -16.48
CA THR A 45 -6.53 -25.23 -17.17
C THR A 45 -5.20 -24.77 -16.58
N LEU A 46 -5.00 -23.47 -16.36
CA LEU A 46 -3.77 -22.95 -15.76
C LEU A 46 -3.61 -23.36 -14.28
N THR A 47 -4.71 -23.49 -13.51
CA THR A 47 -4.64 -23.94 -12.11
C THR A 47 -4.03 -25.34 -12.02
N PHE A 48 -4.54 -26.31 -12.79
CA PHE A 48 -4.00 -27.68 -12.82
C PHE A 48 -2.63 -27.76 -13.52
N TYR A 49 -2.38 -26.93 -14.55
CA TYR A 49 -1.08 -26.85 -15.21
C TYR A 49 0.01 -26.38 -14.25
N ASN A 50 -0.21 -25.27 -13.55
CA ASN A 50 0.75 -24.73 -12.59
C ASN A 50 0.99 -25.73 -11.45
N LYS A 51 -0.05 -26.31 -10.83
CA LYS A 51 0.16 -27.33 -9.79
C LYS A 51 1.02 -28.49 -10.30
N LYS A 52 0.71 -29.07 -11.46
CA LYS A 52 1.44 -30.24 -11.99
C LYS A 52 2.90 -29.95 -12.35
N TYR A 53 3.23 -28.76 -12.86
CA TYR A 53 4.61 -28.44 -13.26
C TYR A 53 5.43 -27.77 -12.16
N ILE A 54 4.82 -27.07 -11.20
CA ILE A 54 5.53 -26.55 -10.01
C ILE A 54 5.97 -27.71 -9.09
N THR A 55 5.17 -28.78 -8.98
CA THR A 55 5.62 -30.01 -8.27
C THR A 55 6.68 -30.83 -9.03
N LEU A 56 7.00 -30.47 -10.28
CA LEU A 56 8.09 -31.09 -11.06
C LEU A 56 9.33 -30.19 -11.15
N TYR A 57 9.14 -28.88 -11.00
CA TYR A 57 10.19 -27.85 -11.00
C TYR A 57 9.84 -26.85 -9.90
N PRO A 58 10.38 -27.01 -8.67
CA PRO A 58 10.03 -26.22 -7.48
C PRO A 58 10.65 -24.81 -7.51
N TYR A 59 10.39 -24.08 -8.60
CA TYR A 59 10.86 -22.72 -8.86
C TYR A 59 9.67 -21.78 -9.17
N PRO A 60 8.61 -21.75 -8.34
CA PRO A 60 7.34 -21.11 -8.67
C PRO A 60 7.43 -19.61 -8.92
N LEU A 61 8.26 -18.87 -8.18
CA LEU A 61 8.45 -17.43 -8.36
C LEU A 61 9.16 -17.15 -9.68
N SER A 62 10.19 -17.92 -10.01
CA SER A 62 11.00 -17.73 -11.23
C SER A 62 10.28 -18.19 -12.50
N ILE A 63 9.51 -19.28 -12.42
CA ILE A 63 8.54 -19.67 -13.47
C ILE A 63 7.53 -18.53 -13.68
N THR A 64 7.06 -17.89 -12.61
CA THR A 64 6.16 -16.74 -12.70
C THR A 64 6.83 -15.53 -13.33
N VAL A 65 8.07 -15.18 -12.96
CA VAL A 65 8.85 -14.10 -13.60
C VAL A 65 9.03 -14.35 -15.10
N LEU A 66 9.35 -15.57 -15.51
CA LEU A 66 9.43 -15.95 -16.93
C LEU A 66 8.08 -15.79 -17.63
N HIS A 67 6.98 -16.24 -17.02
CA HIS A 67 5.63 -16.01 -17.55
C HIS A 67 5.34 -14.51 -17.73
N LEU A 68 5.75 -13.64 -16.78
CA LEU A 68 5.55 -12.20 -16.88
C LEU A 68 6.37 -11.55 -18.02
N CYS A 69 7.62 -11.95 -18.19
CA CYS A 69 8.46 -11.49 -19.30
C CYS A 69 7.88 -11.89 -20.65
N VAL A 70 7.41 -13.14 -20.80
CA VAL A 70 6.78 -13.63 -22.04
C VAL A 70 5.43 -12.95 -22.29
N LYS A 71 4.62 -12.70 -21.25
CA LYS A 71 3.36 -11.92 -21.35
C LYS A 71 3.61 -10.48 -21.80
N PHE A 72 4.68 -9.84 -21.32
CA PHE A 72 5.08 -8.50 -21.78
C PHE A 72 5.48 -8.50 -23.26
N LEU A 73 6.33 -9.44 -23.68
CA LEU A 73 6.75 -9.58 -25.10
C LEU A 73 5.56 -9.85 -26.02
N LEU A 74 4.60 -10.68 -25.60
CA LEU A 74 3.35 -10.92 -26.34
C LEU A 74 2.48 -9.66 -26.42
N ALA A 75 2.30 -8.92 -25.33
CA ALA A 75 1.53 -7.68 -25.34
C ALA A 75 2.16 -6.60 -26.22
N TRP A 76 3.50 -6.48 -26.19
CA TRP A 76 4.26 -5.59 -27.06
C TRP A 76 4.14 -5.98 -28.54
N LEU A 77 4.34 -7.27 -28.87
CA LEU A 77 4.24 -7.77 -30.25
C LEU A 77 2.83 -7.57 -30.82
N ILE A 78 1.78 -7.85 -30.04
CA ILE A 78 0.39 -7.65 -30.46
C ILE A 78 0.09 -6.16 -30.63
N ARG A 79 0.60 -5.28 -29.77
CA ARG A 79 0.50 -3.82 -29.97
C ARG A 79 1.16 -3.41 -31.29
N GLN A 80 2.41 -3.82 -31.54
CA GLN A 80 3.17 -3.49 -32.75
C GLN A 80 2.48 -3.99 -34.04
N VAL A 81 2.07 -5.26 -34.09
CA VAL A 81 1.38 -5.82 -35.26
C VAL A 81 0.07 -5.10 -35.54
N VAL A 82 -0.71 -4.76 -34.50
CA VAL A 82 -2.00 -4.10 -34.68
C VAL A 82 -1.84 -2.61 -35.02
N GLU A 83 -0.82 -1.95 -34.48
CA GLU A 83 -0.43 -0.59 -34.84
C GLU A 83 -0.01 -0.50 -36.32
N GLN A 84 0.72 -1.50 -36.82
CA GLN A 84 1.02 -1.64 -38.26
C GLN A 84 -0.23 -1.92 -39.11
N LEU A 85 -1.14 -2.80 -38.65
CA LEU A 85 -2.36 -3.16 -39.39
C LEU A 85 -3.44 -2.06 -39.38
N THR A 86 -3.48 -1.20 -38.36
CA THR A 86 -4.53 -0.17 -38.19
C THR A 86 -4.05 1.25 -38.44
N GLY A 87 -2.73 1.47 -38.62
CA GLY A 87 -2.13 2.80 -38.78
C GLY A 87 -2.30 3.72 -37.56
N CYS A 88 -2.74 3.19 -36.42
CA CYS A 88 -3.16 3.94 -35.25
C CYS A 88 -2.16 3.76 -34.11
N HIS A 89 -1.42 4.82 -33.76
CA HIS A 89 -0.48 4.78 -32.64
C HIS A 89 -1.17 4.39 -31.33
N ARG A 90 -0.58 3.39 -30.64
CA ARG A 90 -1.13 2.85 -29.38
C ARG A 90 -0.77 3.74 -28.21
N LEU A 91 -1.68 3.87 -27.23
CA LEU A 91 -1.48 4.81 -26.13
C LEU A 91 -0.26 4.45 -25.29
N GLU A 92 0.59 5.46 -25.06
CA GLU A 92 1.69 5.45 -24.10
C GLU A 92 1.38 6.39 -22.94
N LEU A 93 1.96 6.10 -21.76
CA LEU A 93 1.66 6.81 -20.53
C LEU A 93 2.89 7.59 -20.05
N CYS A 94 2.69 8.88 -19.74
CA CYS A 94 3.72 9.67 -19.08
C CYS A 94 4.13 9.02 -17.75
N TRP A 95 5.44 8.94 -17.48
CA TRP A 95 6.01 8.29 -16.29
C TRP A 95 5.34 8.69 -14.97
N ALA A 96 4.97 9.97 -14.79
CA ALA A 96 4.28 10.42 -13.57
C ALA A 96 2.87 9.80 -13.39
N ALA A 97 2.16 9.49 -14.49
CA ALA A 97 0.90 8.76 -14.47
C ALA A 97 1.12 7.26 -14.27
N TYR A 98 2.14 6.72 -14.94
CA TYR A 98 2.55 5.32 -14.89
C TYR A 98 2.92 4.90 -13.45
N CYS A 99 3.88 5.59 -12.84
CA CYS A 99 4.36 5.31 -11.48
C CYS A 99 3.34 5.58 -10.37
N ARG A 100 2.32 6.44 -10.59
CA ARG A 100 1.32 6.79 -9.55
C ARG A 100 -0.02 6.08 -9.69
N ARG A 101 -0.33 5.48 -10.85
CA ARG A 101 -1.65 4.88 -11.13
C ARG A 101 -1.59 3.45 -11.63
N VAL A 102 -0.54 3.06 -12.37
CA VAL A 102 -0.36 1.68 -12.85
C VAL A 102 0.45 0.85 -11.86
N SER A 103 1.50 1.42 -11.24
CA SER A 103 2.33 0.71 -10.25
C SER A 103 1.55 0.05 -9.10
N PRO A 104 0.49 0.62 -8.49
CA PRO A 104 -0.19 -0.05 -7.37
C PRO A 104 -0.91 -1.33 -7.81
N ALA A 105 -1.45 -1.32 -9.04
CA ALA A 105 -2.05 -2.52 -9.65
C ALA A 105 -0.97 -3.54 -10.07
N GLY A 106 0.21 -3.10 -10.50
CA GLY A 106 1.34 -3.98 -10.85
C GLY A 106 1.98 -4.64 -9.62
N ILE A 107 2.33 -3.86 -8.60
CA ILE A 107 2.87 -4.37 -7.32
C ILE A 107 1.90 -5.39 -6.73
N ALA A 108 0.61 -5.04 -6.61
CA ALA A 108 -0.40 -5.97 -6.11
C ALA A 108 -0.57 -7.20 -7.02
N SER A 109 -0.58 -7.05 -8.35
CA SER A 109 -0.66 -8.21 -9.27
C SER A 109 0.52 -9.17 -9.11
N SER A 110 1.72 -8.65 -8.85
CA SER A 110 2.94 -9.45 -8.75
C SER A 110 2.98 -10.30 -7.48
N LEU A 111 2.61 -9.72 -6.35
CA LEU A 111 2.55 -10.41 -5.06
C LEU A 111 1.33 -11.35 -5.00
N ASP A 112 0.19 -10.95 -5.56
CA ASP A 112 -0.99 -11.81 -5.73
C ASP A 112 -0.63 -13.11 -6.49
N ILE A 113 -0.10 -12.99 -7.71
CA ILE A 113 0.21 -14.15 -8.55
C ILE A 113 1.43 -14.92 -8.04
N GLY A 114 2.46 -14.22 -7.55
CA GLY A 114 3.68 -14.83 -7.01
C GLY A 114 3.42 -15.70 -5.79
N LEU A 115 2.80 -15.15 -4.74
CA LEU A 115 2.45 -15.90 -3.53
C LEU A 115 1.42 -17.01 -3.82
N SER A 116 0.47 -16.77 -4.74
CA SER A 116 -0.45 -17.81 -5.21
C SER A 116 0.28 -18.98 -5.89
N ASN A 117 1.21 -18.72 -6.80
CA ASN A 117 1.94 -19.79 -7.47
C ASN A 117 2.90 -20.51 -6.52
N TRP A 118 3.55 -19.79 -5.60
CA TRP A 118 4.41 -20.39 -4.57
C TRP A 118 3.63 -21.35 -3.67
N SER A 119 2.40 -20.99 -3.29
CA SER A 119 1.57 -21.88 -2.47
C SER A 119 1.29 -23.25 -3.10
N PHE A 120 1.33 -23.40 -4.45
CA PHE A 120 1.12 -24.70 -5.11
C PHE A 120 2.23 -25.72 -4.83
N GLU A 121 3.37 -25.30 -4.28
CA GLU A 121 4.37 -26.21 -3.71
C GLU A 121 3.77 -26.95 -2.50
N PHE A 122 3.16 -26.20 -1.57
CA PHE A 122 2.74 -26.69 -0.25
C PHE A 122 1.26 -27.13 -0.13
N VAL A 123 0.34 -26.61 -0.96
CA VAL A 123 -1.11 -26.90 -0.85
C VAL A 123 -1.69 -27.67 -2.03
N THR A 124 -2.81 -28.37 -1.81
CA THR A 124 -3.61 -28.98 -2.87
C THR A 124 -4.38 -27.95 -3.69
N VAL A 125 -4.84 -28.32 -4.90
CA VAL A 125 -5.73 -27.47 -5.71
C VAL A 125 -7.00 -27.13 -4.92
N SER A 126 -7.54 -28.10 -4.18
CA SER A 126 -8.70 -27.95 -3.30
C SER A 126 -8.44 -26.84 -2.26
N LEU A 127 -7.39 -26.94 -1.45
CA LEU A 127 -7.07 -25.96 -0.41
C LEU A 127 -6.67 -24.59 -0.97
N TYR A 128 -5.90 -24.54 -2.06
CA TYR A 128 -5.60 -23.30 -2.78
C TYR A 128 -6.89 -22.56 -3.15
N THR A 129 -7.78 -23.25 -3.86
CA THR A 129 -9.02 -22.68 -4.40
C THR A 129 -9.92 -22.20 -3.28
N MET A 130 -10.00 -22.97 -2.19
CA MET A 130 -10.76 -22.65 -1.00
C MET A 130 -10.23 -21.40 -0.27
N THR A 131 -8.94 -21.33 0.06
CA THR A 131 -8.39 -20.13 0.73
C THR A 131 -8.37 -18.92 -0.20
N LYS A 132 -8.25 -19.11 -1.52
CA LYS A 132 -8.27 -18.01 -2.50
C LYS A 132 -9.63 -17.30 -2.58
N SER A 133 -10.73 -18.03 -2.38
CA SER A 133 -12.10 -17.49 -2.35
C SER A 133 -12.29 -16.34 -1.34
N THR A 134 -11.51 -16.32 -0.26
CA THR A 134 -11.54 -15.25 0.77
C THR A 134 -11.20 -13.87 0.22
N ALA A 135 -10.54 -13.80 -0.95
CA ALA A 135 -10.30 -12.56 -1.69
C ALA A 135 -11.58 -11.74 -1.91
N VAL A 136 -12.76 -12.37 -2.01
CA VAL A 136 -14.05 -11.67 -2.16
C VAL A 136 -14.34 -10.72 -0.98
N VAL A 137 -13.94 -11.09 0.24
CA VAL A 137 -14.10 -10.26 1.45
C VAL A 137 -13.16 -9.05 1.39
N PHE A 138 -11.91 -9.26 0.98
CA PHE A 138 -10.93 -8.17 0.83
C PHE A 138 -11.27 -7.24 -0.33
N ILE A 139 -11.75 -7.77 -1.47
CA ILE A 139 -12.28 -6.99 -2.60
C ILE A 139 -13.43 -6.10 -2.12
N LEU A 140 -14.35 -6.60 -1.29
CA LEU A 140 -15.43 -5.79 -0.71
C LEU A 140 -14.89 -4.67 0.20
N LEU A 141 -13.98 -5.01 1.13
CA LEU A 141 -13.38 -4.04 2.05
C LEU A 141 -12.68 -2.91 1.30
N PHE A 142 -11.81 -3.24 0.33
CA PHE A 142 -11.12 -2.23 -0.47
C PHE A 142 -12.06 -1.49 -1.44
N ALA A 143 -13.13 -2.12 -1.95
CA ALA A 143 -14.14 -1.44 -2.76
C ALA A 143 -14.95 -0.41 -1.96
N ILE A 144 -15.28 -0.70 -0.69
CA ILE A 144 -15.93 0.26 0.21
C ILE A 144 -14.94 1.37 0.61
N TYR A 145 -13.70 1.02 0.97
CA TYR A 145 -12.64 1.97 1.34
C TYR A 145 -12.34 2.98 0.21
N LEU A 146 -12.15 2.50 -1.02
CA LEU A 146 -11.94 3.31 -2.22
C LEU A 146 -13.23 3.93 -2.80
N ARG A 147 -14.38 3.70 -2.17
CA ARG A 147 -15.73 4.18 -2.57
C ARG A 147 -16.11 3.82 -4.01
N LEU A 148 -15.83 2.58 -4.39
CA LEU A 148 -16.25 1.96 -5.66
C LEU A 148 -17.65 1.34 -5.57
N GLU A 149 -18.05 0.87 -4.39
CA GLU A 149 -19.37 0.31 -4.07
C GLU A 149 -19.95 1.00 -2.82
N GLU A 150 -21.29 1.06 -2.70
CA GLU A 150 -21.97 1.69 -1.56
C GLU A 150 -22.14 0.74 -0.38
N LYS A 151 -22.02 1.24 0.86
CA LYS A 151 -22.19 0.43 2.09
C LYS A 151 -23.66 0.02 2.30
N ARG A 152 -24.05 -1.09 1.68
CA ARG A 152 -25.37 -1.74 1.86
C ARG A 152 -25.22 -2.98 2.74
N TRP A 153 -25.77 -2.95 3.96
CA TRP A 153 -25.63 -4.05 4.93
C TRP A 153 -26.11 -5.41 4.42
N SER A 154 -27.13 -5.46 3.55
CA SER A 154 -27.58 -6.70 2.90
C SER A 154 -26.51 -7.32 2.00
N LEU A 155 -25.67 -6.52 1.34
CA LEU A 155 -24.59 -7.01 0.50
C LEU A 155 -23.40 -7.52 1.34
N VAL A 156 -23.14 -6.90 2.51
CA VAL A 156 -22.19 -7.40 3.50
C VAL A 156 -22.66 -8.75 4.05
N LEU A 157 -23.93 -8.86 4.46
CA LEU A 157 -24.51 -10.10 4.99
C LEU A 157 -24.46 -11.25 3.98
N VAL A 158 -24.73 -10.99 2.70
CA VAL A 158 -24.64 -11.97 1.62
C VAL A 158 -23.19 -12.46 1.41
N ILE A 159 -22.20 -11.57 1.48
CA ILE A 159 -20.80 -11.94 1.31
C ILE A 159 -20.27 -12.69 2.54
N LEU A 160 -20.76 -12.37 3.74
CA LEU A 160 -20.51 -13.13 4.96
C LEU A 160 -21.17 -14.53 4.90
N LEU A 161 -22.40 -14.64 4.39
CA LEU A 161 -23.08 -15.91 4.15
C LEU A 161 -22.31 -16.80 3.16
N ILE A 162 -21.79 -16.19 2.09
CA ILE A 162 -20.91 -16.87 1.11
C ILE A 162 -19.59 -17.31 1.79
N ALA A 163 -18.96 -16.46 2.61
CA ALA A 163 -17.74 -16.81 3.34
C ALA A 163 -17.95 -17.95 4.35
N VAL A 164 -19.09 -17.97 5.07
CA VAL A 164 -19.47 -19.08 5.96
C VAL A 164 -19.77 -20.35 5.16
N GLY A 165 -20.44 -20.24 4.01
CA GLY A 165 -20.63 -21.36 3.09
C GLY A 165 -19.33 -21.95 2.58
N LEU A 166 -18.37 -21.09 2.22
CA LEU A 166 -17.04 -21.48 1.79
C LEU A 166 -16.29 -22.17 2.92
N PHE A 167 -16.26 -21.60 4.12
CA PHE A 167 -15.66 -22.22 5.31
C PHE A 167 -16.27 -23.60 5.65
N LEU A 168 -17.59 -23.74 5.56
CA LEU A 168 -18.25 -25.04 5.73
C LEU A 168 -17.95 -26.01 4.57
N PHE A 169 -17.68 -25.51 3.36
CA PHE A 169 -17.21 -26.31 2.24
C PHE A 169 -15.75 -26.74 2.39
N THR A 170 -14.92 -25.98 3.13
CA THR A 170 -13.54 -26.38 3.49
C THR A 170 -13.48 -27.31 4.70
N TYR A 171 -14.57 -27.48 5.44
CA TYR A 171 -14.53 -28.05 6.78
C TYR A 171 -14.12 -29.52 6.73
N LYS A 172 -13.05 -29.87 7.47
CA LYS A 172 -12.43 -31.19 7.47
C LYS A 172 -11.84 -31.64 6.11
N SER A 173 -11.41 -30.70 5.27
CA SER A 173 -10.55 -31.01 4.12
C SER A 173 -9.20 -31.58 4.59
N THR A 174 -8.76 -32.67 3.96
CA THR A 174 -7.79 -33.63 4.50
C THR A 174 -6.31 -33.25 4.35
N GLN A 175 -5.98 -32.11 3.74
CA GLN A 175 -4.61 -31.76 3.30
C GLN A 175 -4.21 -30.32 3.70
N PHE A 176 -4.44 -29.94 4.96
CA PHE A 176 -4.12 -28.59 5.45
C PHE A 176 -2.64 -28.40 5.79
N HIS A 177 -1.95 -27.47 5.10
CA HIS A 177 -0.57 -27.07 5.38
C HIS A 177 -0.51 -25.56 5.73
N THR A 178 -0.13 -25.22 6.97
CA THR A 178 -0.21 -23.85 7.52
C THR A 178 0.58 -22.81 6.72
N GLY A 179 1.86 -23.06 6.40
CA GLY A 179 2.68 -22.11 5.64
C GLY A 179 2.07 -21.76 4.27
N GLY A 180 1.76 -22.78 3.47
CA GLY A 180 1.01 -22.62 2.22
C GLY A 180 -0.36 -21.95 2.38
N PHE A 181 -1.11 -22.25 3.43
CA PHE A 181 -2.38 -21.56 3.73
C PHE A 181 -2.18 -20.06 3.97
N LEU A 182 -1.17 -19.68 4.76
CA LEU A 182 -0.81 -18.28 5.01
C LEU A 182 -0.36 -17.57 3.71
N LEU A 183 0.43 -18.23 2.85
CA LEU A 183 0.78 -17.71 1.52
C LEU A 183 -0.47 -17.42 0.67
N VAL A 184 -1.45 -18.34 0.62
CA VAL A 184 -2.72 -18.07 -0.11
C VAL A 184 -3.54 -16.97 0.55
N LEU A 185 -3.61 -16.91 1.89
CA LEU A 185 -4.37 -15.88 2.60
C LEU A 185 -3.77 -14.48 2.39
N SER A 186 -2.45 -14.34 2.43
CA SER A 186 -1.73 -13.13 2.05
C SER A 186 -1.99 -12.77 0.59
N ALA A 187 -1.94 -13.75 -0.32
CA ALA A 187 -2.29 -13.55 -1.72
C ALA A 187 -3.76 -13.12 -1.91
N SER A 188 -4.70 -13.58 -1.06
CA SER A 188 -6.11 -13.18 -1.08
C SER A 188 -6.32 -11.74 -0.62
N PHE A 189 -5.60 -11.30 0.41
CA PHE A 189 -5.58 -9.90 0.84
C PHE A 189 -5.06 -8.98 -0.27
N VAL A 190 -3.92 -9.34 -0.87
CA VAL A 190 -3.32 -8.58 -1.98
C VAL A 190 -4.21 -8.62 -3.23
N SER A 191 -4.90 -9.72 -3.52
CA SER A 191 -5.93 -9.81 -4.58
C SER A 191 -7.05 -8.77 -4.39
N GLY A 192 -7.43 -8.47 -3.15
CA GLY A 192 -8.33 -7.37 -2.79
C GLY A 192 -7.83 -6.00 -3.28
N ILE A 193 -6.55 -5.70 -3.07
CA ILE A 193 -5.89 -4.50 -3.58
C ILE A 193 -5.79 -4.54 -5.11
N ARG A 194 -5.38 -5.68 -5.68
CA ARG A 194 -5.21 -5.90 -7.12
C ARG A 194 -6.49 -5.59 -7.89
N TRP A 195 -7.60 -6.25 -7.58
CA TRP A 195 -8.83 -6.10 -8.38
C TRP A 195 -9.50 -4.75 -8.21
N THR A 196 -9.37 -4.11 -7.05
CA THR A 196 -9.93 -2.77 -6.82
C THR A 196 -9.08 -1.67 -7.47
N THR A 197 -7.74 -1.76 -7.42
CA THR A 197 -6.85 -0.86 -8.16
C THR A 197 -6.92 -1.08 -9.68
N ALA A 198 -6.96 -2.33 -10.16
CA ALA A 198 -7.19 -2.65 -11.56
C ALA A 198 -8.53 -2.11 -12.06
N GLN A 199 -9.61 -2.20 -11.26
CA GLN A 199 -10.89 -1.57 -11.62
C GLN A 199 -10.76 -0.04 -11.74
N VAL A 200 -10.03 0.61 -10.82
CA VAL A 200 -9.72 2.05 -10.86
C VAL A 200 -8.88 2.45 -12.08
N VAL A 201 -8.08 1.54 -12.64
CA VAL A 201 -7.28 1.77 -13.85
C VAL A 201 -8.07 1.51 -15.14
N THR A 202 -8.76 0.38 -15.23
CA THR A 202 -9.42 -0.09 -16.46
C THR A 202 -10.79 0.55 -16.72
N GLN A 203 -11.57 0.86 -15.67
CA GLN A 203 -12.91 1.45 -15.86
C GLN A 203 -12.90 2.97 -15.93
N ARG A 204 -11.81 3.63 -15.50
CA ARG A 204 -11.69 5.10 -15.46
C ARG A 204 -11.03 5.67 -16.71
N ALA A 205 -11.70 6.64 -17.34
CA ALA A 205 -11.29 7.23 -18.62
C ALA A 205 -10.16 8.29 -18.54
N GLU A 206 -9.01 7.92 -17.98
CA GLU A 206 -7.72 8.54 -18.33
C GLU A 206 -7.03 7.68 -19.36
N LEU A 207 -6.66 6.50 -18.88
CA LEU A 207 -5.38 5.91 -19.27
C LEU A 207 -5.55 5.16 -20.60
N GLY A 208 -6.73 5.25 -21.21
CA GLY A 208 -7.14 4.45 -22.37
C GLY A 208 -7.16 2.93 -22.13
N LEU A 209 -6.75 2.45 -20.94
CA LEU A 209 -6.51 1.02 -20.59
C LEU A 209 -7.79 0.17 -20.47
N ALA A 210 -8.80 0.45 -21.30
CA ALA A 210 -9.98 -0.38 -21.50
C ALA A 210 -9.70 -1.58 -22.42
N ASN A 211 -8.61 -1.57 -23.19
CA ASN A 211 -8.13 -2.71 -23.95
C ASN A 211 -7.24 -3.59 -23.07
N PRO A 212 -7.50 -4.92 -22.94
CA PRO A 212 -6.74 -5.79 -22.05
C PRO A 212 -5.26 -5.93 -22.46
N VAL A 213 -4.93 -5.87 -23.75
CA VAL A 213 -3.53 -5.99 -24.20
C VAL A 213 -2.73 -4.74 -23.82
N ASP A 214 -3.35 -3.56 -23.92
CA ASP A 214 -2.74 -2.30 -23.49
C ASP A 214 -2.57 -2.27 -21.96
N MET A 215 -3.54 -2.79 -21.20
CA MET A 215 -3.41 -2.97 -19.74
C MET A 215 -2.23 -3.88 -19.38
N ILE A 216 -2.10 -5.06 -20.00
CA ILE A 216 -1.01 -6.00 -19.75
C ILE A 216 0.36 -5.40 -20.10
N TYR A 217 0.49 -4.75 -21.25
CA TYR A 217 1.74 -4.08 -21.64
C TYR A 217 2.20 -3.07 -20.58
N HIS A 218 1.26 -2.28 -20.04
CA HIS A 218 1.57 -1.25 -19.06
C HIS A 218 1.78 -1.80 -17.63
N VAL A 219 1.09 -2.87 -17.23
CA VAL A 219 1.19 -3.43 -15.87
C VAL A 219 2.44 -4.30 -15.67
N GLN A 220 2.85 -5.06 -16.69
CA GLN A 220 3.84 -6.13 -16.55
C GLN A 220 5.26 -5.70 -16.11
N PRO A 221 5.83 -4.56 -16.57
CA PRO A 221 7.15 -4.13 -16.12
C PRO A 221 7.23 -3.93 -14.60
N TRP A 222 6.16 -3.40 -13.98
CA TRP A 222 6.05 -3.31 -12.52
C TRP A 222 5.97 -4.68 -11.85
N MET A 223 5.33 -5.66 -12.50
CA MET A 223 5.26 -7.01 -11.94
C MET A 223 6.60 -7.74 -11.97
N VAL A 224 7.36 -7.59 -13.05
CA VAL A 224 8.72 -8.15 -13.15
C VAL A 224 9.64 -7.47 -12.13
N LEU A 225 9.58 -6.14 -12.01
CA LEU A 225 10.43 -5.36 -11.09
C LEU A 225 10.28 -5.77 -9.62
N VAL A 226 9.07 -6.14 -9.18
CA VAL A 226 8.80 -6.57 -7.80
C VAL A 226 9.09 -8.07 -7.58
N LEU A 227 8.76 -8.93 -8.55
CA LEU A 227 8.88 -10.38 -8.36
C LEU A 227 10.28 -10.93 -8.65
N LEU A 228 11.07 -10.26 -9.50
CA LEU A 228 12.43 -10.68 -9.83
C LEU A 228 13.39 -10.67 -8.62
N PRO A 229 13.42 -9.64 -7.74
CA PRO A 229 14.23 -9.68 -6.52
C PRO A 229 13.87 -10.84 -5.60
N LEU A 230 12.59 -11.16 -5.44
CA LEU A 230 12.12 -12.29 -4.63
C LEU A 230 12.54 -13.63 -5.23
N SER A 231 12.34 -13.81 -6.54
CA SER A 231 12.80 -14.97 -7.31
C SER A 231 14.32 -15.19 -7.16
N VAL A 232 15.12 -14.13 -7.28
CA VAL A 232 16.59 -14.21 -7.12
C VAL A 232 16.99 -14.53 -5.66
N ALA A 233 16.31 -13.96 -4.67
CA ALA A 233 16.64 -14.14 -3.26
C ALA A 233 16.29 -15.55 -2.72
N PHE A 234 15.17 -16.14 -3.16
CA PHE A 234 14.70 -17.43 -2.65
C PHE A 234 15.07 -18.62 -3.56
N GLU A 235 15.10 -18.46 -4.89
CA GLU A 235 15.27 -19.58 -5.84
C GLU A 235 16.54 -19.45 -6.70
N GLY A 236 17.18 -18.28 -6.73
CA GLY A 236 18.22 -17.94 -7.72
C GLY A 236 19.48 -18.82 -7.66
N THR A 237 19.88 -19.27 -6.46
CA THR A 237 21.05 -20.15 -6.24
C THR A 237 20.81 -21.56 -6.75
N GLU A 238 19.63 -22.12 -6.51
CA GLU A 238 19.26 -23.45 -7.01
C GLU A 238 19.10 -23.45 -8.54
N ILE A 239 18.45 -22.43 -9.08
CA ILE A 239 18.25 -22.27 -10.53
C ILE A 239 19.59 -22.14 -11.27
N ALA A 240 20.52 -21.33 -10.74
CA ALA A 240 21.84 -21.16 -11.32
C ALA A 240 22.68 -22.45 -11.31
N THR A 241 22.37 -23.39 -10.42
CA THR A 241 23.06 -24.68 -10.30
C THR A 241 22.32 -25.86 -10.96
N THR A 242 21.06 -25.69 -11.39
CA THR A 242 20.23 -26.81 -11.87
C THR A 242 20.71 -27.41 -13.20
N ALA A 243 20.80 -28.75 -13.23
CA ALA A 243 21.07 -29.54 -14.44
C ALA A 243 19.92 -29.52 -15.47
N ASN A 244 18.71 -29.05 -15.11
CA ASN A 244 17.54 -29.05 -16.00
C ASN A 244 17.40 -27.78 -16.86
N LEU A 245 18.24 -26.76 -16.64
CA LEU A 245 18.20 -25.49 -17.36
C LEU A 245 19.60 -25.02 -17.80
N PHE A 246 20.40 -24.44 -16.89
CA PHE A 246 21.69 -23.82 -17.23
C PHE A 246 22.84 -24.83 -17.37
N ARG A 247 22.78 -25.97 -16.67
CA ARG A 247 23.81 -27.02 -16.70
C ARG A 247 23.34 -28.28 -17.44
N ALA A 248 22.49 -28.10 -18.46
CA ALA A 248 21.86 -29.20 -19.20
C ALA A 248 22.84 -29.98 -20.07
N SER A 249 22.91 -31.30 -19.86
CA SER A 249 23.76 -32.23 -20.61
C SER A 249 23.29 -32.53 -22.04
N SER A 250 22.08 -32.11 -22.41
CA SER A 250 21.58 -32.21 -23.78
C SER A 250 20.66 -31.03 -24.15
N ALA A 251 20.85 -30.50 -25.36
CA ALA A 251 20.01 -29.40 -25.88
C ALA A 251 18.53 -29.83 -26.06
N THR A 252 18.27 -31.12 -26.29
CA THR A 252 16.92 -31.69 -26.39
C THR A 252 16.16 -31.64 -25.07
N ALA A 253 16.82 -31.89 -23.93
CA ALA A 253 16.21 -31.75 -22.61
C ALA A 253 15.88 -30.27 -22.32
N ALA A 254 16.84 -29.36 -22.50
CA ALA A 254 16.64 -27.92 -22.28
C ALA A 254 15.50 -27.36 -23.14
N PHE A 255 15.43 -27.72 -24.43
CA PHE A 255 14.33 -27.32 -25.32
C PHE A 255 12.98 -27.91 -24.88
N GLY A 256 12.98 -29.12 -24.32
CA GLY A 256 11.81 -29.74 -23.69
C GLY A 256 11.26 -28.91 -22.54
N THR A 257 12.12 -28.52 -21.59
CA THR A 257 11.77 -27.67 -20.43
C THR A 257 11.27 -26.29 -20.88
N VAL A 258 12.02 -25.61 -21.76
CA VAL A 258 11.64 -24.28 -22.29
C VAL A 258 10.28 -24.30 -22.98
N ARG A 259 9.97 -25.35 -23.75
CA ARG A 259 8.66 -25.50 -24.42
C ARG A 259 7.51 -25.64 -23.41
N ILE A 260 7.71 -26.34 -22.29
CA ILE A 260 6.70 -26.46 -21.22
C ILE A 260 6.46 -25.10 -20.58
N LEU A 261 7.52 -24.38 -20.20
CA LEU A 261 7.42 -23.04 -19.61
C LEU A 261 6.74 -22.02 -20.54
N LEU A 262 7.03 -22.07 -21.85
CA LEU A 262 6.35 -21.22 -22.84
C LEU A 262 4.84 -21.53 -22.93
N VAL A 263 4.43 -22.80 -22.91
CA VAL A 263 3.00 -23.16 -22.92
C VAL A 263 2.27 -22.65 -21.68
N GLY A 264 2.90 -22.72 -20.50
CA GLY A 264 2.41 -22.08 -19.27
C GLY A 264 2.23 -20.57 -19.43
N ALA A 265 3.22 -19.88 -20.01
CA ALA A 265 3.15 -18.44 -20.28
C ALA A 265 2.02 -18.04 -21.25
N PHE A 266 1.80 -18.81 -22.33
CA PHE A 266 0.69 -18.58 -23.26
C PHE A 266 -0.68 -18.75 -22.60
N LEU A 267 -0.85 -19.76 -21.73
CA LEU A 267 -2.08 -19.94 -20.93
C LEU A 267 -2.27 -18.79 -19.93
N ALA A 268 -1.20 -18.33 -19.29
CA ALA A 268 -1.22 -17.20 -18.36
C ALA A 268 -1.49 -15.85 -19.05
N PHE A 269 -1.11 -15.68 -20.33
CA PHE A 269 -1.50 -14.54 -21.16
C PHE A 269 -3.00 -14.60 -21.50
N GLY A 270 -3.49 -15.76 -21.98
CA GLY A 270 -4.91 -15.96 -22.31
C GLY A 270 -5.85 -15.73 -21.12
N LEU A 271 -5.46 -16.22 -19.93
CA LEU A 271 -6.17 -15.96 -18.67
C LEU A 271 -6.31 -14.45 -18.40
N GLU A 272 -5.19 -13.74 -18.29
CA GLU A 272 -5.20 -12.34 -17.88
C GLU A 272 -5.86 -11.42 -18.93
N CYS A 273 -5.73 -11.75 -20.23
CA CYS A 273 -6.53 -11.10 -21.27
C CYS A 273 -8.04 -11.28 -21.04
N SER A 274 -8.49 -12.49 -20.68
CA SER A 274 -9.91 -12.76 -20.41
C SER A 274 -10.40 -12.10 -19.11
N GLU A 275 -9.57 -12.04 -18.07
CA GLU A 275 -9.86 -11.38 -16.80
C GLU A 275 -10.03 -9.86 -16.97
N TYR A 276 -9.06 -9.18 -17.59
CA TYR A 276 -9.17 -7.74 -17.84
C TYR A 276 -10.28 -7.41 -18.85
N LEU A 277 -10.55 -8.28 -19.83
CA LEU A 277 -11.68 -8.10 -20.75
C LEU A 277 -13.02 -8.22 -20.00
N LEU A 278 -13.16 -9.15 -19.05
CA LEU A 278 -14.34 -9.28 -18.20
C LEU A 278 -14.48 -8.10 -17.21
N LEU A 279 -13.38 -7.63 -16.62
CA LEU A 279 -13.33 -6.43 -15.75
C LEU A 279 -13.64 -5.13 -16.52
N SER A 280 -13.33 -5.05 -17.81
CA SER A 280 -13.73 -3.91 -18.67
C SER A 280 -15.26 -3.80 -18.84
N ARG A 281 -16.00 -4.91 -18.59
CA ARG A 281 -17.46 -5.00 -18.76
C ARG A 281 -18.23 -5.18 -17.45
N THR A 282 -17.58 -5.57 -16.36
CA THR A 282 -18.19 -5.94 -15.07
C THR A 282 -17.39 -5.39 -13.88
N SER A 283 -18.00 -5.14 -12.71
CA SER A 283 -17.26 -4.68 -11.51
C SER A 283 -16.34 -5.77 -10.92
N SER A 284 -15.31 -5.39 -10.15
CA SER A 284 -14.43 -6.36 -9.47
C SER A 284 -15.23 -7.37 -8.62
N LEU A 285 -16.27 -6.89 -7.94
CA LEU A 285 -17.19 -7.71 -7.16
C LEU A 285 -18.04 -8.66 -8.02
N THR A 286 -18.33 -8.30 -9.27
CA THR A 286 -19.04 -9.19 -10.21
C THR A 286 -18.09 -10.25 -10.77
N LEU A 287 -16.84 -9.88 -11.06
CA LEU A 287 -15.77 -10.81 -11.43
C LEU A 287 -15.51 -11.82 -10.29
N SER A 288 -15.40 -11.36 -9.04
CA SER A 288 -15.11 -12.24 -7.89
C SER A 288 -16.28 -13.17 -7.54
N VAL A 289 -17.54 -12.73 -7.66
CA VAL A 289 -18.72 -13.61 -7.50
C VAL A 289 -18.80 -14.66 -8.62
N SER A 290 -18.34 -14.34 -9.84
CA SER A 290 -18.14 -15.36 -10.88
C SER A 290 -16.97 -16.31 -10.54
N GLY A 291 -15.91 -15.76 -9.93
CA GLY A 291 -14.78 -16.52 -9.38
C GLY A 291 -15.23 -17.64 -8.45
N ILE A 292 -16.13 -17.37 -7.50
CA ILE A 292 -16.64 -18.38 -6.55
C ILE A 292 -17.32 -19.57 -7.27
N PHE A 293 -18.02 -19.33 -8.38
CA PHE A 293 -18.60 -20.43 -9.15
C PHE A 293 -17.52 -21.23 -9.91
N LYS A 294 -16.48 -20.57 -10.43
CA LYS A 294 -15.28 -21.27 -10.95
C LYS A 294 -14.59 -22.08 -9.86
N GLU A 295 -14.49 -21.54 -8.65
CA GLU A 295 -13.87 -22.19 -7.49
C GLU A 295 -14.62 -23.46 -7.11
N VAL A 296 -15.96 -23.43 -7.01
CA VAL A 296 -16.79 -24.64 -6.83
C VAL A 296 -16.58 -25.64 -7.97
N CYS A 297 -16.59 -25.22 -9.23
CA CYS A 297 -16.31 -26.12 -10.36
C CYS A 297 -14.89 -26.72 -10.32
N THR A 298 -13.90 -25.95 -9.85
CA THR A 298 -12.50 -26.39 -9.72
C THR A 298 -12.36 -27.41 -8.60
N ILE A 299 -13.07 -27.24 -7.48
CA ILE A 299 -13.04 -28.16 -6.33
C ILE A 299 -13.78 -29.46 -6.67
N VAL A 300 -14.92 -29.41 -7.37
CA VAL A 300 -15.60 -30.63 -7.87
C VAL A 300 -14.72 -31.38 -8.87
N LEU A 301 -14.03 -30.67 -9.78
CA LEU A 301 -13.09 -31.30 -10.71
C LEU A 301 -11.86 -31.88 -9.98
N ALA A 302 -11.33 -31.17 -8.97
CA ALA A 302 -10.21 -31.66 -8.16
C ALA A 302 -10.61 -32.91 -7.36
N ALA A 303 -11.79 -32.92 -6.75
CA ALA A 303 -12.29 -34.08 -6.01
C ALA A 303 -12.48 -35.30 -6.92
N GLY A 304 -12.98 -35.12 -8.15
CA GLY A 304 -13.07 -36.19 -9.15
C GLY A 304 -11.76 -36.54 -9.88
N ILE A 305 -10.63 -35.92 -9.52
CA ILE A 305 -9.28 -36.21 -10.06
C ILE A 305 -8.34 -36.74 -8.97
N ASN A 306 -8.57 -36.36 -7.71
CA ASN A 306 -7.77 -36.76 -6.54
C ASN A 306 -8.49 -37.80 -5.64
N ASP A 307 -9.72 -38.19 -5.99
CA ASP A 307 -10.65 -38.96 -5.14
C ASP A 307 -10.90 -38.35 -3.72
N ASP A 308 -10.92 -37.01 -3.62
CA ASP A 308 -11.23 -36.30 -2.36
C ASP A 308 -12.69 -36.58 -1.93
N VAL A 309 -12.90 -37.32 -0.83
CA VAL A 309 -14.23 -37.69 -0.33
C VAL A 309 -15.02 -36.46 0.16
N ILE A 310 -15.99 -36.01 -0.64
CA ILE A 310 -16.87 -34.87 -0.32
C ILE A 310 -17.87 -35.25 0.78
N ASN A 311 -17.55 -34.89 2.03
CA ASN A 311 -18.38 -35.21 3.20
C ASN A 311 -19.73 -34.43 3.21
N PRO A 312 -20.72 -34.81 4.06
CA PRO A 312 -22.03 -34.15 4.10
C PRO A 312 -22.01 -32.67 4.53
N VAL A 313 -21.04 -32.25 5.35
CA VAL A 313 -20.85 -30.84 5.72
C VAL A 313 -20.35 -30.04 4.52
N ASN A 314 -19.50 -30.63 3.67
CA ASN A 314 -19.10 -30.01 2.41
C ASN A 314 -20.30 -29.86 1.46
N TRP A 315 -21.18 -30.87 1.34
CA TRP A 315 -22.43 -30.73 0.59
C TRP A 315 -23.34 -29.61 1.14
N ALA A 316 -23.43 -29.47 2.47
CA ALA A 316 -24.15 -28.36 3.11
C ALA A 316 -23.48 -26.99 2.86
N GLY A 317 -22.15 -26.90 2.94
CA GLY A 317 -21.36 -25.70 2.64
C GLY A 317 -21.48 -25.28 1.17
N MET A 318 -21.49 -26.23 0.24
CA MET A 318 -21.74 -25.97 -1.18
C MET A 318 -23.17 -25.50 -1.42
N ALA A 319 -24.18 -26.08 -0.75
CA ALA A 319 -25.55 -25.57 -0.79
C ALA A 319 -25.66 -24.15 -0.18
N LEU A 320 -24.88 -23.85 0.86
CA LEU A 320 -24.82 -22.51 1.46
C LEU A 320 -24.10 -21.49 0.54
N CYS A 321 -23.03 -21.88 -0.15
CA CYS A 321 -22.40 -21.09 -1.22
C CYS A 321 -23.38 -20.79 -2.36
N LEU A 322 -24.06 -21.83 -2.87
CA LEU A 322 -24.98 -21.71 -4.01
C LEU A 322 -26.24 -20.92 -3.64
N SER A 323 -26.74 -21.04 -2.41
CA SER A 323 -27.81 -20.18 -1.90
C SER A 323 -27.34 -18.75 -1.62
N GLY A 324 -26.10 -18.55 -1.18
CA GLY A 324 -25.49 -17.22 -1.04
C GLY A 324 -25.29 -16.50 -2.38
N ILE A 325 -24.81 -17.21 -3.41
CA ILE A 325 -24.74 -16.72 -4.79
C ILE A 325 -26.16 -16.53 -5.34
N GLY A 326 -27.07 -17.48 -5.11
CA GLY A 326 -28.48 -17.39 -5.48
C GLY A 326 -29.20 -16.20 -4.84
N LEU A 327 -28.84 -15.84 -3.61
CA LEU A 327 -29.31 -14.66 -2.89
C LEU A 327 -28.58 -13.38 -3.33
N HIS A 328 -27.30 -13.43 -3.71
CA HIS A 328 -26.61 -12.30 -4.35
C HIS A 328 -27.26 -11.97 -5.69
N CYS A 329 -27.35 -12.96 -6.58
CA CYS A 329 -28.02 -12.85 -7.87
C CYS A 329 -29.51 -12.52 -7.68
N GLY A 330 -30.18 -13.09 -6.68
CA GLY A 330 -31.56 -12.82 -6.32
C GLY A 330 -31.79 -11.40 -5.83
N LEU A 331 -30.95 -10.87 -4.94
CA LEU A 331 -31.02 -9.48 -4.45
C LEU A 331 -30.52 -8.48 -5.49
N LYS A 332 -29.57 -8.84 -6.37
CA LYS A 332 -29.10 -8.02 -7.48
C LYS A 332 -30.13 -7.98 -8.61
N ALA A 333 -30.81 -9.10 -8.87
CA ALA A 333 -31.95 -9.21 -9.78
C ALA A 333 -33.22 -8.58 -9.21
N ALA A 334 -33.46 -8.65 -7.90
CA ALA A 334 -34.58 -7.99 -7.21
C ALA A 334 -34.31 -6.50 -7.02
N ALA A 335 -33.07 -6.06 -6.81
CA ALA A 335 -32.69 -4.66 -6.87
C ALA A 335 -32.79 -4.14 -8.31
N SER A 336 -32.32 -4.88 -9.33
CA SER A 336 -32.52 -4.48 -10.73
C SER A 336 -33.98 -4.61 -11.20
N SER A 337 -34.78 -5.45 -10.53
CA SER A 337 -36.23 -5.56 -10.73
C SER A 337 -37.01 -4.60 -9.86
N ALA A 338 -36.41 -3.94 -8.85
CA ALA A 338 -36.93 -2.77 -8.17
C ALA A 338 -36.58 -1.53 -9.01
N ASP A 339 -35.32 -1.35 -9.42
CA ASP A 339 -34.87 -0.43 -10.47
C ASP A 339 -35.58 -0.67 -11.84
N ALA A 340 -36.37 -1.75 -11.97
CA ALA A 340 -37.31 -1.98 -13.07
C ALA A 340 -38.80 -2.12 -12.66
N ARG A 341 -39.19 -2.15 -11.38
CA ARG A 341 -40.58 -2.07 -10.86
C ARG A 341 -40.90 -0.69 -10.29
N ASP A 342 -40.10 -0.17 -9.37
CA ASP A 342 -39.95 1.29 -9.24
C ASP A 342 -39.46 1.86 -10.58
N GLY A 343 -38.66 1.11 -11.34
CA GLY A 343 -38.38 1.42 -12.74
C GLY A 343 -39.54 1.25 -13.73
N GLN A 344 -40.67 0.62 -13.37
CA GLN A 344 -41.87 0.54 -14.22
C GLN A 344 -43.00 1.45 -13.73
N ALA A 345 -43.08 1.74 -12.43
CA ALA A 345 -43.83 2.87 -11.86
C ALA A 345 -43.16 4.21 -12.22
N ALA A 346 -41.83 4.24 -12.33
CA ALA A 346 -41.08 5.28 -13.01
C ALA A 346 -41.32 5.19 -14.51
N ARG A 347 -41.12 4.08 -15.25
CA ARG A 347 -41.39 4.11 -16.72
C ARG A 347 -42.85 4.40 -17.10
N SER A 348 -43.82 4.31 -16.19
CA SER A 348 -45.19 4.83 -16.38
C SER A 348 -45.36 6.33 -16.04
N SER A 349 -44.33 7.02 -15.55
CA SER A 349 -44.35 8.43 -15.11
C SER A 349 -43.12 9.30 -15.48
N SER A 350 -41.97 8.70 -15.80
CA SER A 350 -40.63 9.27 -16.00
C SER A 350 -39.68 8.20 -16.61
N GLY A 351 -39.21 8.39 -17.85
CA GLY A 351 -38.64 7.28 -18.64
C GLY A 351 -37.18 7.45 -19.06
N ARG A 352 -36.27 6.74 -18.36
CA ARG A 352 -34.78 6.63 -18.55
C ARG A 352 -33.98 7.72 -17.81
N GLN A 353 -32.66 7.64 -17.53
CA GLN A 353 -31.59 6.62 -17.65
C GLN A 353 -30.45 7.09 -16.71
N CYS A 354 -29.63 6.17 -16.19
CA CYS A 354 -28.17 6.24 -16.37
C CYS A 354 -27.42 5.01 -15.81
N ARG A 355 -26.66 4.33 -16.67
CA ARG A 355 -25.47 3.51 -16.40
C ARG A 355 -24.60 3.54 -17.67
N HIS A 356 -23.28 3.53 -17.64
CA HIS A 356 -22.33 3.95 -16.59
C HIS A 356 -21.21 4.73 -17.29
N ARG A 357 -20.42 5.50 -16.53
CA ARG A 357 -19.10 6.01 -16.97
C ARG A 357 -18.23 6.14 -15.73
N GLN A 358 -17.00 5.64 -15.75
CA GLN A 358 -16.00 5.98 -14.73
C GLN A 358 -14.91 6.91 -15.35
N PRO A 359 -14.31 7.85 -14.58
CA PRO A 359 -13.61 9.02 -15.16
C PRO A 359 -12.17 9.25 -14.65
N LEU A 360 -11.33 10.03 -15.35
CA LEU A 360 -10.03 10.56 -14.84
C LEU A 360 -9.56 11.84 -15.63
N GLN A 361 -8.26 12.16 -15.72
CA GLN A 361 -7.60 13.45 -16.07
C GLN A 361 -6.63 13.46 -17.31
N LEU A 362 -5.80 14.52 -17.46
CA LEU A 362 -4.40 14.54 -17.98
C LEU A 362 -3.72 15.89 -17.57
N GLU A 363 -2.38 16.02 -17.68
CA GLU A 363 -1.51 17.22 -17.42
C GLU A 363 -0.83 17.69 -18.74
N ALA A 364 -0.24 18.89 -18.93
CA ALA A 364 -0.24 20.21 -18.26
C ALA A 364 0.56 21.24 -19.13
N LEU A 365 1.32 22.18 -18.50
CA LEU A 365 2.35 23.09 -19.05
C LEU A 365 1.87 24.33 -19.88
N PRO A 366 2.66 25.43 -19.98
CA PRO A 366 3.69 25.95 -19.04
C PRO A 366 3.63 27.48 -18.72
N ALA A 367 4.46 27.85 -17.73
CA ALA A 367 4.94 29.15 -17.24
C ALA A 367 4.68 30.50 -17.98
N ARG A 368 4.36 31.55 -17.18
CA ARG A 368 5.23 32.74 -16.99
C ARG A 368 4.83 33.56 -15.75
N GLU A 369 5.78 34.30 -15.17
CA GLU A 369 5.56 35.28 -14.10
C GLU A 369 5.89 36.69 -14.59
N SER A 370 4.94 37.62 -14.46
CA SER A 370 5.16 39.05 -14.18
C SER A 370 3.81 39.76 -13.94
N ASP A 371 3.88 40.98 -13.42
CA ASP A 371 2.89 42.07 -13.53
C ASP A 371 1.56 42.04 -12.75
N PHE A 372 1.58 42.88 -11.69
CA PHE A 372 0.55 43.83 -11.27
C PHE A 372 -0.77 43.39 -10.61
N ALA A 373 -1.11 44.16 -9.56
CA ALA A 373 -2.36 44.06 -8.82
C ALA A 373 -3.55 44.59 -9.63
N SER A 374 -4.55 43.73 -9.87
CA SER A 374 -5.96 44.06 -10.19
C SER A 374 -6.77 42.82 -10.58
N HIS A 375 -6.12 41.74 -11.04
CA HIS A 375 -6.77 40.62 -11.73
C HIS A 375 -7.04 39.36 -10.89
N ARG A 376 -7.54 39.48 -9.64
CA ARG A 376 -8.08 38.33 -8.86
C ARG A 376 -9.60 38.33 -8.62
N VAL A 377 -10.33 39.13 -9.41
CA VAL A 377 -11.78 39.01 -9.65
C VAL A 377 -12.08 38.04 -10.81
N ARG A 378 -11.14 37.84 -11.74
CA ARG A 378 -11.33 36.99 -12.91
C ARG A 378 -11.61 35.52 -12.56
N HIS A 379 -11.23 35.02 -11.39
CA HIS A 379 -11.43 33.62 -11.01
C HIS A 379 -12.90 33.12 -10.93
N PHE A 380 -13.93 33.97 -10.85
CA PHE A 380 -15.32 33.50 -11.06
C PHE A 380 -15.71 33.50 -12.56
N SER A 381 -15.03 34.29 -13.38
CA SER A 381 -15.05 34.08 -14.84
C SER A 381 -14.31 32.81 -15.20
N GLU A 382 -13.13 32.60 -14.64
CA GLU A 382 -12.29 31.44 -14.93
C GLU A 382 -12.76 30.18 -14.24
N SER A 383 -13.58 30.19 -13.18
CA SER A 383 -14.24 28.95 -12.75
C SER A 383 -15.33 28.50 -13.74
N VAL A 384 -15.90 29.43 -14.52
CA VAL A 384 -16.79 29.14 -15.65
C VAL A 384 -16.01 28.85 -16.93
N THR A 385 -14.90 29.54 -17.22
CA THR A 385 -14.02 29.29 -18.37
C THR A 385 -13.11 28.07 -18.18
N VAL A 386 -12.72 27.72 -16.96
CA VAL A 386 -12.13 26.42 -16.60
C VAL A 386 -13.20 25.35 -16.54
N ARG A 387 -14.48 25.65 -16.29
CA ARG A 387 -15.54 24.71 -16.71
C ARG A 387 -15.64 24.62 -18.24
N ARG A 388 -15.33 25.66 -19.01
CA ARG A 388 -15.26 25.58 -20.47
C ARG A 388 -14.03 24.79 -20.97
N SER A 389 -12.88 24.91 -20.31
CA SER A 389 -11.68 24.12 -20.60
C SER A 389 -11.76 22.70 -20.04
N VAL A 390 -12.36 22.47 -18.87
CA VAL A 390 -12.61 21.14 -18.29
C VAL A 390 -13.81 20.45 -18.94
N TYR A 391 -14.75 21.15 -19.59
CA TYR A 391 -15.71 20.48 -20.49
C TYR A 391 -15.12 20.25 -21.88
N ARG A 392 -14.31 21.15 -22.46
CA ARG A 392 -13.51 20.84 -23.67
C ARG A 392 -12.55 19.67 -23.41
N CYS A 393 -11.87 19.64 -22.26
CA CYS A 393 -10.93 18.60 -21.85
C CYS A 393 -11.63 17.35 -21.28
N SER A 394 -12.85 17.44 -20.72
CA SER A 394 -13.63 16.23 -20.40
C SER A 394 -14.23 15.61 -21.67
N VAL A 395 -14.65 16.41 -22.65
CA VAL A 395 -14.98 15.90 -23.99
C VAL A 395 -13.72 15.31 -24.63
N ALA A 396 -12.61 16.04 -24.70
CA ALA A 396 -11.34 15.59 -25.29
C ALA A 396 -10.71 14.38 -24.57
N ASN A 397 -10.75 14.25 -23.25
CA ASN A 397 -10.21 13.08 -22.55
C ASN A 397 -11.13 11.85 -22.67
N ASN A 398 -12.45 12.06 -22.75
CA ASN A 398 -13.37 10.99 -23.16
C ASN A 398 -13.29 10.68 -24.66
N LEU A 399 -12.56 11.49 -25.43
CA LEU A 399 -12.14 11.22 -26.80
C LEU A 399 -10.71 10.68 -26.88
N ALA A 400 -9.84 10.88 -25.87
CA ALA A 400 -8.45 10.41 -25.88
C ALA A 400 -8.39 8.88 -25.90
N GLY A 401 -9.21 8.21 -25.09
CA GLY A 401 -9.46 6.77 -25.17
C GLY A 401 -10.22 6.30 -26.42
N ARG A 402 -10.46 7.20 -27.39
CA ARG A 402 -11.03 6.96 -28.72
C ARG A 402 -10.29 7.78 -29.81
N ALA A 403 -9.06 8.25 -29.57
CA ALA A 403 -8.42 9.23 -30.45
C ALA A 403 -8.28 8.69 -31.88
N SER A 404 -7.82 7.44 -31.99
CA SER A 404 -7.72 6.65 -33.23
C SER A 404 -9.06 6.46 -33.99
N LEU A 405 -10.21 6.61 -33.32
CA LEU A 405 -11.55 6.44 -33.90
C LEU A 405 -12.14 7.78 -34.42
N TYR A 406 -11.45 8.90 -34.18
CA TYR A 406 -11.88 10.24 -34.59
C TYR A 406 -10.74 11.12 -35.16
N THR A 407 -9.54 10.57 -35.32
CA THR A 407 -8.50 11.07 -36.22
C THR A 407 -8.98 10.96 -37.67
N GLY A 408 -8.84 12.05 -38.45
CA GLY A 408 -9.24 12.05 -39.87
C GLY A 408 -10.76 12.12 -40.12
N LEU A 409 -11.56 12.63 -39.18
CA LEU A 409 -12.97 12.95 -39.47
C LEU A 409 -13.08 14.09 -40.48
N GLU A 410 -13.76 13.86 -41.61
CA GLU A 410 -14.19 14.95 -42.48
C GLU A 410 -15.53 15.54 -42.06
N LYS A 411 -15.58 16.88 -41.95
CA LYS A 411 -16.81 17.68 -41.80
C LYS A 411 -17.95 17.26 -42.74
N SER A 412 -17.64 17.08 -44.02
CA SER A 412 -18.54 16.65 -45.11
C SER A 412 -19.37 15.41 -44.72
N THR A 413 -18.66 14.37 -44.31
CA THR A 413 -19.18 13.04 -43.99
C THR A 413 -20.05 13.08 -42.73
N VAL A 414 -19.63 13.83 -41.70
CA VAL A 414 -20.40 13.93 -40.44
C VAL A 414 -21.70 14.72 -40.63
N LEU A 415 -21.70 15.77 -41.46
CA LEU A 415 -22.92 16.50 -41.83
C LEU A 415 -23.85 15.63 -42.70
N GLN A 416 -23.30 14.79 -43.59
CA GLN A 416 -24.10 13.84 -44.36
C GLN A 416 -24.71 12.74 -43.47
N GLU A 417 -23.98 12.23 -42.47
CA GLU A 417 -24.51 11.31 -41.46
C GLU A 417 -25.62 11.94 -40.59
N ALA A 418 -25.55 13.25 -40.29
CA ALA A 418 -26.55 13.95 -39.47
C ALA A 418 -27.99 13.89 -40.06
N ARG A 419 -28.14 13.55 -41.35
CA ARG A 419 -29.44 13.25 -41.97
C ARG A 419 -30.20 12.12 -41.25
N VAL A 420 -29.50 11.22 -40.56
CA VAL A 420 -30.06 10.16 -39.70
C VAL A 420 -30.97 10.71 -38.60
N PHE A 421 -30.79 11.96 -38.15
CA PHE A 421 -31.68 12.59 -37.17
C PHE A 421 -33.12 12.79 -37.69
N ASN A 422 -33.34 12.67 -39.00
CA ASN A 422 -34.66 12.70 -39.63
C ASN A 422 -35.29 11.31 -39.83
N GLU A 423 -34.58 10.20 -39.57
CA GLU A 423 -35.10 8.84 -39.76
C GLU A 423 -36.19 8.51 -38.71
N THR A 424 -37.32 7.97 -39.19
CA THR A 424 -38.36 7.38 -38.35
C THR A 424 -38.40 5.86 -38.57
N PRO A 425 -38.14 5.00 -37.56
CA PRO A 425 -37.84 5.32 -36.15
C PRO A 425 -36.38 5.74 -35.88
N LEU A 426 -36.20 6.66 -34.91
CA LEU A 426 -34.90 7.23 -34.53
C LEU A 426 -33.91 6.18 -33.95
N LYS A 427 -32.78 5.97 -34.64
CA LYS A 427 -31.71 5.03 -34.27
C LYS A 427 -30.77 5.61 -33.19
N VAL A 428 -31.20 5.55 -31.92
CA VAL A 428 -30.53 6.18 -30.75
C VAL A 428 -29.00 5.98 -30.69
N ARG A 429 -28.48 4.76 -30.89
CA ARG A 429 -27.01 4.49 -30.87
C ARG A 429 -26.30 5.30 -31.98
N ARG A 430 -26.77 5.23 -33.22
CA ARG A 430 -26.22 5.98 -34.37
C ARG A 430 -26.32 7.50 -34.17
N CYS A 431 -27.44 8.02 -33.66
CA CYS A 431 -27.56 9.45 -33.38
C CYS A 431 -26.59 9.91 -32.27
N THR A 432 -26.33 9.06 -31.27
CA THR A 432 -25.34 9.32 -30.19
C THR A 432 -23.92 9.40 -30.76
N GLU A 433 -23.57 8.50 -31.67
CA GLU A 433 -22.26 8.48 -32.35
C GLU A 433 -22.05 9.74 -33.21
N ILE A 434 -23.05 10.14 -34.00
CA ILE A 434 -22.96 11.34 -34.87
C ILE A 434 -22.85 12.62 -34.04
N LEU A 435 -23.68 12.80 -33.00
CA LEU A 435 -23.55 13.94 -32.08
C LEU A 435 -22.18 13.96 -31.39
N THR A 436 -21.56 12.79 -31.16
CA THR A 436 -20.18 12.73 -30.65
C THR A 436 -19.18 13.19 -31.70
N LYS A 437 -19.27 12.72 -32.96
CA LYS A 437 -18.42 13.18 -34.07
C LYS A 437 -18.53 14.71 -34.28
N MET A 438 -19.73 15.28 -34.21
CA MET A 438 -19.94 16.74 -34.30
C MET A 438 -19.23 17.51 -33.17
N LEU A 439 -19.20 16.96 -31.95
CA LEU A 439 -18.44 17.56 -30.83
C LEU A 439 -16.93 17.42 -30.97
N VAL A 440 -16.42 16.43 -31.71
CA VAL A 440 -14.99 16.32 -32.07
C VAL A 440 -14.61 17.47 -32.99
N ILE A 441 -15.33 17.62 -34.10
CA ILE A 441 -15.13 18.64 -35.15
C ILE A 441 -15.15 20.07 -34.54
N LEU A 442 -16.19 20.37 -33.75
CA LEU A 442 -16.32 21.64 -33.02
C LEU A 442 -15.26 21.82 -31.90
N GLY A 443 -14.65 20.73 -31.44
CA GLY A 443 -13.57 20.72 -30.45
C GLY A 443 -12.18 20.91 -31.07
N GLN A 444 -11.94 20.37 -32.25
CA GLN A 444 -10.73 20.52 -33.07
C GLN A 444 -10.61 21.93 -33.66
N GLY A 445 -11.74 22.63 -33.84
CA GLY A 445 -11.77 24.02 -34.29
C GLY A 445 -12.19 24.21 -35.75
N GLU A 446 -12.66 23.16 -36.42
CA GLU A 446 -13.25 23.28 -37.75
C GLU A 446 -14.50 24.16 -37.72
N GLN A 447 -14.65 25.03 -38.71
CA GLN A 447 -15.78 25.96 -38.80
C GLN A 447 -16.92 25.36 -39.63
N LEU A 448 -18.07 25.17 -38.99
CA LEU A 448 -19.34 24.99 -39.68
C LEU A 448 -19.79 26.36 -40.24
N GLY A 449 -20.21 26.39 -41.50
CA GLY A 449 -20.91 27.53 -42.08
C GLY A 449 -22.30 27.65 -41.45
N ARG A 450 -22.87 28.87 -41.46
CA ARG A 450 -24.15 29.12 -40.79
C ARG A 450 -25.28 28.24 -41.30
N THR A 451 -25.41 28.07 -42.62
CA THR A 451 -26.41 27.21 -43.25
C THR A 451 -26.29 25.76 -42.79
N GLU A 452 -25.08 25.18 -42.86
CA GLU A 452 -24.78 23.82 -42.40
C GLU A 452 -25.09 23.63 -40.90
N ALA A 453 -24.72 24.63 -40.08
CA ALA A 453 -24.99 24.62 -38.64
C ALA A 453 -26.50 24.69 -38.36
N THR A 454 -27.23 25.58 -39.05
CA THR A 454 -28.68 25.74 -38.93
C THR A 454 -29.43 24.48 -39.38
N GLU A 455 -29.07 23.87 -40.51
CA GLU A 455 -29.67 22.61 -40.98
C GLU A 455 -29.45 21.45 -39.99
N ALA A 456 -28.21 21.26 -39.52
CA ALA A 456 -27.90 20.21 -38.55
C ALA A 456 -28.55 20.48 -37.18
N PHE A 457 -28.72 21.75 -36.80
CA PHE A 457 -29.45 22.15 -35.60
C PHE A 457 -30.96 21.85 -35.72
N PHE A 458 -31.59 22.21 -36.86
CA PHE A 458 -32.99 21.85 -37.12
C PHE A 458 -33.21 20.34 -37.15
N ALA A 459 -32.33 19.58 -37.79
CA ALA A 459 -32.39 18.11 -37.77
C ALA A 459 -32.27 17.54 -36.34
N MET A 460 -31.39 18.10 -35.52
CA MET A 460 -31.24 17.75 -34.10
C MET A 460 -32.50 18.01 -33.26
N THR A 461 -33.37 18.97 -33.63
CA THR A 461 -34.62 19.24 -32.84
C THR A 461 -35.52 18.01 -32.73
N LYS A 462 -35.58 17.14 -33.75
CA LYS A 462 -36.36 15.89 -33.71
C LYS A 462 -35.87 14.92 -32.64
N LEU A 463 -34.61 15.00 -32.23
CA LEU A 463 -34.04 14.16 -31.17
C LEU A 463 -34.63 14.44 -29.78
N PHE A 464 -35.33 15.57 -29.58
CA PHE A 464 -36.14 15.82 -28.37
C PHE A 464 -37.35 14.88 -28.25
N GLN A 465 -37.85 14.31 -29.34
CA GLN A 465 -39.02 13.41 -29.33
C GLN A 465 -38.72 12.04 -28.68
N ASN A 466 -37.45 11.63 -28.62
CA ASN A 466 -37.05 10.44 -27.87
C ASN A 466 -37.21 10.68 -26.34
N LYS A 467 -36.93 9.67 -25.52
CA LYS A 467 -36.78 9.87 -24.05
C LYS A 467 -35.37 9.55 -23.53
N ASP A 468 -34.40 9.44 -24.42
CA ASP A 468 -33.06 8.99 -24.04
C ASP A 468 -32.24 10.09 -23.35
N VAL A 469 -31.99 9.97 -22.03
CA VAL A 469 -31.19 10.92 -21.26
C VAL A 469 -29.75 11.01 -21.76
N HIS A 470 -29.17 9.94 -22.33
CA HIS A 470 -27.82 10.02 -22.87
C HIS A 470 -27.78 10.81 -24.18
N LEU A 471 -28.67 10.47 -25.13
CA LEU A 471 -28.85 11.28 -26.35
C LEU A 471 -29.20 12.74 -26.02
N ARG A 472 -30.10 12.96 -25.04
CA ARG A 472 -30.53 14.29 -24.60
C ARG A 472 -29.39 15.10 -24.00
N ARG A 473 -28.52 14.48 -23.18
CA ARG A 473 -27.32 15.13 -22.66
C ARG A 473 -26.36 15.55 -23.77
N LEU A 474 -26.20 14.73 -24.82
CA LEU A 474 -25.42 15.14 -26.00
C LEU A 474 -26.11 16.28 -26.77
N VAL A 475 -27.42 16.20 -27.02
CA VAL A 475 -28.22 17.28 -27.64
C VAL A 475 -28.05 18.60 -26.88
N TYR A 476 -28.17 18.60 -25.54
CA TYR A 476 -27.93 19.80 -24.73
C TYR A 476 -26.50 20.34 -24.82
N ILE A 477 -25.49 19.49 -24.99
CA ILE A 477 -24.10 19.92 -25.15
C ILE A 477 -23.88 20.50 -26.56
N VAL A 478 -24.35 19.81 -27.60
CA VAL A 478 -24.26 20.26 -29.00
C VAL A 478 -24.99 21.59 -29.20
N ILE A 479 -26.21 21.74 -28.66
CA ILE A 479 -26.94 23.02 -28.65
C ILE A 479 -26.08 24.15 -28.05
N LYS A 480 -25.42 23.93 -26.91
CA LYS A 480 -24.67 24.99 -26.21
C LYS A 480 -23.43 25.49 -26.95
N GLU A 481 -22.85 24.67 -27.83
CA GLU A 481 -21.70 25.06 -28.66
C GLU A 481 -22.15 25.55 -30.06
N MET A 482 -23.17 24.94 -30.67
CA MET A 482 -23.73 25.37 -31.96
C MET A 482 -24.54 26.67 -31.90
N ALA A 483 -25.11 27.02 -30.74
CA ALA A 483 -25.93 28.23 -30.54
C ALA A 483 -25.20 29.58 -30.73
N THR A 484 -23.92 29.57 -31.10
CA THR A 484 -23.16 30.76 -31.51
C THR A 484 -22.83 30.80 -33.01
N VAL A 485 -23.35 29.84 -33.79
CA VAL A 485 -23.07 29.68 -35.23
C VAL A 485 -24.36 29.42 -36.03
N ALA A 486 -25.30 28.65 -35.48
CA ALA A 486 -26.63 28.44 -36.06
C ALA A 486 -27.54 29.67 -35.86
N GLU A 487 -28.46 29.85 -36.79
CA GLU A 487 -29.54 30.84 -36.76
C GLU A 487 -30.85 30.17 -36.28
N ASP A 488 -31.89 30.94 -35.94
CA ASP A 488 -33.19 30.47 -35.41
C ASP A 488 -33.15 29.49 -34.21
N VAL A 489 -32.05 29.52 -33.44
CA VAL A 489 -31.79 28.73 -32.22
C VAL A 489 -32.95 28.79 -31.20
N ILE A 490 -33.77 29.85 -31.25
CA ILE A 490 -34.95 30.05 -30.41
C ILE A 490 -35.95 28.88 -30.52
N ILE A 491 -36.00 28.13 -31.64
CA ILE A 491 -36.97 27.04 -31.84
C ILE A 491 -36.95 25.96 -30.74
N VAL A 492 -35.79 25.67 -30.12
CA VAL A 492 -35.71 24.67 -29.02
C VAL A 492 -36.18 25.20 -27.66
N THR A 493 -36.51 26.50 -27.55
CA THR A 493 -36.90 27.14 -26.27
C THR A 493 -38.14 26.47 -25.66
N SER A 494 -39.14 26.12 -26.48
CA SER A 494 -40.33 25.40 -26.02
C SER A 494 -40.00 24.00 -25.49
N SER A 495 -39.15 23.25 -26.21
CA SER A 495 -38.69 21.92 -25.80
C SER A 495 -37.86 21.96 -24.52
N LEU A 496 -36.94 22.92 -24.40
CA LEU A 496 -36.11 23.11 -23.20
C LEU A 496 -36.94 23.56 -21.99
N THR A 497 -37.95 24.40 -22.19
CA THR A 497 -38.86 24.85 -21.12
C THR A 497 -39.74 23.70 -20.63
N LYS A 498 -40.20 22.82 -21.53
CA LYS A 498 -40.89 21.57 -21.20
C LYS A 498 -40.00 20.59 -20.45
N ASP A 499 -38.72 20.48 -20.84
CA ASP A 499 -37.74 19.62 -20.14
C ASP A 499 -37.31 20.20 -18.77
N MET A 500 -37.33 21.53 -18.60
CA MET A 500 -37.07 22.24 -17.33
C MET A 500 -38.20 22.07 -16.32
N THR A 501 -39.45 22.05 -16.79
CA THR A 501 -40.67 21.93 -15.96
C THR A 501 -41.21 20.49 -15.85
N GLY A 502 -40.65 19.55 -16.61
CA GLY A 502 -41.03 18.15 -16.59
C GLY A 502 -40.69 17.42 -15.28
N LYS A 503 -41.29 16.23 -15.09
CA LYS A 503 -41.09 15.40 -13.89
C LYS A 503 -39.72 14.71 -13.80
N GLU A 504 -38.95 14.68 -14.89
CA GLU A 504 -37.73 13.88 -14.98
C GLU A 504 -36.49 14.74 -14.66
N ASP A 505 -36.04 14.76 -13.39
CA ASP A 505 -34.89 15.56 -12.90
C ASP A 505 -33.60 15.42 -13.74
N ALA A 506 -33.43 14.26 -14.39
CA ALA A 506 -32.33 13.99 -15.31
C ALA A 506 -32.30 14.91 -16.54
N PHE A 507 -33.43 15.50 -16.92
CA PHE A 507 -33.56 16.53 -17.95
C PHE A 507 -33.48 17.95 -17.38
N ARG A 508 -34.14 18.23 -16.25
CA ARG A 508 -34.34 19.58 -15.70
C ARG A 508 -33.03 20.35 -15.47
N ALA A 509 -32.09 19.75 -14.73
CA ALA A 509 -30.82 20.42 -14.40
C ALA A 509 -29.92 20.63 -15.64
N PRO A 510 -29.83 19.71 -16.62
CA PRO A 510 -29.19 19.99 -17.90
C PRO A 510 -29.93 20.99 -18.82
N SER A 511 -31.27 20.94 -18.90
CA SER A 511 -32.05 21.80 -19.80
C SER A 511 -31.99 23.27 -19.37
N ILE A 512 -32.05 23.58 -18.07
CA ILE A 512 -31.78 24.91 -17.51
C ILE A 512 -30.44 25.45 -18.04
N ARG A 513 -29.36 24.66 -17.94
CA ARG A 513 -28.01 25.06 -18.37
C ARG A 513 -27.82 25.14 -19.90
N ALA A 514 -28.77 24.62 -20.68
CA ALA A 514 -28.82 24.81 -22.13
C ALA A 514 -29.67 26.04 -22.49
N LEU A 515 -30.85 26.17 -21.90
CA LEU A 515 -31.77 27.31 -22.07
C LEU A 515 -31.06 28.63 -21.69
N CYS A 516 -30.55 28.75 -20.48
CA CYS A 516 -29.82 29.92 -19.98
C CYS A 516 -28.49 30.22 -20.72
N ARG A 517 -28.11 29.41 -21.70
CA ARG A 517 -26.97 29.64 -22.61
C ARG A 517 -27.39 30.16 -23.99
N ILE A 518 -28.65 29.93 -24.38
CA ILE A 518 -29.25 30.43 -25.63
C ILE A 518 -30.19 31.63 -25.42
N THR A 519 -30.73 31.82 -24.22
CA THR A 519 -31.56 32.98 -23.87
C THR A 519 -30.73 34.26 -23.90
N ASP A 520 -31.23 35.29 -24.58
CA ASP A 520 -30.67 36.63 -24.65
C ASP A 520 -31.26 37.56 -23.56
N ALA A 521 -30.95 38.85 -23.61
CA ALA A 521 -31.48 39.83 -22.67
C ALA A 521 -33.00 40.10 -22.85
N GLY A 522 -33.52 40.01 -24.09
CA GLY A 522 -34.93 40.22 -24.41
C GLY A 522 -35.81 39.06 -23.93
N MET A 523 -35.47 37.82 -24.28
CA MET A 523 -36.24 36.64 -23.86
C MET A 523 -36.16 36.34 -22.36
N LEU A 524 -35.18 36.89 -21.63
CA LEU A 524 -34.95 36.59 -20.22
C LEU A 524 -36.19 36.74 -19.32
N GLN A 525 -37.02 37.74 -19.57
CA GLN A 525 -38.23 37.96 -18.75
C GLN A 525 -39.24 36.80 -18.88
N SER A 526 -39.30 36.14 -20.04
CA SER A 526 -40.18 34.98 -20.27
C SER A 526 -39.81 33.75 -19.44
N ILE A 527 -38.54 33.64 -19.01
CA ILE A 527 -38.03 32.52 -18.20
C ILE A 527 -37.86 32.86 -16.71
N GLU A 528 -38.05 34.13 -16.30
CA GLU A 528 -37.85 34.59 -14.90
C GLU A 528 -38.65 33.72 -13.90
N ARG A 529 -39.92 33.43 -14.19
CA ARG A 529 -40.79 32.60 -13.32
C ARG A 529 -40.23 31.20 -13.11
N PHE A 530 -39.74 30.55 -14.16
CA PHE A 530 -39.18 29.20 -14.08
C PHE A 530 -37.83 29.19 -13.37
N MET A 531 -37.00 30.22 -13.58
CA MET A 531 -35.71 30.36 -12.89
C MET A 531 -35.88 30.56 -11.38
N LYS A 532 -36.83 31.40 -10.95
CA LYS A 532 -37.19 31.56 -9.53
C LYS A 532 -37.61 30.23 -8.90
N GLN A 533 -38.55 29.51 -9.53
CA GLN A 533 -38.98 28.19 -9.07
C GLN A 533 -37.83 27.17 -9.04
N ALA A 534 -36.91 27.21 -10.01
CA ALA A 534 -35.78 26.29 -10.08
C ALA A 534 -34.71 26.56 -9.02
N ILE A 535 -34.53 27.82 -8.56
CA ILE A 535 -33.56 28.19 -7.51
C ILE A 535 -33.94 27.58 -6.16
N VAL A 536 -35.23 27.58 -5.79
CA VAL A 536 -35.76 26.99 -4.55
C VAL A 536 -36.26 25.55 -4.73
N ASP A 537 -35.87 24.88 -5.82
CA ASP A 537 -36.33 23.51 -6.08
C ASP A 537 -35.77 22.50 -5.06
N ARG A 538 -36.63 21.55 -4.65
CA ARG A 538 -36.27 20.49 -3.70
C ARG A 538 -35.13 19.59 -4.20
N SER A 539 -34.88 19.53 -5.51
CA SER A 539 -33.80 18.73 -6.09
C SER A 539 -32.48 19.52 -6.12
N PRO A 540 -31.46 19.15 -5.32
CA PRO A 540 -30.21 19.91 -5.25
C PRO A 540 -29.46 20.08 -6.59
N PRO A 541 -29.47 19.10 -7.53
CA PRO A 541 -28.92 19.31 -8.86
C PRO A 541 -29.64 20.38 -9.69
N VAL A 542 -30.96 20.56 -9.50
CA VAL A 542 -31.78 21.55 -10.20
C VAL A 542 -31.51 22.94 -9.63
N SER A 543 -31.60 23.10 -8.31
CA SER A 543 -31.23 24.35 -7.61
C SER A 543 -29.80 24.77 -7.90
N SER A 544 -28.81 23.87 -7.79
CA SER A 544 -27.41 24.17 -8.13
C SER A 544 -27.23 24.54 -9.61
N ALA A 545 -27.97 23.91 -10.54
CA ALA A 545 -27.92 24.28 -11.96
C ALA A 545 -28.54 25.65 -12.23
N ALA A 546 -29.64 26.00 -11.56
CA ALA A 546 -30.29 27.30 -11.66
C ALA A 546 -29.40 28.42 -11.10
N LEU A 547 -28.83 28.23 -9.91
CA LEU A 547 -27.89 29.18 -9.27
C LEU A 547 -26.64 29.43 -10.11
N VAL A 548 -26.03 28.38 -10.69
CA VAL A 548 -24.87 28.52 -11.58
C VAL A 548 -25.24 29.22 -12.90
N SER A 549 -26.43 28.97 -13.42
CA SER A 549 -26.92 29.62 -14.64
C SER A 549 -27.22 31.10 -14.40
N ALA A 550 -27.89 31.43 -13.30
CA ALA A 550 -28.12 32.79 -12.84
C ALA A 550 -26.81 33.59 -12.70
N TYR A 551 -25.74 32.96 -12.20
CA TYR A 551 -24.41 33.60 -12.13
C TYR A 551 -23.84 33.94 -13.52
N GLN A 552 -24.05 33.08 -14.53
CA GLN A 552 -23.67 33.39 -15.91
C GLN A 552 -24.53 34.53 -16.49
N MET A 553 -25.84 34.50 -16.25
CA MET A 553 -26.81 35.47 -16.76
C MET A 553 -26.66 36.87 -16.13
N PHE A 554 -26.18 36.94 -14.89
CA PHE A 554 -25.84 38.19 -14.19
C PHE A 554 -24.87 39.08 -15.01
N ARG A 555 -24.08 38.50 -15.92
CA ARG A 555 -23.19 39.26 -16.81
C ARG A 555 -23.93 40.11 -17.85
N SER A 556 -25.01 39.55 -18.40
CA SER A 556 -25.76 40.16 -19.51
C SER A 556 -26.96 40.97 -19.02
N SER A 557 -27.50 40.66 -17.83
CA SER A 557 -28.76 41.23 -17.34
C SER A 557 -28.83 41.25 -15.81
N GLN A 558 -27.99 42.09 -15.19
CA GLN A 558 -27.88 42.20 -13.73
C GLN A 558 -29.24 42.47 -13.06
N ASP A 559 -30.05 43.37 -13.62
CA ASP A 559 -31.26 43.91 -12.99
C ASP A 559 -32.47 42.98 -12.97
N VAL A 560 -32.43 41.89 -13.76
CA VAL A 560 -33.38 40.79 -13.61
C VAL A 560 -32.91 39.85 -12.50
N VAL A 561 -31.64 39.44 -12.49
CA VAL A 561 -31.08 38.52 -11.49
C VAL A 561 -31.05 39.14 -10.08
N ARG A 562 -30.92 40.46 -9.95
CA ARG A 562 -31.09 41.20 -8.68
C ARG A 562 -32.45 40.95 -8.02
N ARG A 563 -33.53 40.75 -8.81
CA ARG A 563 -34.89 40.45 -8.34
C ARG A 563 -35.05 39.03 -7.78
N TRP A 564 -34.05 38.17 -7.96
CA TRP A 564 -34.07 36.77 -7.52
C TRP A 564 -33.38 36.63 -6.14
N SER A 565 -33.06 37.76 -5.50
CA SER A 565 -32.29 37.83 -4.27
C SER A 565 -33.00 37.21 -3.07
N ASN A 566 -34.33 37.11 -3.07
CA ASN A 566 -35.11 36.42 -2.03
C ASN A 566 -35.00 34.90 -2.17
N GLU A 567 -35.22 34.38 -3.37
CA GLU A 567 -35.12 32.97 -3.72
C GLU A 567 -33.68 32.45 -3.52
N VAL A 568 -32.69 33.25 -3.89
CA VAL A 568 -31.28 32.94 -3.63
C VAL A 568 -30.98 33.00 -2.11
N GLN A 569 -31.55 33.95 -1.37
CA GLN A 569 -31.40 34.06 0.08
C GLN A 569 -32.07 32.90 0.84
N GLU A 570 -33.14 32.31 0.31
CA GLU A 570 -33.71 31.05 0.77
C GLU A 570 -32.78 29.88 0.47
N ALA A 571 -32.25 29.79 -0.77
CA ALA A 571 -31.36 28.71 -1.18
C ALA A 571 -30.03 28.65 -0.38
N VAL A 572 -29.54 29.75 0.24
CA VAL A 572 -28.40 29.68 1.17
C VAL A 572 -28.73 28.82 2.40
N ASN A 573 -29.99 28.74 2.82
CA ASN A 573 -30.41 27.96 3.97
C ASN A 573 -30.70 26.48 3.64
N SER A 574 -30.49 26.05 2.39
CA SER A 574 -30.67 24.66 1.95
C SER A 574 -29.77 23.69 2.71
N ASP A 575 -30.28 22.49 3.02
CA ASP A 575 -29.51 21.39 3.62
C ASP A 575 -28.33 20.92 2.75
N SER A 576 -28.36 21.19 1.44
CA SER A 576 -27.31 20.72 0.51
C SER A 576 -26.08 21.63 0.52
N VAL A 577 -24.96 21.05 0.94
CA VAL A 577 -23.60 21.63 0.95
C VAL A 577 -23.26 22.40 -0.33
N MET A 578 -23.66 21.87 -1.49
CA MET A 578 -23.38 22.48 -2.80
C MET A 578 -24.40 23.56 -3.19
N VAL A 579 -25.67 23.45 -2.79
CA VAL A 579 -26.66 24.52 -3.03
C VAL A 579 -26.29 25.74 -2.20
N GLN A 580 -26.08 25.56 -0.89
CA GLN A 580 -25.64 26.62 0.03
C GLN A 580 -24.38 27.35 -0.46
N TYR A 581 -23.39 26.61 -0.99
CA TYR A 581 -22.18 27.20 -1.57
C TYR A 581 -22.46 28.07 -2.81
N HIS A 582 -23.20 27.55 -3.80
CA HIS A 582 -23.50 28.33 -5.02
C HIS A 582 -24.44 29.51 -4.72
N ALA A 583 -25.40 29.34 -3.79
CA ALA A 583 -26.31 30.39 -3.37
C ALA A 583 -25.58 31.52 -2.64
N LEU A 584 -24.67 31.21 -1.71
CA LEU A 584 -23.86 32.23 -1.02
C LEU A 584 -22.95 32.98 -2.01
N GLY A 585 -22.36 32.28 -2.97
CA GLY A 585 -21.56 32.88 -4.05
C GLY A 585 -22.35 33.86 -4.93
N LEU A 586 -23.58 33.49 -5.32
CA LEU A 586 -24.48 34.35 -6.09
C LEU A 586 -25.03 35.52 -5.24
N LEU A 587 -25.40 35.29 -3.98
CA LEU A 587 -25.89 36.31 -3.07
C LEU A 587 -24.83 37.39 -2.78
N HIS A 588 -23.58 36.98 -2.58
CA HIS A 588 -22.45 37.89 -2.50
C HIS A 588 -22.30 38.68 -3.82
N GLN A 589 -22.32 38.02 -4.98
CA GLN A 589 -22.18 38.70 -6.28
C GLN A 589 -23.31 39.71 -6.57
N ILE A 590 -24.54 39.42 -6.18
CA ILE A 590 -25.68 40.35 -6.26
C ILE A 590 -25.46 41.59 -5.37
N ARG A 591 -24.94 41.40 -4.16
CA ARG A 591 -24.70 42.47 -3.17
C ARG A 591 -23.36 43.18 -3.32
N ARG A 592 -22.44 42.69 -4.18
CA ARG A 592 -21.03 43.12 -4.22
C ARG A 592 -20.81 44.61 -4.54
N SER A 593 -21.78 45.30 -5.12
CA SER A 593 -21.73 46.76 -5.33
C SER A 593 -22.01 47.59 -4.07
N ASP A 594 -22.50 46.98 -2.99
CA ASP A 594 -22.79 47.61 -1.71
C ASP A 594 -21.97 46.94 -0.59
N ARG A 595 -20.94 47.65 -0.10
CA ARG A 595 -20.08 47.16 0.99
C ARG A 595 -20.90 46.82 2.24
N LEU A 596 -21.87 47.65 2.62
CA LEU A 596 -22.68 47.47 3.82
C LEU A 596 -23.55 46.21 3.72
N ALA A 597 -24.09 45.91 2.53
CA ALA A 597 -24.82 44.68 2.28
C ALA A 597 -23.93 43.42 2.30
N VAL A 598 -22.63 43.54 1.99
CA VAL A 598 -21.64 42.46 2.12
C VAL A 598 -21.18 42.29 3.58
N THR A 599 -20.90 43.37 4.32
CA THR A 599 -20.58 43.28 5.77
C THR A 599 -21.75 42.67 6.55
N LYS A 600 -23.00 43.09 6.28
CA LYS A 600 -24.21 42.48 6.86
C LYS A 600 -24.39 41.00 6.45
N LEU A 601 -23.91 40.59 5.26
CA LEU A 601 -23.92 39.18 4.85
C LEU A 601 -22.92 38.34 5.68
N VAL A 602 -21.71 38.85 5.93
CA VAL A 602 -20.72 38.21 6.80
C VAL A 602 -21.25 38.13 8.23
N GLN A 603 -21.73 39.22 8.80
CA GLN A 603 -22.29 39.24 10.17
C GLN A 603 -23.46 38.24 10.35
N LYS A 604 -24.35 38.11 9.36
CA LYS A 604 -25.45 37.14 9.40
C LYS A 604 -24.96 35.69 9.48
N TYR A 605 -23.98 35.32 8.63
CA TYR A 605 -23.47 33.95 8.53
C TYR A 605 -22.23 33.65 9.41
N SER A 606 -21.78 34.65 10.18
CA SER A 606 -20.98 34.46 11.38
C SER A 606 -21.86 33.96 12.54
N LYS A 607 -23.03 34.59 12.75
CA LYS A 607 -23.96 34.21 13.84
C LYS A 607 -24.85 33.00 13.54
N SER A 608 -25.12 32.70 12.27
CA SER A 608 -25.87 31.51 11.85
C SER A 608 -24.93 30.50 11.19
N SER A 609 -24.84 29.30 11.75
CA SER A 609 -23.88 28.29 11.31
C SER A 609 -24.21 27.75 9.92
N LEU A 610 -23.23 27.85 9.01
CA LEU A 610 -23.29 27.20 7.71
C LEU A 610 -23.04 25.69 7.88
N ARG A 611 -23.63 24.86 7.02
CA ARG A 611 -23.36 23.41 6.99
C ARG A 611 -22.28 23.03 5.98
N SER A 612 -21.98 23.92 5.05
CA SER A 612 -21.03 23.71 3.95
C SER A 612 -19.64 24.25 4.30
N PRO A 613 -18.60 23.39 4.43
CA PRO A 613 -17.21 23.84 4.60
C PRO A 613 -16.74 24.73 3.44
N LEU A 614 -17.25 24.48 2.23
CA LEU A 614 -16.95 25.29 1.05
C LEU A 614 -17.59 26.69 1.13
N ALA A 615 -18.80 26.80 1.71
CA ALA A 615 -19.43 28.10 1.98
C ALA A 615 -18.68 28.87 3.06
N TYR A 616 -18.22 28.21 4.13
CA TYR A 616 -17.30 28.82 5.12
C TYR A 616 -16.02 29.33 4.46
N CYS A 617 -15.32 28.50 3.66
CA CYS A 617 -14.11 28.93 2.94
C CYS A 617 -14.37 30.11 1.99
N TYR A 618 -15.55 30.17 1.38
CA TYR A 618 -15.95 31.32 0.56
C TYR A 618 -16.20 32.57 1.41
N LEU A 619 -16.87 32.43 2.56
CA LEU A 619 -17.16 33.54 3.47
C LEU A 619 -15.88 34.10 4.13
N ILE A 620 -14.93 33.24 4.48
CA ILE A 620 -13.56 33.60 4.93
C ILE A 620 -12.86 34.47 3.89
N ARG A 621 -12.94 34.11 2.60
CA ARG A 621 -12.38 34.92 1.49
C ARG A 621 -13.09 36.25 1.29
N VAL A 622 -14.37 36.35 1.64
CA VAL A 622 -15.11 37.62 1.62
C VAL A 622 -14.72 38.50 2.81
N ALA A 623 -14.67 37.93 4.03
CA ALA A 623 -14.25 38.63 5.24
C ALA A 623 -12.81 39.17 5.16
N SER A 624 -11.86 38.33 4.72
CA SER A 624 -10.47 38.71 4.48
C SER A 624 -10.33 39.87 3.48
N ARG A 625 -11.17 39.90 2.42
CA ARG A 625 -11.23 41.02 1.48
C ARG A 625 -11.84 42.28 2.08
N LEU A 626 -12.92 42.19 2.87
CA LEU A 626 -13.48 43.36 3.55
C LEU A 626 -12.43 44.04 4.44
N ILE A 627 -11.64 43.25 5.17
CA ILE A 627 -10.55 43.74 6.02
C ILE A 627 -9.48 44.44 5.17
N GLN A 628 -8.99 43.80 4.10
CA GLN A 628 -8.00 44.40 3.16
C GLN A 628 -8.55 45.65 2.44
N GLU A 629 -9.84 45.71 2.16
CA GLU A 629 -10.52 46.87 1.56
C GLU A 629 -10.93 47.91 2.63
N SER A 630 -10.59 47.75 3.91
CA SER A 630 -10.94 48.70 4.99
C SER A 630 -9.83 49.72 5.24
N SER A 631 -10.12 51.01 5.03
CA SER A 631 -9.17 52.10 5.31
C SER A 631 -9.07 52.45 6.81
N SER A 632 -9.93 51.88 7.65
CA SER A 632 -10.06 52.16 9.08
C SER A 632 -9.46 51.08 10.00
N GLY A 633 -8.55 50.25 9.48
CA GLY A 633 -7.62 49.42 10.28
C GLY A 633 -8.18 48.16 10.94
N GLN A 634 -9.46 48.08 11.30
CA GLN A 634 -10.09 46.88 11.87
C GLN A 634 -11.59 46.80 11.54
N ASP A 635 -11.95 46.01 10.52
CA ASP A 635 -13.35 45.57 10.29
C ASP A 635 -13.67 44.44 11.31
N ALA A 636 -13.69 44.79 12.61
CA ALA A 636 -13.44 43.86 13.72
C ALA A 636 -14.37 42.63 13.77
N ALA A 637 -15.67 42.80 13.47
CA ALA A 637 -16.62 41.69 13.40
C ALA A 637 -16.32 40.69 12.24
N SER A 638 -15.56 41.12 11.23
CA SER A 638 -15.02 40.25 10.17
C SER A 638 -13.76 39.51 10.64
N PHE A 639 -12.95 40.10 11.52
CA PHE A 639 -11.78 39.45 12.12
C PHE A 639 -12.18 38.42 13.19
N GLU A 640 -13.10 38.78 14.10
CA GLU A 640 -13.74 37.87 15.06
C GLU A 640 -14.33 36.63 14.38
N PHE A 641 -14.93 36.81 13.20
CA PHE A 641 -15.39 35.69 12.36
C PHE A 641 -14.24 34.80 11.87
N LEU A 642 -13.11 35.37 11.42
CA LEU A 642 -11.92 34.57 11.04
C LEU A 642 -11.35 33.81 12.24
N GLU A 643 -11.24 34.43 13.42
CA GLU A 643 -10.75 33.78 14.63
C GLU A 643 -11.68 32.63 15.07
N SER A 644 -13.01 32.85 15.06
CA SER A 644 -13.97 31.77 15.36
C SER A 644 -13.88 30.59 14.39
N CYS A 645 -13.48 30.83 13.13
CA CYS A 645 -13.25 29.78 12.14
C CYS A 645 -12.00 28.93 12.41
N LEU A 646 -11.05 29.39 13.23
CA LEU A 646 -9.91 28.58 13.68
C LEU A 646 -10.34 27.42 14.59
N ARG A 647 -11.50 27.54 15.27
CA ARG A 647 -12.06 26.52 16.17
C ARG A 647 -13.13 25.65 15.48
N ASN A 648 -13.18 25.65 14.15
CA ASN A 648 -14.19 24.91 13.38
C ASN A 648 -13.91 23.40 13.33
N LYS A 649 -14.95 22.56 13.28
CA LYS A 649 -14.82 21.09 13.18
C LYS A 649 -14.22 20.58 11.85
N SER A 650 -14.04 21.45 10.85
CA SER A 650 -13.49 21.10 9.54
C SER A 650 -12.09 21.67 9.33
N GLU A 651 -11.09 20.79 9.23
CA GLU A 651 -9.67 21.11 8.95
C GLU A 651 -9.50 22.08 7.77
N LEU A 652 -10.35 21.96 6.74
CA LEU A 652 -10.34 22.83 5.56
C LEU A 652 -10.71 24.29 5.91
N VAL A 653 -11.67 24.48 6.81
CA VAL A 653 -12.13 25.80 7.28
C VAL A 653 -11.09 26.41 8.21
N VAL A 654 -10.56 25.60 9.13
CA VAL A 654 -9.50 25.97 10.07
C VAL A 654 -8.23 26.43 9.34
N TYR A 655 -7.75 25.64 8.38
CA TYR A 655 -6.59 26.01 7.58
C TYR A 655 -6.84 27.24 6.69
N GLU A 656 -8.00 27.36 6.04
CA GLU A 656 -8.30 28.53 5.21
C GLU A 656 -8.45 29.81 6.05
N ALA A 657 -8.91 29.71 7.30
CA ALA A 657 -8.93 30.82 8.26
C ALA A 657 -7.52 31.23 8.71
N ALA A 658 -6.68 30.27 9.14
CA ALA A 658 -5.29 30.56 9.51
C ALA A 658 -4.51 31.18 8.34
N ARG A 659 -4.66 30.62 7.14
CA ARG A 659 -4.07 31.14 5.90
C ARG A 659 -4.65 32.50 5.46
N ALA A 660 -5.87 32.84 5.88
CA ALA A 660 -6.45 34.16 5.62
C ALA A 660 -5.91 35.23 6.58
N ILE A 661 -5.72 34.89 7.86
CA ILE A 661 -5.13 35.77 8.88
C ILE A 661 -3.66 36.07 8.53
N VAL A 662 -2.85 35.04 8.26
CA VAL A 662 -1.43 35.18 7.85
C VAL A 662 -1.24 36.00 6.56
N ALA A 663 -2.27 36.03 5.69
CA ALA A 663 -2.26 36.77 4.43
C ALA A 663 -2.69 38.25 4.54
N LEU A 664 -2.99 38.74 5.75
CA LEU A 664 -3.21 40.17 5.98
C LEU A 664 -1.87 40.93 5.97
N GLU A 665 -1.94 42.23 5.67
CA GLU A 665 -0.75 43.10 5.54
C GLU A 665 -0.45 43.89 6.81
N GLN A 666 -1.47 44.12 7.65
CA GLN A 666 -1.36 44.73 8.97
C GLN A 666 -2.01 43.78 9.99
N THR A 667 -1.19 42.93 10.62
CA THR A 667 -1.58 42.06 11.75
C THR A 667 -0.53 42.16 12.84
N SER A 668 -0.98 42.34 14.09
CA SER A 668 -0.12 42.27 15.26
C SER A 668 0.27 40.82 15.59
N ALA A 669 1.37 40.63 16.32
CA ALA A 669 1.77 39.31 16.82
C ALA A 669 0.69 38.64 17.69
N LYS A 670 -0.15 39.44 18.37
CA LYS A 670 -1.27 38.95 19.19
C LYS A 670 -2.44 38.42 18.35
N GLU A 671 -2.79 39.08 17.25
CA GLU A 671 -3.80 38.62 16.28
C GLU A 671 -3.32 37.39 15.49
N LEU A 672 -2.00 37.24 15.35
CA LEU A 672 -1.34 36.17 14.61
C LEU A 672 -1.19 34.87 15.43
N ALA A 673 -0.98 34.96 16.75
CA ALA A 673 -0.71 33.81 17.63
C ALA A 673 -1.77 32.68 17.56
N PRO A 674 -3.10 32.94 17.53
CA PRO A 674 -4.10 31.88 17.37
C PRO A 674 -3.97 31.13 16.03
N ALA A 675 -3.58 31.82 14.96
CA ALA A 675 -3.34 31.20 13.65
C ALA A 675 -2.05 30.37 13.64
N VAL A 676 -0.98 30.85 14.31
CA VAL A 676 0.28 30.09 14.44
C VAL A 676 0.08 28.81 15.27
N SER A 677 -0.59 28.88 16.42
CA SER A 677 -0.89 27.70 17.25
C SER A 677 -1.68 26.61 16.48
N VAL A 678 -2.60 27.02 15.61
CA VAL A 678 -3.31 26.11 14.70
C VAL A 678 -2.39 25.50 13.64
N LEU A 679 -1.44 26.26 13.10
CA LEU A 679 -0.44 25.74 12.14
C LEU A 679 0.56 24.81 12.84
N GLN A 680 0.91 25.07 14.10
CA GLN A 680 1.72 24.19 14.96
C GLN A 680 1.05 22.82 15.16
N MET A 681 -0.24 22.80 15.54
CA MET A 681 -1.03 21.55 15.59
C MET A 681 -1.16 20.83 14.23
N PHE A 682 -0.88 21.50 13.12
CA PHE A 682 -0.79 20.87 11.80
C PHE A 682 0.60 20.35 11.44
N LEU A 683 1.67 20.72 12.17
CA LEU A 683 3.02 20.13 12.02
C LEU A 683 3.07 18.70 12.57
N SER A 684 2.41 18.43 13.69
CA SER A 684 2.27 17.10 14.29
C SER A 684 1.17 16.23 13.65
N SER A 685 0.52 16.70 12.58
CA SER A 685 -0.59 15.96 11.95
C SER A 685 -0.10 14.74 11.15
N PRO A 686 -0.72 13.54 11.28
CA PRO A 686 -0.39 12.40 10.43
C PRO A 686 -0.66 12.67 8.93
N LYS A 687 -1.52 13.66 8.62
CA LYS A 687 -1.82 14.08 7.25
C LYS A 687 -0.68 14.94 6.70
N ALA A 688 0.26 14.34 5.97
CA ALA A 688 1.36 15.04 5.29
C ALA A 688 0.92 16.24 4.39
N VAL A 689 -0.34 16.27 3.92
CA VAL A 689 -0.91 17.43 3.21
C VAL A 689 -1.09 18.64 4.13
N LEU A 690 -1.50 18.43 5.39
CA LEU A 690 -1.60 19.46 6.41
C LEU A 690 -0.21 19.90 6.88
N ARG A 691 0.71 18.95 7.15
CA ARG A 691 2.11 19.26 7.47
C ARG A 691 2.76 20.17 6.43
N PHE A 692 2.68 19.81 5.15
CA PHE A 692 3.18 20.66 4.06
C PHE A 692 2.50 22.04 3.99
N ALA A 693 1.18 22.08 4.18
CA ALA A 693 0.41 23.32 4.13
C ALA A 693 0.74 24.25 5.31
N ALA A 694 1.04 23.68 6.48
CA ALA A 694 1.49 24.38 7.68
C ALA A 694 2.89 24.97 7.48
N VAL A 695 3.91 24.16 7.19
CA VAL A 695 5.30 24.62 6.94
C VAL A 695 5.32 25.73 5.87
N ARG A 696 4.61 25.55 4.75
CA ARG A 696 4.55 26.54 3.68
C ARG A 696 3.83 27.84 4.07
N THR A 697 3.00 27.83 5.12
CA THR A 697 2.32 29.04 5.63
C THR A 697 3.15 29.69 6.74
N LEU A 698 3.78 28.90 7.62
CA LEU A 698 4.72 29.37 8.65
C LEU A 698 5.95 30.05 8.04
N ASN A 699 6.48 29.57 6.90
CA ASN A 699 7.54 30.28 6.16
C ASN A 699 7.09 31.71 5.75
N GLN A 700 5.81 31.89 5.34
CA GLN A 700 5.28 33.24 5.06
C GLN A 700 5.14 34.12 6.31
N VAL A 701 5.11 33.52 7.51
CA VAL A 701 5.17 34.23 8.79
C VAL A 701 6.61 34.54 9.18
N ALA A 702 7.54 33.59 9.06
CA ALA A 702 8.95 33.76 9.43
C ALA A 702 9.58 34.96 8.70
N MET A 703 9.29 35.11 7.41
CA MET A 703 9.73 36.23 6.57
C MET A 703 9.13 37.61 6.94
N LYS A 704 8.21 37.70 7.90
CA LYS A 704 7.57 38.95 8.38
C LYS A 704 7.72 39.18 9.89
N HIS A 705 7.57 38.11 10.67
CA HIS A 705 7.47 38.11 12.13
C HIS A 705 8.19 36.87 12.69
N PRO A 706 9.53 36.77 12.58
CA PRO A 706 10.29 35.58 12.97
C PRO A 706 10.05 35.17 14.43
N ALA A 707 10.00 36.15 15.35
CA ALA A 707 9.71 35.93 16.77
C ALA A 707 8.31 35.31 17.05
N ALA A 708 7.39 35.33 16.10
CA ALA A 708 6.09 34.65 16.22
C ALA A 708 6.15 33.17 15.81
N VAL A 709 7.22 32.72 15.14
CA VAL A 709 7.42 31.33 14.68
C VAL A 709 8.30 30.53 15.65
N THR A 710 9.11 31.20 16.48
CA THR A 710 10.05 30.57 17.43
C THR A 710 9.42 29.48 18.31
N ALA A 711 8.15 29.64 18.71
CA ALA A 711 7.42 28.63 19.48
C ALA A 711 7.15 27.32 18.71
N CYS A 712 7.26 27.32 17.38
CA CYS A 712 7.17 26.15 16.51
C CYS A 712 8.55 25.57 16.14
N ASN A 713 9.66 26.18 16.56
CA ASN A 713 11.00 25.71 16.16
C ASN A 713 11.24 24.26 16.62
N LEU A 714 10.82 23.90 17.84
CA LEU A 714 10.92 22.53 18.34
C LEU A 714 10.11 21.51 17.51
N ASP A 715 8.88 21.85 17.10
CA ASP A 715 8.07 21.00 16.21
C ASP A 715 8.68 20.88 14.80
N LEU A 716 9.32 21.96 14.31
CA LEU A 716 10.03 21.98 13.04
C LEU A 716 11.33 21.18 13.10
N GLU A 717 12.07 21.27 14.20
CA GLU A 717 13.27 20.48 14.51
C GLU A 717 12.94 18.99 14.54
N GLN A 718 11.89 18.57 15.25
CA GLN A 718 11.42 17.18 15.25
C GLN A 718 11.01 16.72 13.84
N LEU A 719 10.30 17.57 13.08
CA LEU A 719 9.88 17.29 11.70
C LEU A 719 11.05 17.25 10.69
N ILE A 720 12.20 17.86 11.01
CA ILE A 720 13.42 17.90 10.19
C ILE A 720 14.41 16.79 10.58
N ALA A 721 14.53 16.48 11.87
CA ALA A 721 15.32 15.37 12.41
C ALA A 721 14.76 14.02 11.92
N ASP A 722 13.45 13.91 11.72
CA ASP A 722 12.88 12.88 10.84
C ASP A 722 13.27 13.14 9.37
N SER A 723 14.46 12.64 9.01
CA SER A 723 14.99 12.68 7.65
C SER A 723 14.05 12.03 6.62
N ASN A 724 13.19 11.09 7.04
CA ASN A 724 12.22 10.43 6.17
C ASN A 724 10.98 11.30 5.94
N SER A 725 10.55 12.13 6.91
CA SER A 725 9.54 13.16 6.67
C SER A 725 10.01 14.20 5.66
N VAL A 726 11.22 14.75 5.79
CA VAL A 726 11.74 15.76 4.83
C VAL A 726 11.91 15.16 3.42
N ARG A 727 12.47 13.95 3.33
CA ARG A 727 12.60 13.17 2.09
C ARG A 727 11.24 12.91 1.43
N ALA A 728 10.28 12.36 2.18
CA ALA A 728 8.93 12.10 1.68
C ALA A 728 8.22 13.39 1.25
N LEU A 729 8.49 14.53 1.91
CA LEU A 729 7.95 15.84 1.53
C LEU A 729 8.51 16.32 0.18
N CYS A 730 9.82 16.16 -0.03
CA CYS A 730 10.52 16.55 -1.26
C CYS A 730 10.15 15.65 -2.45
N SER A 731 10.12 14.33 -2.27
CA SER A 731 9.68 13.34 -3.26
C SER A 731 8.21 13.54 -3.69
N LYS A 732 7.33 13.90 -2.74
CA LYS A 732 5.89 14.08 -3.01
C LYS A 732 5.56 15.37 -3.77
N TYR A 733 6.37 16.43 -3.60
CA TYR A 733 6.15 17.74 -4.21
C TYR A 733 7.38 18.34 -4.95
N PRO A 734 7.93 17.70 -6.01
CA PRO A 734 9.19 18.13 -6.63
C PRO A 734 9.18 19.58 -7.13
N ARG A 735 8.09 20.00 -7.80
CA ARG A 735 7.86 21.39 -8.28
C ARG A 735 7.74 22.45 -7.17
N LYS A 736 8.08 22.14 -5.91
CA LYS A 736 8.13 23.06 -4.76
C LYS A 736 9.40 22.93 -3.92
N GLN A 737 10.33 22.04 -4.27
CA GLN A 737 11.57 21.80 -3.52
C GLN A 737 12.41 23.07 -3.33
N ALA A 738 12.46 23.97 -4.32
CA ALA A 738 13.18 25.24 -4.21
C ALA A 738 12.81 26.06 -2.95
N VAL A 739 11.51 26.12 -2.61
CA VAL A 739 11.03 26.84 -1.41
C VAL A 739 11.45 26.13 -0.12
N MET A 740 11.59 24.80 -0.15
CA MET A 740 12.10 24.01 0.97
C MET A 740 13.61 24.18 1.14
N MET A 741 14.37 24.20 0.04
CA MET A 741 15.82 24.42 0.05
C MET A 741 16.19 25.81 0.58
N THR A 742 15.45 26.85 0.18
CA THR A 742 15.63 28.20 0.75
C THR A 742 15.33 28.22 2.25
N PHE A 743 14.23 27.60 2.69
CA PHE A 743 13.87 27.50 4.11
C PHE A 743 14.95 26.77 4.93
N LEU A 744 15.40 25.59 4.48
CA LEU A 744 16.48 24.85 5.13
C LEU A 744 17.82 25.63 5.12
N SER A 745 18.12 26.38 4.05
CA SER A 745 19.32 27.25 4.00
C SER A 745 19.23 28.49 4.88
N GLN A 746 18.02 28.94 5.27
CA GLN A 746 17.86 29.99 6.26
C GLN A 746 18.09 29.43 7.67
N MET A 747 17.43 28.31 8.01
CA MET A 747 17.61 27.60 9.28
C MET A 747 19.07 27.18 9.53
N LEU A 748 19.83 26.84 8.48
CA LEU A 748 21.25 26.48 8.61
C LEU A 748 22.19 27.66 8.97
N ARG A 749 21.74 28.92 8.83
CA ARG A 749 22.49 30.13 9.19
C ARG A 749 22.16 30.66 10.58
N GLU A 750 21.07 30.18 11.19
CA GLU A 750 20.67 30.60 12.54
C GLU A 750 21.52 29.87 13.59
N GLU A 751 21.61 30.46 14.79
CA GLU A 751 22.24 29.81 15.94
C GLU A 751 21.44 28.54 16.29
N GLY A 752 22.15 27.42 16.48
CA GLY A 752 21.51 26.11 16.61
C GLY A 752 22.52 25.01 16.89
N SER A 753 22.02 23.91 17.48
CA SER A 753 22.85 22.80 17.95
C SER A 753 23.56 22.05 16.81
N TYR A 754 24.64 21.34 17.16
CA TYR A 754 25.39 20.50 16.22
C TYR A 754 24.47 19.49 15.51
N ASP A 755 23.61 18.78 16.24
CA ASP A 755 22.73 17.77 15.65
C ASP A 755 21.56 18.36 14.84
N TYR A 756 21.12 19.59 15.14
CA TYR A 756 20.19 20.32 14.28
C TYR A 756 20.85 20.73 12.95
N LYS A 757 22.00 21.41 13.01
CA LYS A 757 22.79 21.79 11.82
C LYS A 757 23.18 20.55 11.01
N ARG A 758 23.53 19.44 11.66
CA ARG A 758 23.78 18.13 11.04
C ARG A 758 22.54 17.58 10.34
N SER A 759 21.37 17.58 10.99
CA SER A 759 20.12 17.06 10.42
C SER A 759 19.71 17.86 9.17
N ILE A 760 19.87 19.18 9.20
CA ILE A 760 19.66 20.04 8.02
C ILE A 760 20.65 19.68 6.90
N VAL A 761 21.94 19.53 7.21
CA VAL A 761 22.96 19.14 6.21
C VAL A 761 22.67 17.75 5.62
N GLU A 762 22.21 16.79 6.43
CA GLU A 762 21.82 15.45 5.98
C GLU A 762 20.53 15.45 5.14
N ALA A 763 19.57 16.35 5.41
CA ALA A 763 18.42 16.59 4.55
C ALA A 763 18.79 17.28 3.22
N LEU A 764 19.67 18.29 3.25
CA LEU A 764 20.18 18.96 2.05
C LEU A 764 20.96 17.99 1.15
N LEU A 765 21.80 17.13 1.75
CA LEU A 765 22.51 16.03 1.10
C LEU A 765 21.53 15.12 0.34
N ALA A 766 20.49 14.62 1.02
CA ALA A 766 19.47 13.76 0.40
C ALA A 766 18.80 14.44 -0.81
N VAL A 767 18.37 15.71 -0.68
CA VAL A 767 17.71 16.41 -1.79
C VAL A 767 18.65 16.63 -2.99
N ILE A 768 19.94 16.92 -2.75
CA ILE A 768 20.97 17.10 -3.79
C ILE A 768 21.26 15.79 -4.54
N GLU A 769 21.25 14.65 -3.83
CA GLU A 769 21.50 13.33 -4.41
C GLU A 769 20.28 12.81 -5.19
N GLU A 770 19.08 13.04 -4.66
CA GLU A 770 17.81 12.59 -5.25
C GLU A 770 17.35 13.42 -6.47
N ASN A 771 17.68 14.73 -6.52
CA ASN A 771 17.08 15.65 -7.49
C ASN A 771 18.14 16.47 -8.27
N PRO A 772 18.38 16.20 -9.57
CA PRO A 772 19.38 16.93 -10.35
C PRO A 772 19.01 18.40 -10.60
N GLU A 773 17.70 18.75 -10.66
CA GLU A 773 17.24 20.13 -10.91
C GLU A 773 17.60 21.10 -9.78
N SER A 774 17.70 20.63 -8.52
CA SER A 774 18.06 21.45 -7.35
C SER A 774 19.55 21.43 -6.99
N LYS A 775 20.36 20.63 -7.71
CA LYS A 775 21.77 20.36 -7.39
C LYS A 775 22.66 21.61 -7.33
N GLU A 776 22.61 22.49 -8.35
CA GLU A 776 23.44 23.72 -8.33
C GLU A 776 23.05 24.70 -7.20
N ALA A 777 21.77 24.72 -6.81
CA ALA A 777 21.27 25.55 -5.71
C ALA A 777 21.70 24.98 -4.34
N GLY A 778 21.47 23.69 -4.10
CA GLY A 778 21.88 23.02 -2.87
C GLY A 778 23.39 23.06 -2.63
N LEU A 779 24.20 22.78 -3.67
CA LEU A 779 25.65 22.90 -3.59
C LEU A 779 26.11 24.36 -3.36
N SER A 780 25.35 25.36 -3.82
CA SER A 780 25.67 26.77 -3.53
C SER A 780 25.38 27.13 -2.08
N HIS A 781 24.23 26.70 -1.52
CA HIS A 781 23.92 26.90 -0.10
C HIS A 781 24.90 26.18 0.84
N LEU A 782 25.36 24.98 0.47
CA LEU A 782 26.40 24.27 1.22
C LEU A 782 27.78 24.94 1.08
N CYS A 783 28.10 25.59 -0.04
CA CYS A 783 29.32 26.39 -0.17
C CYS A 783 29.30 27.64 0.72
N GLU A 784 28.16 28.32 0.84
CA GLU A 784 28.00 29.45 1.78
C GLU A 784 28.13 28.96 3.24
N PHE A 785 27.52 27.83 3.59
CA PHE A 785 27.63 27.26 4.95
C PHE A 785 29.07 26.95 5.36
N ILE A 786 29.92 26.42 4.47
CA ILE A 786 31.32 26.13 4.81
C ILE A 786 32.22 27.38 4.84
N GLU A 787 31.73 28.58 4.54
CA GLU A 787 32.55 29.79 4.73
C GLU A 787 32.66 30.18 6.21
N ASP A 788 31.59 30.00 6.99
CA ASP A 788 31.47 30.36 8.41
C ASP A 788 31.13 29.14 9.32
N CYS A 789 31.61 27.94 8.99
CA CYS A 789 31.23 26.70 9.67
C CYS A 789 32.03 26.43 10.97
N GLU A 790 31.42 26.68 12.11
CA GLU A 790 31.95 26.41 13.46
C GLU A 790 32.18 24.92 13.80
N HIS A 791 31.87 23.99 12.88
CA HIS A 791 31.80 22.55 13.15
C HIS A 791 32.69 21.76 12.17
N PRO A 792 33.97 21.49 12.50
CA PRO A 792 34.93 20.85 11.60
C PRO A 792 34.44 19.53 10.99
N VAL A 793 33.68 18.72 11.73
CA VAL A 793 33.11 17.45 11.23
C VAL A 793 32.07 17.68 10.12
N LEU A 794 31.24 18.72 10.22
CA LEU A 794 30.26 19.07 9.18
C LEU A 794 30.95 19.72 7.97
N ALA A 795 32.00 20.52 8.19
CA ALA A 795 32.84 21.04 7.12
C ALA A 795 33.50 19.90 6.33
N VAL A 796 34.12 18.91 7.00
CA VAL A 796 34.69 17.70 6.38
C VAL A 796 33.64 16.90 5.60
N LYS A 797 32.46 16.67 6.18
CA LYS A 797 31.35 15.95 5.51
C LYS A 797 30.88 16.67 4.25
N THR A 798 30.81 18.00 4.28
CA THR A 798 30.41 18.84 3.15
C THR A 798 31.49 18.94 2.07
N LEU A 799 32.77 19.01 2.45
CA LEU A 799 33.90 18.98 1.53
C LEU A 799 34.01 17.66 0.77
N HIS A 800 33.73 16.52 1.42
CA HIS A 800 33.65 15.24 0.74
C HIS A 800 32.53 15.21 -0.33
N LEU A 801 31.32 15.69 -0.02
CA LEU A 801 30.25 15.84 -1.02
C LEU A 801 30.69 16.75 -2.17
N LEU A 802 31.29 17.90 -1.87
CA LEU A 802 31.74 18.85 -2.89
C LEU A 802 32.77 18.21 -3.83
N GLY A 803 33.66 17.35 -3.32
CA GLY A 803 34.57 16.54 -4.13
C GLY A 803 33.90 15.46 -4.98
N ASP A 804 32.76 14.92 -4.56
CA ASP A 804 32.04 13.86 -5.30
C ASP A 804 31.02 14.40 -6.31
N GLU A 805 30.28 15.46 -5.98
CA GLU A 805 29.20 16.01 -6.82
C GLU A 805 29.57 17.33 -7.52
N GLY A 806 30.47 18.13 -6.96
CA GLY A 806 30.93 19.38 -7.57
C GLY A 806 31.54 19.21 -8.97
N PRO A 807 32.37 18.17 -9.25
CA PRO A 807 32.89 17.88 -10.59
C PRO A 807 31.83 17.53 -11.64
N LYS A 808 30.61 17.15 -11.20
CA LYS A 808 29.49 16.75 -12.07
C LYS A 808 28.56 17.92 -12.45
N THR A 809 28.85 19.14 -11.98
CA THR A 809 28.05 20.35 -12.24
C THR A 809 28.36 20.98 -13.60
N MET A 810 27.55 21.94 -14.07
CA MET A 810 27.81 22.64 -15.34
C MET A 810 28.97 23.65 -15.27
N ARG A 811 29.42 24.01 -14.06
CA ARG A 811 30.57 24.92 -13.84
C ARG A 811 31.43 24.50 -12.64
N PRO A 812 32.19 23.38 -12.72
CA PRO A 812 32.96 22.86 -11.58
C PRO A 812 33.97 23.86 -11.01
N SER A 813 34.53 24.74 -11.85
CA SER A 813 35.48 25.78 -11.44
C SER A 813 34.95 26.77 -10.38
N LYS A 814 33.63 26.98 -10.25
CA LYS A 814 33.04 27.80 -9.17
C LYS A 814 33.44 27.27 -7.79
N TYR A 815 33.42 25.95 -7.62
CA TYR A 815 33.52 25.27 -6.33
C TYR A 815 34.97 25.20 -5.81
N ILE A 816 35.96 25.19 -6.71
CA ILE A 816 37.40 25.12 -6.35
C ILE A 816 37.82 26.28 -5.45
N ARG A 817 37.26 27.49 -5.61
CA ARG A 817 37.58 28.64 -4.73
C ARG A 817 37.17 28.37 -3.28
N TYR A 818 35.93 27.91 -3.06
CA TYR A 818 35.41 27.61 -1.72
C TYR A 818 36.23 26.50 -1.05
N ILE A 819 36.62 25.47 -1.80
CA ILE A 819 37.46 24.37 -1.30
C ILE A 819 38.88 24.86 -0.96
N TYR A 820 39.52 25.63 -1.85
CA TYR A 820 40.90 26.11 -1.63
C TYR A 820 41.02 27.11 -0.48
N ASN A 821 40.01 27.98 -0.25
CA ASN A 821 39.98 28.86 0.92
C ASN A 821 40.12 28.07 2.24
N ARG A 822 39.47 26.90 2.32
CA ARG A 822 39.51 26.01 3.50
C ARG A 822 40.86 25.33 3.69
N VAL A 823 41.72 25.25 2.67
CA VAL A 823 43.08 24.71 2.79
C VAL A 823 44.00 25.67 3.55
N ILE A 824 43.69 26.98 3.60
CA ILE A 824 44.58 28.00 4.18
C ILE A 824 44.18 28.35 5.63
N LEU A 825 42.89 28.36 5.94
CA LEU A 825 42.35 29.03 7.14
C LEU A 825 41.84 28.08 8.25
N GLU A 826 41.88 26.77 8.03
CA GLU A 826 41.15 25.78 8.86
C GLU A 826 42.07 24.83 9.64
N VAL A 827 41.48 24.10 10.59
CA VAL A 827 42.16 23.02 11.32
C VAL A 827 42.64 21.88 10.38
N PRO A 828 43.74 21.17 10.69
CA PRO A 828 44.33 20.16 9.80
C PRO A 828 43.36 19.15 9.18
N LEU A 829 42.42 18.62 9.96
CA LEU A 829 41.41 17.67 9.48
C LEU A 829 40.56 18.20 8.32
N VAL A 830 40.20 19.49 8.35
CA VAL A 830 39.41 20.17 7.30
C VAL A 830 40.29 20.42 6.08
N ARG A 831 41.55 20.83 6.29
CA ARG A 831 42.55 21.02 5.22
C ARG A 831 42.84 19.71 4.48
N ALA A 832 43.01 18.61 5.22
CA ALA A 832 43.22 17.26 4.71
C ALA A 832 42.01 16.72 3.91
N ALA A 833 40.79 17.12 4.25
CA ALA A 833 39.58 16.83 3.48
C ALA A 833 39.47 17.71 2.22
N ALA A 834 39.81 19.01 2.31
CA ALA A 834 39.82 19.92 1.17
C ALA A 834 40.87 19.51 0.11
N VAL A 835 42.05 19.05 0.51
CA VAL A 835 43.08 18.47 -0.39
C VAL A 835 42.55 17.22 -1.12
N ALA A 836 41.83 16.33 -0.42
CA ALA A 836 41.19 15.17 -1.05
C ALA A 836 40.06 15.58 -2.02
N ALA A 837 39.27 16.61 -1.69
CA ALA A 837 38.26 17.14 -2.59
C ALA A 837 38.89 17.72 -3.87
N LEU A 838 39.94 18.54 -3.77
CA LEU A 838 40.67 19.07 -4.93
C LEU A 838 41.20 17.94 -5.84
N ALA A 839 41.74 16.87 -5.25
CA ALA A 839 42.21 15.71 -6.00
C ALA A 839 41.09 15.04 -6.83
N LYS A 840 39.87 14.93 -6.28
CA LYS A 840 38.70 14.41 -7.02
C LYS A 840 38.30 15.30 -8.21
N PHE A 841 38.38 16.63 -8.09
CA PHE A 841 38.17 17.53 -9.24
C PHE A 841 39.21 17.29 -10.35
N GLY A 842 40.48 17.11 -9.98
CA GLY A 842 41.55 16.78 -10.95
C GLY A 842 41.37 15.42 -11.62
N ALA A 843 40.85 14.43 -10.88
CA ALA A 843 40.59 13.08 -11.39
C ALA A 843 39.35 12.98 -12.30
N LEU A 844 38.29 13.74 -12.01
CA LEU A 844 37.01 13.64 -12.73
C LEU A 844 36.87 14.63 -13.91
N HIS A 845 37.65 15.70 -13.94
CA HIS A 845 37.48 16.78 -14.93
C HIS A 845 38.82 17.23 -15.53
N ALA A 846 39.32 16.49 -16.53
CA ALA A 846 40.64 16.66 -17.12
C ALA A 846 41.04 18.11 -17.49
N PRO A 847 40.16 19.00 -18.02
CA PRO A 847 40.51 20.41 -18.26
C PRO A 847 40.83 21.26 -17.01
N LEU A 848 40.63 20.73 -15.80
CA LEU A 848 40.99 21.37 -14.54
C LEU A 848 42.22 20.72 -13.87
N LEU A 849 42.73 19.60 -14.41
CA LEU A 849 43.82 18.81 -13.84
C LEU A 849 45.09 19.64 -13.62
N ASP A 850 45.53 20.42 -14.62
CA ASP A 850 46.77 21.18 -14.53
C ASP A 850 46.67 22.31 -13.48
N SER A 851 45.50 22.95 -13.37
CA SER A 851 45.19 23.91 -12.30
C SER A 851 45.18 23.25 -10.93
N VAL A 852 44.58 22.06 -10.80
CA VAL A 852 44.55 21.29 -9.54
C VAL A 852 45.95 20.85 -9.12
N LEU A 853 46.81 20.43 -10.05
CA LEU A 853 48.20 20.06 -9.77
C LEU A 853 48.99 21.24 -9.16
N VAL A 854 48.81 22.46 -9.68
CA VAL A 854 49.44 23.68 -9.11
C VAL A 854 48.93 23.99 -7.70
N LEU A 855 47.65 23.71 -7.38
CA LEU A 855 47.14 23.87 -6.02
C LEU A 855 47.69 22.78 -5.08
N LEU A 856 47.69 21.51 -5.51
CA LEU A 856 48.24 20.39 -4.73
C LEU A 856 49.75 20.51 -4.49
N ASP A 857 50.50 21.10 -5.42
CA ASP A 857 51.95 21.34 -5.26
C ASP A 857 52.23 22.29 -4.08
N ARG A 858 51.42 23.35 -3.93
CA ARG A 858 51.49 24.26 -2.77
C ARG A 858 51.17 23.56 -1.46
N CYS A 859 50.22 22.61 -1.46
CA CYS A 859 49.84 21.85 -0.27
C CYS A 859 50.95 20.91 0.24
N LYS A 860 52.01 20.66 -0.53
CA LYS A 860 53.20 19.91 -0.06
C LYS A 860 54.04 20.71 0.96
N LEU A 861 53.82 22.03 1.05
CA LEU A 861 54.48 22.94 1.99
C LEU A 861 53.62 23.23 3.24
N ASP A 862 52.56 22.46 3.48
CA ASP A 862 51.77 22.58 4.70
C ASP A 862 52.62 22.30 5.94
N THR A 863 52.22 22.80 7.10
CA THR A 863 52.85 22.50 8.39
C THR A 863 52.52 21.08 8.88
N ASP A 864 51.37 20.55 8.50
CA ASP A 864 50.82 19.27 8.96
C ASP A 864 51.18 18.09 8.04
N ASP A 865 51.63 16.98 8.64
CA ASP A 865 52.08 15.79 7.91
C ASP A 865 50.96 15.08 7.13
N GLU A 866 49.74 14.97 7.67
CA GLU A 866 48.63 14.33 6.96
C GLU A 866 48.23 15.15 5.72
N VAL A 867 48.22 16.48 5.83
CA VAL A 867 47.96 17.38 4.70
C VAL A 867 49.06 17.25 3.64
N ARG A 868 50.34 17.27 4.04
CA ARG A 868 51.50 17.12 3.14
C ARG A 868 51.52 15.78 2.42
N ASP A 869 51.29 14.67 3.11
CA ASP A 869 51.35 13.33 2.54
C ASP A 869 50.20 13.09 1.57
N ARG A 870 48.97 13.49 1.93
CA ARG A 870 47.81 13.45 1.02
C ARG A 870 48.07 14.29 -0.24
N ALA A 871 48.58 15.51 -0.08
CA ALA A 871 48.91 16.39 -1.20
C ALA A 871 49.98 15.77 -2.13
N THR A 872 51.06 15.23 -1.54
CA THR A 872 52.17 14.60 -2.27
C THR A 872 51.71 13.33 -3.01
N PHE A 873 50.93 12.48 -2.34
CA PHE A 873 50.37 11.26 -2.90
C PHE A 873 49.42 11.56 -4.08
N TYR A 874 48.41 12.41 -3.87
CA TYR A 874 47.45 12.76 -4.92
C TYR A 874 48.11 13.49 -6.08
N HIS A 875 49.02 14.44 -5.82
CA HIS A 875 49.81 15.06 -6.88
C HIS A 875 50.60 14.01 -7.67
N ARG A 876 51.22 13.02 -7.01
CA ARG A 876 51.98 11.99 -7.72
C ARG A 876 51.08 11.11 -8.58
N VAL A 877 49.97 10.59 -8.05
CA VAL A 877 49.00 9.77 -8.79
C VAL A 877 48.44 10.53 -10.00
N LEU A 878 48.03 11.79 -9.82
CA LEU A 878 47.48 12.63 -10.89
C LEU A 878 48.53 13.05 -11.93
N SER A 879 49.78 13.30 -11.52
CA SER A 879 50.88 13.65 -12.45
C SER A 879 51.22 12.54 -13.46
N LEU A 880 50.87 11.29 -13.15
CA LEU A 880 51.05 10.14 -14.06
C LEU A 880 49.99 10.06 -15.17
N ARG A 881 48.94 10.91 -15.12
CA ARG A 881 47.82 10.99 -16.08
C ARG A 881 47.18 9.62 -16.42
N ASN A 882 47.18 8.69 -15.47
CA ASN A 882 46.63 7.35 -15.63
C ASN A 882 45.29 7.24 -14.90
N GLU A 883 44.20 7.18 -15.68
CA GLU A 883 42.82 7.11 -15.18
C GLU A 883 42.54 5.89 -14.30
N GLN A 884 43.19 4.74 -14.56
CA GLN A 884 43.02 3.53 -13.74
C GLN A 884 43.63 3.72 -12.34
N LEU A 885 44.77 4.41 -12.24
CA LEU A 885 45.38 4.75 -10.96
C LEU A 885 44.58 5.85 -10.23
N ALA A 886 44.11 6.87 -10.94
CA ALA A 886 43.27 7.92 -10.37
C ALA A 886 41.94 7.34 -9.83
N SER A 887 41.29 6.46 -10.60
CA SER A 887 40.10 5.73 -10.17
C SER A 887 40.36 4.91 -8.89
N LYS A 888 41.41 4.08 -8.90
CA LYS A 888 41.75 3.16 -7.80
C LYS A 888 42.27 3.83 -6.52
N PHE A 889 42.85 5.02 -6.60
CA PHE A 889 43.52 5.67 -5.45
C PHE A 889 42.98 7.06 -5.07
N VAL A 890 42.13 7.68 -5.89
CA VAL A 890 41.51 9.00 -5.61
C VAL A 890 39.99 8.90 -5.56
N LEU A 891 39.37 8.13 -6.46
CA LEU A 891 37.91 7.99 -6.52
C LEU A 891 37.39 6.84 -5.64
N GLN A 892 38.16 5.75 -5.53
CA GLN A 892 37.84 4.57 -4.73
C GLN A 892 38.97 4.28 -3.72
N PRO A 893 39.23 5.17 -2.74
CA PRO A 893 40.24 4.92 -1.72
C PRO A 893 39.97 3.61 -0.98
N MET A 894 41.03 2.87 -0.66
CA MET A 894 40.94 1.50 -0.13
C MET A 894 40.32 1.49 1.28
N GLN A 895 39.04 1.16 1.36
CA GLN A 895 38.30 1.11 2.62
C GLN A 895 38.64 -0.18 3.37
N LEU A 896 39.60 -0.13 4.29
CA LEU A 896 39.93 -1.25 5.18
C LEU A 896 39.16 -1.13 6.50
N SER A 897 38.67 -2.25 7.02
CA SER A 897 38.10 -2.27 8.38
C SER A 897 39.23 -2.07 9.39
N VAL A 898 39.20 -0.99 10.17
CA VAL A 898 40.25 -0.70 11.17
C VAL A 898 40.36 -1.85 12.17
N VAL A 899 39.22 -2.34 12.68
CA VAL A 899 39.15 -3.52 13.56
C VAL A 899 39.62 -4.80 12.85
N GLY A 900 39.35 -4.94 11.55
CA GLY A 900 39.85 -6.06 10.75
C GLY A 900 41.36 -6.02 10.51
N LEU A 901 41.92 -4.82 10.34
CA LEU A 901 43.35 -4.56 10.18
C LEU A 901 44.09 -4.84 11.49
N GLU A 902 43.57 -4.32 12.61
CA GLU A 902 44.05 -4.59 13.96
C GLU A 902 44.10 -6.09 14.24
N GLN A 903 42.99 -6.81 14.05
CA GLN A 903 42.94 -8.27 14.27
C GLN A 903 43.87 -9.06 13.33
N ALA A 904 44.05 -8.61 12.09
CA ALA A 904 45.00 -9.24 11.15
C ALA A 904 46.46 -9.02 11.58
N LEU A 905 46.80 -7.81 12.02
CA LEU A 905 48.13 -7.47 12.56
C LEU A 905 48.43 -8.20 13.87
N LEU A 906 47.45 -8.29 14.78
CA LEU A 906 47.58 -9.03 16.05
C LEU A 906 47.82 -10.53 15.82
N ARG A 907 47.11 -11.14 14.87
CA ARG A 907 47.35 -12.54 14.47
C ARG A 907 48.72 -12.73 13.82
N TYR A 908 49.20 -11.74 13.06
CA TYR A 908 50.52 -11.76 12.44
C TYR A 908 51.65 -11.66 13.47
N THR A 909 51.52 -10.81 14.49
CA THR A 909 52.53 -10.68 15.56
C THR A 909 52.52 -11.84 16.57
N GLN A 910 51.46 -12.65 16.61
CA GLN A 910 51.34 -13.84 17.46
C GLN A 910 51.89 -15.14 16.82
N GLN A 911 52.40 -15.08 15.59
CA GLN A 911 52.97 -16.24 14.89
C GLN A 911 54.43 -16.51 15.29
N SER A 912 54.92 -17.73 15.03
CA SER A 912 56.25 -18.16 15.47
C SER A 912 57.39 -17.48 14.71
N ALA A 913 58.60 -17.51 15.29
CA ALA A 913 59.78 -16.84 14.74
C ALA A 913 60.10 -17.23 13.28
N ASP A 914 59.82 -18.48 12.89
CA ASP A 914 60.07 -18.96 11.53
C ASP A 914 59.04 -18.44 10.50
N SER A 915 57.80 -18.17 10.90
CA SER A 915 56.76 -17.64 10.00
C SER A 915 56.75 -16.11 9.89
N LEU A 916 57.34 -15.39 10.85
CA LEU A 916 57.54 -13.93 10.80
C LEU A 916 58.47 -13.44 9.65
N GLN A 917 59.09 -14.36 8.89
CA GLN A 917 59.85 -14.02 7.67
C GLN A 917 58.94 -13.68 6.46
N GLN A 918 57.66 -14.08 6.50
CA GLN A 918 56.72 -13.88 5.40
C GLN A 918 56.01 -12.52 5.51
N LYS A 919 56.12 -11.66 4.48
CA LYS A 919 55.57 -10.28 4.54
C LYS A 919 54.05 -10.24 4.71
N PHE A 920 53.57 -9.42 5.65
CA PHE A 920 52.15 -9.11 5.85
C PHE A 920 51.49 -8.56 4.56
N ASP A 921 50.43 -9.21 4.08
CA ASP A 921 49.65 -8.78 2.91
C ASP A 921 48.36 -8.07 3.33
N LEU A 922 48.26 -6.76 3.06
CA LEU A 922 47.06 -5.95 3.28
C LEU A 922 45.81 -6.51 2.58
N ARG A 923 45.95 -7.36 1.56
CA ARG A 923 44.80 -8.02 0.89
C ARG A 923 44.12 -9.09 1.74
N SER A 924 44.76 -9.55 2.81
CA SER A 924 44.16 -10.46 3.79
C SER A 924 43.21 -9.75 4.78
N VAL A 925 43.24 -8.41 4.80
CA VAL A 925 42.47 -7.58 5.73
C VAL A 925 41.03 -7.40 5.21
N PRO A 926 40.00 -7.62 6.04
CA PRO A 926 38.61 -7.35 5.64
C PRO A 926 38.41 -5.90 5.19
N VAL A 927 37.89 -5.75 3.97
CA VAL A 927 37.43 -4.46 3.42
C VAL A 927 36.26 -3.97 4.27
N HIS A 928 36.29 -2.69 4.66
CA HIS A 928 35.14 -2.02 5.26
C HIS A 928 34.09 -1.80 4.19
N THR A 929 33.03 -2.60 4.18
CA THR A 929 31.83 -2.33 3.38
C THR A 929 31.18 -1.06 3.93
N PRO A 930 31.13 0.05 3.16
CA PRO A 930 30.41 1.22 3.61
C PRO A 930 28.92 0.89 3.65
N ALA A 931 28.22 1.32 4.70
CA ALA A 931 26.77 1.18 4.75
C ALA A 931 26.16 1.86 3.50
N ALA A 932 25.42 1.10 2.70
CA ALA A 932 24.81 1.63 1.49
C ALA A 932 23.84 2.75 1.90
N ARG A 933 23.96 3.93 1.29
CA ARG A 933 23.01 5.03 1.54
C ARG A 933 21.60 4.53 1.20
N PRO A 934 20.62 4.64 2.12
CA PRO A 934 19.28 4.14 1.89
C PRO A 934 18.67 4.87 0.68
N LYS A 935 18.01 4.10 -0.20
CA LYS A 935 17.29 4.64 -1.35
C LYS A 935 15.94 5.22 -0.90
N PRO A 936 15.32 6.15 -1.65
CA PRO A 936 14.40 7.11 -1.05
C PRO A 936 12.99 6.64 -0.63
N ASP A 937 12.77 5.33 -0.51
CA ASP A 937 11.45 4.71 -0.27
C ASP A 937 11.36 3.90 1.04
N GLU A 938 12.42 3.82 1.86
CA GLU A 938 12.31 3.28 3.23
C GLU A 938 11.67 4.30 4.18
N GLN A 939 10.49 3.97 4.69
CA GLN A 939 9.82 4.73 5.75
C GLN A 939 10.23 4.18 7.13
N LEU A 940 10.11 5.02 8.17
CA LEU A 940 10.59 4.72 9.52
C LEU A 940 10.05 3.39 10.11
N PRO A 941 10.90 2.59 10.78
CA PRO A 941 10.47 1.78 11.92
C PRO A 941 10.34 2.68 13.17
N GLU A 942 9.46 2.31 14.09
CA GLU A 942 9.40 2.88 15.44
C GLU A 942 10.48 2.20 16.33
N ALA A 943 11.03 2.92 17.31
CA ALA A 943 12.15 2.48 18.15
C ALA A 943 11.67 1.60 19.34
N PHE A 944 12.49 0.83 20.06
CA PHE A 944 13.96 0.76 20.16
C PHE A 944 14.48 -0.69 20.07
N ALA A 945 15.65 -0.91 19.45
CA ALA A 945 16.54 -2.05 19.75
C ALA A 945 17.96 -1.78 19.23
N ALA A 946 18.98 -1.88 20.09
CA ALA A 946 20.38 -1.67 19.70
C ALA A 946 21.20 -2.96 19.74
N LYS A 947 21.87 -3.33 18.63
CA LYS A 947 23.15 -4.08 18.67
C LYS A 947 23.89 -4.09 17.32
N GLN A 948 25.21 -3.89 17.40
CA GLN A 948 26.18 -4.31 16.39
C GLN A 948 26.62 -5.76 16.70
N PRO A 949 27.56 -6.35 15.94
CA PRO A 949 27.43 -6.75 14.53
C PRO A 949 27.45 -8.29 14.41
N ALA A 950 27.15 -8.82 13.21
CA ALA A 950 27.07 -10.27 13.01
C ALA A 950 28.43 -10.99 13.16
N LYS A 951 28.50 -11.90 14.15
CA LYS A 951 29.42 -13.06 14.11
C LYS A 951 28.84 -14.15 13.18
N SER A 952 29.53 -15.28 13.09
CA SER A 952 29.13 -16.50 12.38
C SER A 952 27.69 -16.95 12.69
N LEU A 953 27.11 -17.72 11.77
CA LEU A 953 25.84 -18.45 11.95
C LEU A 953 26.01 -19.57 13.00
N GLU A 954 26.04 -19.16 14.26
CA GLU A 954 25.91 -20.03 15.43
C GLU A 954 24.43 -20.27 15.70
N THR A 955 24.02 -21.51 16.02
CA THR A 955 22.64 -21.75 16.43
C THR A 955 22.39 -21.13 17.81
N GLN A 956 21.12 -20.89 18.15
CA GLN A 956 20.77 -20.34 19.46
C GLN A 956 21.25 -21.25 20.62
N ALA A 957 21.25 -22.58 20.42
CA ALA A 957 21.82 -23.53 21.35
C ALA A 957 23.36 -23.40 21.48
N ASP A 958 24.10 -23.27 20.37
CA ASP A 958 25.56 -23.03 20.40
C ASP A 958 25.90 -21.75 21.17
N ARG A 959 25.07 -20.71 21.02
CA ARG A 959 25.26 -19.41 21.68
C ARG A 959 25.04 -19.51 23.19
N TYR A 960 23.97 -20.17 23.65
CA TYR A 960 23.78 -20.42 25.09
C TYR A 960 24.87 -21.33 25.65
N ALA A 961 25.24 -22.40 24.96
CA ALA A 961 26.33 -23.28 25.39
C ALA A 961 27.66 -22.51 25.58
N LYS A 962 27.98 -21.56 24.68
CA LYS A 962 29.15 -20.67 24.79
C LYS A 962 29.03 -19.64 25.92
N GLN A 963 27.84 -19.11 26.18
CA GLN A 963 27.60 -18.17 27.28
C GLN A 963 27.76 -18.88 28.63
N LEU A 964 27.15 -20.05 28.81
CA LEU A 964 27.21 -20.81 30.07
C LEU A 964 28.62 -21.37 30.31
N ALA A 965 29.33 -21.81 29.26
CA ALA A 965 30.73 -22.23 29.37
C ALA A 965 31.71 -21.08 29.70
N ALA A 966 31.30 -19.81 29.58
CA ALA A 966 32.10 -18.66 30.00
C ALA A 966 31.98 -18.35 31.50
N VAL A 967 31.02 -18.97 32.21
CA VAL A 967 30.84 -18.85 33.66
C VAL A 967 31.56 -20.03 34.34
N PRO A 968 32.72 -19.84 35.00
CA PRO A 968 33.52 -20.96 35.53
C PRO A 968 32.75 -21.84 36.52
N GLU A 969 31.84 -21.23 37.26
CA GLU A 969 31.03 -21.85 38.31
C GLU A 969 29.95 -22.81 37.78
N LEU A 970 29.59 -22.68 36.50
CA LEU A 970 28.61 -23.55 35.83
C LEU A 970 29.27 -24.71 35.08
N SER A 971 30.60 -24.73 34.97
CA SER A 971 31.35 -25.78 34.25
C SER A 971 31.14 -27.20 34.79
N ALA A 972 30.71 -27.33 36.05
CA ALA A 972 30.43 -28.61 36.70
C ALA A 972 29.07 -29.25 36.31
N LEU A 973 28.18 -28.52 35.60
CA LEU A 973 26.84 -29.01 35.24
C LEU A 973 26.82 -29.97 34.03
N GLY A 974 27.95 -30.13 33.33
CA GLY A 974 28.09 -30.99 32.16
C GLY A 974 27.64 -30.33 30.86
N SER A 975 27.20 -31.14 29.89
CA SER A 975 26.73 -30.65 28.58
C SER A 975 25.27 -30.18 28.63
N LEU A 976 25.02 -28.97 28.12
CA LEU A 976 23.66 -28.44 27.92
C LEU A 976 22.84 -29.38 27.03
N PHE A 977 21.69 -29.84 27.55
CA PHE A 977 20.78 -30.75 26.83
C PHE A 977 19.74 -29.97 26.02
N LYS A 978 19.11 -28.96 26.63
CA LYS A 978 18.07 -28.13 26.01
C LYS A 978 18.02 -26.73 26.63
N SER A 979 17.55 -25.74 25.87
CA SER A 979 17.14 -24.42 26.38
C SER A 979 15.68 -24.15 25.99
N SER A 980 14.93 -23.44 26.82
CA SER A 980 13.60 -22.92 26.50
C SER A 980 13.68 -21.68 25.59
N GLU A 981 12.53 -21.22 25.13
CA GLU A 981 12.37 -19.82 24.70
C GLU A 981 12.37 -18.90 25.95
N PRO A 982 12.74 -17.60 25.83
CA PRO A 982 12.70 -16.67 26.95
C PRO A 982 11.28 -16.35 27.41
N VAL A 983 11.06 -16.36 28.72
CA VAL A 983 9.81 -16.00 29.39
C VAL A 983 10.00 -14.65 30.07
N ARG A 984 9.14 -13.67 29.82
CA ARG A 984 9.09 -12.43 30.63
C ARG A 984 8.43 -12.74 31.98
N LEU A 985 8.92 -12.09 33.04
CA LEU A 985 8.34 -12.16 34.38
C LEU A 985 7.92 -10.77 34.92
N THR A 986 7.84 -9.78 34.02
CA THR A 986 7.50 -8.37 34.26
C THR A 986 6.78 -7.80 33.04
N GLU A 987 5.80 -6.92 33.24
CA GLU A 987 5.11 -6.18 32.17
C GLU A 987 6.05 -5.22 31.40
N GLU A 988 5.55 -4.61 30.32
CA GLU A 988 6.28 -3.53 29.62
C GLU A 988 6.09 -2.20 30.38
N GLU A 989 7.14 -1.36 30.39
CA GLU A 989 7.20 -0.07 31.12
C GLU A 989 7.33 -0.17 32.67
N THR A 990 7.75 -1.31 33.22
CA THR A 990 8.08 -1.49 34.66
C THR A 990 9.48 -0.99 35.06
N GLU A 991 9.66 -0.73 36.36
CA GLU A 991 10.90 -0.22 37.01
C GLU A 991 12.12 -1.13 36.80
N TYR A 992 11.86 -2.45 36.77
CA TYR A 992 12.84 -3.49 36.45
C TYR A 992 12.24 -4.38 35.36
N SER A 993 13.05 -4.76 34.38
CA SER A 993 12.68 -5.73 33.35
C SER A 993 13.42 -7.04 33.58
N VAL A 994 12.67 -8.14 33.72
CA VAL A 994 13.21 -9.48 33.98
C VAL A 994 12.71 -10.48 32.94
N THR A 995 13.65 -11.23 32.35
CA THR A 995 13.36 -12.36 31.47
C THR A 995 14.15 -13.59 31.90
N CYS A 996 13.46 -14.73 32.02
CA CYS A 996 14.05 -16.02 32.39
C CYS A 996 14.22 -16.94 31.17
N VAL A 997 15.34 -17.67 31.10
CA VAL A 997 15.57 -18.78 30.17
C VAL A 997 15.89 -20.04 30.97
N LYS A 998 15.16 -21.12 30.69
CA LYS A 998 15.32 -22.43 31.35
C LYS A 998 16.32 -23.28 30.57
N HIS A 999 17.39 -23.74 31.22
CA HIS A 999 18.44 -24.55 30.63
C HIS A 999 18.51 -25.92 31.32
N ALA A 1000 18.15 -26.98 30.59
CA ALA A 1000 18.20 -28.35 31.08
C ALA A 1000 19.59 -28.96 30.87
N PHE A 1001 20.14 -29.55 31.94
CA PHE A 1001 21.30 -30.44 31.94
C PHE A 1001 20.84 -31.84 32.40
N SER A 1002 21.73 -32.85 32.39
CA SER A 1002 21.37 -34.23 32.76
C SER A 1002 20.70 -34.30 34.14
N ASP A 1003 21.36 -33.77 35.18
CA ASP A 1003 20.89 -33.84 36.56
C ASP A 1003 20.26 -32.52 37.04
N TYR A 1004 20.64 -31.38 36.44
CA TYR A 1004 20.28 -30.03 36.91
C TYR A 1004 19.31 -29.28 35.98
N LEU A 1005 18.56 -28.35 36.58
CA LEU A 1005 17.94 -27.23 35.89
C LEU A 1005 18.72 -25.95 36.25
N LEU A 1006 19.06 -25.16 35.24
CA LEU A 1006 19.64 -23.83 35.41
C LEU A 1006 18.63 -22.79 34.91
N LEU A 1007 18.26 -21.86 35.76
CA LEU A 1007 17.51 -20.66 35.39
C LEU A 1007 18.51 -19.53 35.15
N GLN A 1008 18.53 -18.97 33.94
CA GLN A 1008 19.23 -17.72 33.62
C GLN A 1008 18.21 -16.58 33.66
N PHE A 1009 18.42 -15.58 34.52
CA PHE A 1009 17.63 -14.36 34.54
C PHE A 1009 18.44 -13.22 33.92
N ASP A 1010 17.99 -12.74 32.77
CA ASP A 1010 18.47 -11.50 32.15
C ASP A 1010 17.73 -10.32 32.78
N LEU A 1011 18.47 -9.37 33.37
CA LEU A 1011 17.98 -8.28 34.21
C LEU A 1011 18.31 -6.91 33.60
N LEU A 1012 17.41 -5.92 33.75
CA LEU A 1012 17.63 -4.53 33.36
C LEU A 1012 16.95 -3.56 34.33
N ASN A 1013 17.71 -2.61 34.89
CA ASN A 1013 17.21 -1.51 35.70
C ASN A 1013 16.80 -0.32 34.80
N THR A 1014 15.57 0.17 34.91
CA THR A 1014 15.07 1.31 34.12
C THR A 1014 15.05 2.64 34.89
N LEU A 1015 15.42 2.64 36.17
CA LEU A 1015 15.50 3.84 37.02
C LEU A 1015 16.89 4.50 36.90
N PRO A 1016 16.99 5.81 36.58
CA PRO A 1016 18.26 6.51 36.34
C PRO A 1016 18.96 7.02 37.61
N ASP A 1017 18.21 7.11 38.72
CA ASP A 1017 18.58 7.65 40.02
C ASP A 1017 19.04 6.57 41.02
N GLN A 1018 19.07 5.31 40.61
CA GLN A 1018 19.44 4.18 41.47
C GLN A 1018 20.39 3.21 40.77
N ARG A 1019 21.32 2.64 41.55
CA ARG A 1019 22.15 1.49 41.20
C ARG A 1019 21.86 0.37 42.19
N LEU A 1020 21.61 -0.82 41.66
CA LEU A 1020 21.41 -2.02 42.48
C LEU A 1020 22.73 -2.78 42.62
N GLU A 1021 22.98 -3.37 43.79
CA GLU A 1021 24.11 -4.26 44.08
C GLU A 1021 23.62 -5.59 44.69
N ASP A 1022 24.42 -6.66 44.55
CA ASP A 1022 24.11 -8.04 44.98
C ASP A 1022 22.75 -8.57 44.45
N VAL A 1023 22.50 -8.37 43.15
CA VAL A 1023 21.17 -8.58 42.54
C VAL A 1023 20.93 -10.04 42.19
N HIS A 1024 19.93 -10.67 42.80
CA HIS A 1024 19.59 -12.08 42.57
C HIS A 1024 18.07 -12.31 42.52
N VAL A 1025 17.64 -13.41 41.90
CA VAL A 1025 16.24 -13.86 41.93
C VAL A 1025 16.13 -15.08 42.85
N ASP A 1026 15.56 -14.86 44.02
CA ASP A 1026 15.09 -15.94 44.90
C ASP A 1026 13.88 -16.57 44.25
N CYS A 1027 13.95 -17.88 43.99
CA CYS A 1027 12.78 -18.67 43.60
C CYS A 1027 12.51 -19.65 44.73
N VAL A 1028 11.28 -19.67 45.27
CA VAL A 1028 10.93 -20.60 46.35
C VAL A 1028 10.60 -21.98 45.75
N PRO A 1029 11.39 -23.04 46.01
CA PRO A 1029 11.14 -24.35 45.45
C PRO A 1029 9.99 -25.08 46.15
N SER A 1030 9.35 -26.01 45.44
CA SER A 1030 8.54 -27.07 46.06
C SER A 1030 9.43 -28.13 46.72
N GLU A 1031 8.84 -29.03 47.54
CA GLU A 1031 9.58 -30.03 48.32
C GLU A 1031 10.42 -31.00 47.47
N ASP A 1032 10.13 -31.13 46.17
CA ASP A 1032 10.86 -31.98 45.20
C ASP A 1032 12.11 -31.31 44.59
N TRP A 1033 12.43 -30.05 44.92
CA TRP A 1033 13.47 -29.26 44.25
C TRP A 1033 14.50 -28.65 45.21
N GLU A 1034 15.74 -29.14 45.16
CA GLU A 1034 16.87 -28.61 45.91
C GLU A 1034 17.47 -27.40 45.16
N LEU A 1035 17.46 -26.21 45.78
CA LEU A 1035 18.25 -25.07 45.32
C LEU A 1035 19.73 -25.31 45.67
N VAL A 1036 20.54 -25.65 44.66
CA VAL A 1036 21.94 -26.02 44.82
C VAL A 1036 22.85 -24.79 44.89
N LYS A 1037 22.56 -23.75 44.09
CA LYS A 1037 23.37 -22.52 44.06
C LYS A 1037 22.62 -21.34 43.43
N VAL A 1038 22.81 -20.14 43.98
CA VAL A 1038 22.52 -18.86 43.33
C VAL A 1038 23.84 -18.18 42.95
N ILE A 1039 23.88 -17.50 41.80
CA ILE A 1039 24.99 -16.67 41.32
C ILE A 1039 24.42 -15.26 41.09
N PRO A 1040 24.63 -14.29 42.00
CA PRO A 1040 24.11 -12.94 41.86
C PRO A 1040 24.81 -12.16 40.73
N ALA A 1041 24.10 -11.19 40.16
CA ALA A 1041 24.69 -10.15 39.34
C ALA A 1041 25.31 -9.09 40.27
N PRO A 1042 26.63 -8.80 40.19
CA PRO A 1042 27.33 -8.03 41.22
C PRO A 1042 26.86 -6.57 41.33
N ALA A 1043 26.43 -5.97 40.21
CA ALA A 1043 25.74 -4.69 40.18
C ALA A 1043 24.85 -4.59 38.92
N LEU A 1044 23.75 -3.83 39.01
CA LEU A 1044 22.85 -3.49 37.92
C LEU A 1044 22.66 -1.95 37.84
N PRO A 1045 23.57 -1.24 37.14
CA PRO A 1045 23.42 0.18 36.86
C PRO A 1045 22.27 0.46 35.89
N TYR A 1046 21.79 1.70 35.88
CA TYR A 1046 20.79 2.19 34.92
C TYR A 1046 21.08 1.75 33.48
N ASN A 1047 20.05 1.19 32.82
CA ASN A 1047 20.03 0.79 31.41
C ASN A 1047 21.19 -0.12 30.97
N THR A 1048 21.81 -0.84 31.92
CA THR A 1048 22.93 -1.75 31.69
C THR A 1048 22.48 -3.18 32.02
N PRO A 1049 22.34 -4.08 31.03
CA PRO A 1049 21.84 -5.42 31.29
C PRO A 1049 22.88 -6.30 31.99
N ALA A 1050 22.45 -7.05 33.01
CA ALA A 1050 23.24 -8.07 33.69
C ALA A 1050 22.50 -9.41 33.72
N THR A 1051 23.17 -10.48 34.15
CA THR A 1051 22.57 -11.83 34.24
C THR A 1051 22.88 -12.45 35.60
N CYS A 1052 21.86 -12.92 36.32
CA CYS A 1052 22.03 -13.80 37.48
C CYS A 1052 21.53 -15.22 37.16
N TYR A 1053 21.96 -16.21 37.94
CA TYR A 1053 21.66 -17.62 37.67
C TYR A 1053 21.26 -18.38 38.94
N SER A 1054 20.25 -19.22 38.84
CA SER A 1054 19.81 -20.10 39.94
C SER A 1054 19.82 -21.57 39.47
N VAL A 1055 20.59 -22.41 40.18
CA VAL A 1055 20.84 -23.82 39.87
C VAL A 1055 20.01 -24.69 40.81
N PHE A 1056 19.13 -25.51 40.24
CA PHE A 1056 18.31 -26.46 40.97
C PHE A 1056 18.65 -27.91 40.59
N ARG A 1057 18.50 -28.81 41.55
CA ARG A 1057 18.49 -30.26 41.36
C ARG A 1057 17.14 -30.79 41.85
N PRO A 1058 16.32 -31.44 41.02
CA PRO A 1058 15.15 -32.15 41.51
C PRO A 1058 15.60 -33.40 42.30
N THR A 1059 14.98 -33.65 43.45
CA THR A 1059 15.09 -34.93 44.18
C THR A 1059 14.22 -36.00 43.52
N GLU A 1060 13.02 -35.63 43.07
CA GLU A 1060 12.19 -36.41 42.16
C GLU A 1060 11.80 -35.56 40.94
N PRO A 1061 11.73 -36.11 39.72
CA PRO A 1061 11.47 -35.31 38.53
C PRO A 1061 9.98 -34.94 38.46
N SER A 1062 9.59 -33.82 39.08
CA SER A 1062 8.22 -33.28 39.07
C SER A 1062 8.08 -32.04 38.18
N ALA A 1063 6.83 -31.63 37.91
CA ALA A 1063 6.51 -30.33 37.32
C ALA A 1063 6.01 -29.39 38.43
N CYS A 1064 6.48 -28.14 38.45
CA CYS A 1064 6.21 -27.19 39.53
C CYS A 1064 6.10 -25.75 39.00
N SER A 1065 5.45 -24.89 39.79
CA SER A 1065 5.41 -23.44 39.55
C SER A 1065 6.20 -22.76 40.66
N LEU A 1066 7.17 -21.92 40.29
CA LEU A 1066 8.04 -21.22 41.23
C LEU A 1066 7.58 -19.77 41.41
N SER A 1067 7.30 -19.35 42.64
CA SER A 1067 7.21 -17.92 42.96
C SER A 1067 8.62 -17.32 42.97
N CYS A 1068 8.79 -16.19 42.29
CA CYS A 1068 10.08 -15.55 42.06
C CYS A 1068 10.08 -14.13 42.62
N THR A 1069 11.12 -13.78 43.40
CA THR A 1069 11.33 -12.44 43.96
C THR A 1069 12.74 -11.97 43.64
N LEU A 1070 12.84 -10.84 42.95
CA LEU A 1070 14.09 -10.14 42.70
C LEU A 1070 14.54 -9.41 43.97
N ARG A 1071 15.70 -9.78 44.53
CA ARG A 1071 16.32 -9.19 45.71
C ARG A 1071 17.56 -8.38 45.33
N PHE A 1072 17.78 -7.26 45.99
CA PHE A 1072 18.95 -6.38 45.77
C PHE A 1072 19.17 -5.41 46.93
N VAL A 1073 20.35 -4.78 46.92
CA VAL A 1073 20.65 -3.57 47.72
C VAL A 1073 20.58 -2.34 46.81
N VAL A 1074 19.71 -1.39 47.14
CA VAL A 1074 19.58 -0.09 46.46
C VAL A 1074 20.66 0.88 46.97
N LYS A 1075 21.30 1.59 46.03
CA LYS A 1075 22.09 2.80 46.29
C LYS A 1075 21.62 3.93 45.39
N ASP A 1076 21.17 5.02 46.01
CA ASP A 1076 20.82 6.26 45.32
C ASP A 1076 22.07 6.85 44.63
N CYS A 1077 21.89 7.36 43.40
CA CYS A 1077 22.96 7.83 42.52
C CYS A 1077 22.59 9.15 41.85
N ASP A 1078 23.56 10.06 41.72
CA ASP A 1078 23.42 11.28 40.91
C ASP A 1078 23.10 10.92 39.43
N PRO A 1079 21.91 11.27 38.90
CA PRO A 1079 21.51 10.93 37.53
C PRO A 1079 22.40 11.55 36.43
N ALA A 1080 23.25 12.54 36.76
CA ALA A 1080 24.19 13.14 35.82
C ALA A 1080 25.54 12.41 35.73
N THR A 1081 25.92 11.62 36.75
CA THR A 1081 27.24 10.95 36.81
C THR A 1081 27.18 9.44 37.00
N GLY A 1082 26.06 8.88 37.50
CA GLY A 1082 25.91 7.46 37.78
C GLY A 1082 26.80 6.92 38.90
N GLN A 1083 27.28 7.82 39.79
CA GLN A 1083 28.00 7.46 41.00
C GLN A 1083 27.04 7.44 42.19
N PRO A 1084 27.17 6.49 43.14
CA PRO A 1084 26.34 6.44 44.32
C PRO A 1084 26.68 7.59 45.27
N ASP A 1085 25.66 8.21 45.86
CA ASP A 1085 25.82 9.33 46.80
C ASP A 1085 26.39 8.88 48.15
N SER A 1086 26.35 7.58 48.45
CA SER A 1086 26.91 6.97 49.67
C SER A 1086 27.29 5.50 49.44
N ASP A 1087 28.25 5.00 50.23
CA ASP A 1087 28.61 3.57 50.25
C ASP A 1087 27.58 2.70 51.00
N GLU A 1088 26.73 3.30 51.84
CA GLU A 1088 25.61 2.66 52.52
C GLU A 1088 24.39 2.59 51.59
N GLY A 1089 23.72 1.44 51.57
CA GLY A 1089 22.51 1.17 50.78
C GLY A 1089 21.56 0.25 51.56
N TYR A 1090 20.28 0.20 51.14
CA TYR A 1090 19.24 -0.57 51.82
C TYR A 1090 18.78 -1.77 50.98
N ALA A 1091 18.42 -2.88 51.63
CA ALA A 1091 17.89 -4.06 50.93
C ALA A 1091 16.41 -3.88 50.57
N ASP A 1092 16.02 -4.33 49.37
CA ASP A 1092 14.66 -4.22 48.84
C ASP A 1092 14.26 -5.47 48.03
N GLU A 1093 12.96 -5.65 47.78
CA GLU A 1093 12.36 -6.85 47.18
C GLU A 1093 11.29 -6.51 46.14
N TYR A 1094 11.44 -7.02 44.91
CA TYR A 1094 10.46 -6.86 43.83
C TYR A 1094 9.90 -8.23 43.40
N VAL A 1095 8.58 -8.41 43.55
CA VAL A 1095 7.89 -9.67 43.23
C VAL A 1095 7.67 -9.78 41.72
N LEU A 1096 7.97 -10.95 41.15
CA LEU A 1096 7.86 -11.27 39.74
C LEU A 1096 6.65 -12.18 39.45
N GLU A 1097 6.30 -12.36 38.17
CA GLU A 1097 5.33 -13.39 37.76
C GLU A 1097 5.83 -14.81 38.10
N GLU A 1098 4.88 -15.74 38.31
CA GLU A 1098 5.19 -17.14 38.63
C GLU A 1098 5.79 -17.88 37.42
N LEU A 1099 6.84 -18.67 37.65
CA LEU A 1099 7.57 -19.40 36.61
C LEU A 1099 7.20 -20.88 36.62
N ASP A 1100 6.40 -21.30 35.64
CA ASP A 1100 6.09 -22.71 35.40
C ASP A 1100 7.29 -23.49 34.84
N ILE A 1101 7.58 -24.64 35.42
CA ILE A 1101 8.54 -25.66 34.96
C ILE A 1101 7.76 -26.91 34.53
N GLY A 1102 7.76 -27.20 33.23
CA GLY A 1102 6.99 -28.29 32.64
C GLY A 1102 7.88 -29.45 32.17
N VAL A 1103 7.28 -30.64 32.02
CA VAL A 1103 8.00 -31.83 31.52
C VAL A 1103 8.64 -31.56 30.14
N CYS A 1104 7.99 -30.75 29.29
CA CYS A 1104 8.55 -30.35 28.01
C CYS A 1104 9.88 -29.59 28.09
N ASP A 1105 10.23 -28.94 29.21
CA ASP A 1105 11.54 -28.27 29.37
C ASP A 1105 12.71 -29.29 29.38
N PHE A 1106 12.43 -30.53 29.84
CA PHE A 1106 13.42 -31.61 30.00
C PHE A 1106 13.44 -32.64 28.87
N VAL A 1107 12.65 -32.42 27.80
CA VAL A 1107 12.44 -33.38 26.71
C VAL A 1107 12.93 -32.83 25.38
N GLN A 1108 13.73 -33.63 24.67
CA GLN A 1108 14.07 -33.39 23.27
C GLN A 1108 13.16 -34.24 22.36
N PRO A 1109 12.38 -33.63 21.44
CA PRO A 1109 11.52 -34.36 20.51
C PRO A 1109 12.34 -35.18 19.51
N VAL A 1110 12.08 -36.49 19.42
CA VAL A 1110 12.80 -37.41 18.52
C VAL A 1110 11.80 -38.29 17.77
N ILE A 1111 11.79 -38.20 16.44
CA ILE A 1111 10.91 -39.02 15.58
C ILE A 1111 11.54 -40.41 15.40
N LYS A 1112 10.93 -41.44 15.98
CA LYS A 1112 11.24 -42.85 15.70
C LYS A 1112 10.58 -43.25 14.37
N PRO A 1113 11.30 -43.86 13.40
CA PRO A 1113 10.76 -44.15 12.06
C PRO A 1113 9.81 -45.38 12.00
N ASN A 1114 9.70 -46.12 13.10
CA ASN A 1114 8.70 -47.17 13.32
C ASN A 1114 8.39 -47.19 14.82
N PHE A 1115 7.28 -46.57 15.23
CA PHE A 1115 6.89 -46.53 16.65
C PHE A 1115 6.64 -47.93 17.22
N SER A 1116 6.05 -48.84 16.44
CA SER A 1116 5.69 -50.18 16.92
C SER A 1116 6.90 -51.03 17.32
N ALA A 1117 8.02 -50.92 16.61
CA ALA A 1117 9.27 -51.59 16.99
C ALA A 1117 9.85 -50.99 18.28
N ALA A 1118 9.98 -49.65 18.34
CA ALA A 1118 10.51 -48.96 19.53
C ALA A 1118 9.63 -49.16 20.77
N TRP A 1119 8.31 -49.35 20.60
CA TRP A 1119 7.38 -49.63 21.69
C TRP A 1119 7.63 -51.00 22.34
N GLU A 1120 7.88 -52.04 21.54
CA GLU A 1120 8.19 -53.39 22.06
C GLU A 1120 9.68 -53.58 22.42
N GLU A 1121 10.56 -52.64 22.05
CA GLU A 1121 11.93 -52.53 22.59
C GLU A 1121 11.94 -52.02 24.05
N LEU A 1122 10.90 -51.28 24.50
CA LEU A 1122 10.74 -50.87 25.89
C LEU A 1122 9.99 -51.93 26.71
N ALA A 1123 10.51 -52.22 27.91
CA ALA A 1123 9.98 -53.26 28.79
C ALA A 1123 8.53 -52.97 29.25
N PRO A 1124 7.63 -53.97 29.24
CA PRO A 1124 6.23 -53.78 29.64
C PRO A 1124 6.06 -53.46 31.13
N ASP A 1125 7.05 -53.75 31.95
CA ASP A 1125 7.08 -53.39 33.38
C ASP A 1125 7.12 -51.86 33.62
N SER A 1126 7.38 -51.07 32.56
CA SER A 1126 7.29 -49.60 32.54
C SER A 1126 5.93 -49.07 32.04
N GLU A 1127 5.00 -49.93 31.61
CA GLU A 1127 3.73 -49.51 31.00
C GLU A 1127 2.73 -49.03 32.07
N LEU A 1128 2.34 -47.75 32.00
CA LEU A 1128 1.28 -47.17 32.83
C LEU A 1128 0.13 -46.65 31.96
N GLU A 1129 -1.08 -47.04 32.37
CA GLU A 1129 -2.44 -46.78 31.86
C GLU A 1129 -3.29 -45.74 32.61
N ASP A 1130 -3.60 -44.52 32.14
CA ASP A 1130 -4.59 -43.64 32.83
C ASP A 1130 -5.57 -42.93 31.88
N THR A 1131 -6.71 -42.42 32.39
CA THR A 1131 -7.80 -41.86 31.60
C THR A 1131 -8.32 -40.51 32.13
N PHE A 1132 -8.11 -39.45 31.34
CA PHE A 1132 -8.37 -38.05 31.63
C PHE A 1132 -9.59 -37.50 30.87
N ALA A 1133 -10.21 -36.45 31.41
CA ALA A 1133 -11.25 -35.66 30.75
C ALA A 1133 -10.74 -34.24 30.46
N LEU A 1134 -10.31 -33.99 29.23
CA LEU A 1134 -9.82 -32.70 28.75
C LEU A 1134 -11.03 -31.82 28.34
N THR A 1135 -11.76 -31.33 29.33
CA THR A 1135 -12.99 -30.53 29.16
C THR A 1135 -12.73 -29.15 28.55
N SER A 1136 -11.52 -28.61 28.73
CA SER A 1136 -11.05 -27.37 28.13
C SER A 1136 -10.69 -27.49 26.64
N MET A 1137 -10.51 -28.71 26.12
CA MET A 1137 -10.08 -28.96 24.74
C MET A 1137 -11.30 -29.18 23.83
N ALA A 1138 -11.60 -28.21 22.97
CA ALA A 1138 -12.79 -28.21 22.11
C ALA A 1138 -12.79 -29.28 21.01
N SER A 1139 -11.63 -29.83 20.63
CA SER A 1139 -11.53 -30.94 19.69
C SER A 1139 -10.31 -31.84 19.92
N ILE A 1140 -10.36 -33.04 19.37
CA ILE A 1140 -9.22 -33.98 19.34
C ILE A 1140 -7.98 -33.33 18.69
N VAL A 1141 -8.18 -32.42 17.72
CA VAL A 1141 -7.06 -31.75 17.04
C VAL A 1141 -6.34 -30.78 17.97
N ASP A 1142 -7.09 -30.03 18.77
CA ASP A 1142 -6.55 -29.08 19.75
C ASP A 1142 -5.92 -29.81 20.94
N ALA A 1143 -6.48 -30.96 21.32
CA ALA A 1143 -5.87 -31.88 22.29
C ALA A 1143 -4.52 -32.42 21.80
N VAL A 1144 -4.43 -32.94 20.57
CA VAL A 1144 -3.15 -33.42 19.99
C VAL A 1144 -2.07 -32.34 20.02
N GLN A 1145 -2.42 -31.10 19.63
CA GLN A 1145 -1.48 -29.96 19.63
C GLN A 1145 -0.98 -29.62 21.03
N ASN A 1146 -1.89 -29.51 22.00
CA ASN A 1146 -1.51 -29.17 23.37
C ASN A 1146 -0.76 -30.32 24.06
N LEU A 1147 -1.05 -31.59 23.76
CA LEU A 1147 -0.28 -32.74 24.24
C LEU A 1147 1.16 -32.73 23.71
N VAL A 1148 1.35 -32.47 22.40
CA VAL A 1148 2.69 -32.29 21.82
C VAL A 1148 3.43 -31.14 22.49
N LYS A 1149 2.76 -29.99 22.73
CA LYS A 1149 3.37 -28.82 23.38
C LYS A 1149 3.75 -29.04 24.85
N VAL A 1150 2.86 -29.66 25.64
CA VAL A 1150 3.07 -29.85 27.10
C VAL A 1150 4.02 -31.00 27.40
N LEU A 1151 4.00 -32.07 26.62
CA LEU A 1151 4.91 -33.21 26.82
C LEU A 1151 6.27 -33.03 26.12
N GLY A 1152 6.36 -32.14 25.12
CA GLY A 1152 7.60 -31.86 24.38
C GLY A 1152 8.06 -32.98 23.45
N LEU A 1153 7.27 -34.04 23.28
CA LEU A 1153 7.56 -35.23 22.48
C LEU A 1153 7.20 -35.01 20.99
N ALA A 1154 7.95 -35.64 20.08
CA ALA A 1154 7.64 -35.67 18.66
C ALA A 1154 6.54 -36.70 18.34
N ALA A 1155 5.59 -36.34 17.48
CA ALA A 1155 4.65 -37.33 16.95
C ALA A 1155 5.34 -38.29 15.97
N CYS A 1156 5.16 -39.59 16.20
CA CYS A 1156 5.63 -40.67 15.32
C CYS A 1156 4.51 -41.19 14.43
N ASP A 1157 4.87 -41.97 13.41
CA ASP A 1157 3.96 -42.67 12.48
C ASP A 1157 2.87 -41.77 11.85
N ARG A 1158 3.14 -40.45 11.73
CA ARG A 1158 2.21 -39.39 11.28
C ARG A 1158 0.92 -39.26 12.12
N SER A 1159 1.02 -39.58 13.41
CA SER A 1159 -0.12 -39.59 14.34
C SER A 1159 -0.47 -38.22 14.95
N ASP A 1160 0.26 -37.16 14.60
CA ASP A 1160 -0.07 -35.73 14.82
C ASP A 1160 -1.40 -35.28 14.17
N LYS A 1161 -2.04 -36.18 13.43
CA LYS A 1161 -3.03 -35.90 12.40
C LYS A 1161 -4.31 -36.72 12.63
N PRO A 1162 -5.17 -36.29 13.58
CA PRO A 1162 -6.40 -37.02 13.89
C PRO A 1162 -7.36 -37.06 12.71
N ASP A 1163 -7.78 -38.28 12.34
CA ASP A 1163 -8.75 -38.54 11.27
C ASP A 1163 -10.07 -37.79 11.53
N PRO A 1164 -10.43 -36.77 10.74
CA PRO A 1164 -11.52 -35.88 11.09
C PRO A 1164 -12.92 -36.51 10.96
N GLY A 1165 -13.01 -37.75 10.46
CA GLY A 1165 -14.24 -38.54 10.39
C GLY A 1165 -14.47 -39.50 11.55
N LYS A 1166 -13.45 -39.80 12.38
CA LYS A 1166 -13.57 -40.75 13.50
C LYS A 1166 -13.92 -40.01 14.80
N SER A 1167 -14.70 -40.64 15.66
CA SER A 1167 -14.92 -40.18 17.04
C SER A 1167 -13.75 -40.53 17.97
N THR A 1168 -12.81 -41.35 17.51
CA THR A 1168 -11.59 -41.75 18.23
C THR A 1168 -10.35 -41.61 17.37
N HIS A 1169 -9.21 -41.30 18.00
CA HIS A 1169 -7.88 -41.21 17.40
C HIS A 1169 -6.85 -41.91 18.30
N THR A 1170 -5.66 -42.22 17.78
CA THR A 1170 -4.51 -42.63 18.59
C THR A 1170 -3.28 -41.85 18.16
N LEU A 1171 -2.77 -41.05 19.10
CA LEU A 1171 -1.55 -40.27 18.97
C LEU A 1171 -0.37 -41.09 19.55
N HIS A 1172 0.72 -41.15 18.81
CA HIS A 1172 1.96 -41.85 19.17
C HIS A 1172 3.07 -40.80 19.30
N LEU A 1173 3.64 -40.66 20.50
CA LEU A 1173 4.62 -39.64 20.85
C LEU A 1173 5.94 -40.28 21.27
N ALA A 1174 7.06 -39.74 20.81
CA ALA A 1174 8.40 -40.19 21.19
C ALA A 1174 9.35 -39.02 21.44
N GLY A 1175 10.29 -39.23 22.35
CA GLY A 1175 11.35 -38.27 22.62
C GLY A 1175 12.35 -38.83 23.63
N VAL A 1176 13.42 -38.07 23.81
CA VAL A 1176 14.46 -38.37 24.77
C VAL A 1176 14.31 -37.41 25.94
N PHE A 1177 14.12 -37.93 27.14
CA PHE A 1177 14.25 -37.17 28.38
C PHE A 1177 15.74 -36.96 28.68
N ARG A 1178 16.07 -35.88 29.37
CA ARG A 1178 17.44 -35.60 29.85
C ARG A 1178 18.09 -36.83 30.51
N GLY A 1179 19.40 -36.99 30.36
CA GLY A 1179 20.10 -38.23 30.71
C GLY A 1179 20.10 -39.30 29.61
N GLY A 1180 19.25 -39.17 28.57
CA GLY A 1180 19.24 -40.06 27.41
C GLY A 1180 18.17 -41.15 27.44
N HIS A 1181 17.19 -41.05 28.34
CA HIS A 1181 16.12 -42.03 28.49
C HIS A 1181 15.07 -41.86 27.39
N ASP A 1182 14.78 -42.91 26.63
CA ASP A 1182 13.69 -42.92 25.67
C ASP A 1182 12.34 -42.96 26.42
N VAL A 1183 11.42 -42.07 26.04
CA VAL A 1183 10.05 -42.02 26.51
C VAL A 1183 9.09 -42.10 25.32
N LEU A 1184 8.15 -43.05 25.38
CA LEU A 1184 7.12 -43.25 24.38
C LEU A 1184 5.73 -43.16 25.01
N ALA A 1185 4.82 -42.41 24.40
CA ALA A 1185 3.43 -42.32 24.84
C ALA A 1185 2.44 -42.65 23.70
N ARG A 1186 1.30 -43.25 24.07
CA ARG A 1186 0.20 -43.68 23.20
C ARG A 1186 -1.11 -43.13 23.76
N CYS A 1187 -1.57 -42.00 23.23
CA CYS A 1187 -2.78 -41.32 23.68
C CYS A 1187 -3.97 -41.67 22.79
N ARG A 1188 -4.86 -42.55 23.26
CA ARG A 1188 -6.16 -42.84 22.65
C ARG A 1188 -7.14 -41.72 23.01
N LEU A 1189 -7.43 -40.86 22.04
CA LEU A 1189 -8.30 -39.69 22.21
C LEU A 1189 -9.72 -40.00 21.70
N ALA A 1190 -10.75 -39.53 22.39
CA ALA A 1190 -12.16 -39.74 22.05
C ALA A 1190 -12.98 -38.45 22.24
N ALA A 1191 -13.84 -38.14 21.28
CA ALA A 1191 -14.70 -36.96 21.33
C ALA A 1191 -15.92 -37.22 22.24
N SER A 1192 -16.11 -36.39 23.26
CA SER A 1192 -17.23 -36.42 24.20
C SER A 1192 -18.10 -35.17 24.04
N GLY A 1193 -19.34 -35.22 24.57
CA GLY A 1193 -20.28 -34.09 24.51
C GLY A 1193 -19.88 -32.87 25.35
N GLN A 1194 -18.80 -32.95 26.12
CA GLN A 1194 -18.28 -31.90 27.01
C GLN A 1194 -16.75 -31.70 26.89
N GLY A 1195 -16.12 -32.17 25.80
CA GLY A 1195 -14.67 -32.05 25.58
C GLY A 1195 -14.07 -33.32 24.97
N VAL A 1196 -12.78 -33.57 25.24
CA VAL A 1196 -12.09 -34.79 24.78
C VAL A 1196 -11.77 -35.69 25.96
N THR A 1197 -12.20 -36.95 25.93
CA THR A 1197 -11.66 -37.97 26.85
C THR A 1197 -10.38 -38.56 26.26
N MET A 1198 -9.34 -38.70 27.08
CA MET A 1198 -8.04 -39.25 26.67
C MET A 1198 -7.69 -40.42 27.57
N ASN A 1199 -7.45 -41.58 26.98
CA ASN A 1199 -6.78 -42.71 27.63
C ASN A 1199 -5.31 -42.69 27.17
N MET A 1200 -4.37 -42.51 28.08
CA MET A 1200 -2.96 -42.30 27.79
C MET A 1200 -2.12 -43.42 28.41
N THR A 1201 -1.43 -44.16 27.54
CA THR A 1201 -0.42 -45.13 27.93
C THR A 1201 0.98 -44.53 27.79
N VAL A 1202 1.87 -44.78 28.74
CA VAL A 1202 3.30 -44.42 28.65
C VAL A 1202 4.17 -45.64 28.92
N ARG A 1203 5.23 -45.83 28.11
CA ARG A 1203 6.39 -46.69 28.38
C ARG A 1203 7.65 -45.83 28.36
N ALA A 1204 8.60 -46.11 29.22
CA ALA A 1204 9.86 -45.36 29.30
C ALA A 1204 11.03 -46.26 29.69
N SER A 1205 12.26 -45.81 29.45
CA SER A 1205 13.47 -46.52 29.92
C SER A 1205 13.59 -46.58 31.46
N ASP A 1206 12.77 -45.81 32.17
CA ASP A 1206 12.67 -45.75 33.63
C ASP A 1206 11.16 -45.68 34.02
N PRO A 1207 10.63 -46.60 34.86
CA PRO A 1207 9.23 -46.57 35.29
C PRO A 1207 8.78 -45.28 35.99
N GLU A 1208 9.68 -44.53 36.63
CA GLU A 1208 9.30 -43.26 37.29
C GLU A 1208 8.97 -42.16 36.26
N LEU A 1209 9.64 -42.16 35.10
CA LEU A 1209 9.28 -41.26 33.99
C LEU A 1209 7.88 -41.57 33.45
N SER A 1210 7.44 -42.83 33.43
CA SER A 1210 6.05 -43.16 33.07
C SER A 1210 5.03 -42.55 34.03
N ARG A 1211 5.37 -42.39 35.34
CA ARG A 1211 4.50 -41.71 36.31
C ARG A 1211 4.47 -40.20 36.07
N LEU A 1212 5.64 -39.58 35.89
CA LEU A 1212 5.76 -38.14 35.61
C LEU A 1212 4.91 -37.71 34.40
N PHE A 1213 5.05 -38.39 33.26
CA PHE A 1213 4.36 -37.99 32.03
C PHE A 1213 2.84 -38.16 32.11
N ILE A 1214 2.34 -39.06 32.96
CA ILE A 1214 0.92 -39.22 33.28
C ILE A 1214 0.47 -38.10 34.25
N GLY A 1215 1.21 -37.86 35.33
CA GLY A 1215 0.92 -36.81 36.30
C GLY A 1215 0.86 -35.41 35.69
N ALA A 1216 1.73 -35.10 34.72
CA ALA A 1216 1.75 -33.83 34.01
C ALA A 1216 0.44 -33.46 33.30
N ILE A 1217 -0.41 -34.44 32.95
CA ILE A 1217 -1.71 -34.20 32.30
C ILE A 1217 -2.78 -33.73 33.31
N LEU A 1218 -2.65 -34.06 34.60
CA LEU A 1218 -3.59 -33.62 35.63
C LEU A 1218 -3.64 -32.08 35.71
N ALA A 1219 -2.49 -31.40 35.60
CA ALA A 1219 -2.41 -29.94 35.51
C ALA A 1219 -3.15 -29.40 34.26
N VAL A 1220 -2.93 -30.02 33.07
CA VAL A 1220 -3.59 -29.61 31.80
C VAL A 1220 -5.11 -29.71 31.88
N SER A 1221 -5.64 -30.71 32.58
CA SER A 1221 -7.09 -30.94 32.72
C SER A 1221 -7.85 -29.81 33.42
N GLN A 1222 -7.16 -28.87 34.09
CA GLN A 1222 -7.76 -27.81 34.90
C GLN A 1222 -7.70 -26.41 34.24
N PHE A 1223 -6.97 -26.23 33.13
CA PHE A 1223 -6.77 -24.91 32.49
C PHE A 1223 -7.36 -24.76 31.07
N PRO A 1224 -7.76 -23.55 30.63
CA PRO A 1224 -8.26 -23.27 29.27
C PRO A 1224 -7.12 -23.04 28.25
N ALA A 1225 -7.33 -23.40 26.97
CA ALA A 1225 -6.25 -23.55 25.99
C ALA A 1225 -6.25 -22.55 24.82
N GLN A 1226 -5.05 -22.32 24.25
CA GLN A 1226 -4.79 -21.68 22.95
C GLN A 1226 -4.45 -22.75 21.86
N PRO A 1227 -4.58 -22.47 20.54
CA PRO A 1227 -4.49 -23.49 19.48
C PRO A 1227 -3.43 -23.26 18.37
N HIS A 1228 -2.94 -24.32 17.68
CA HIS A 1228 -2.43 -24.30 16.26
C HIS A 1228 -2.00 -25.70 15.68
N HIS A 1229 -2.78 -26.24 14.71
CA HIS A 1229 -2.39 -27.07 13.52
C HIS A 1229 -1.66 -28.46 13.64
N SER A 1230 -1.63 -29.39 12.64
CA SER A 1230 -2.46 -29.72 11.45
C SER A 1230 -1.95 -30.98 10.67
N ALA A 1231 -2.71 -31.48 9.67
CA ALA A 1231 -2.29 -32.15 8.42
C ALA A 1231 -2.62 -33.67 8.20
N ALA A 1232 -1.84 -34.39 7.36
CA ALA A 1232 -2.38 -35.38 6.41
C ALA A 1232 -1.54 -36.64 6.03
N GLY A 1233 -2.13 -37.51 5.20
CA GLY A 1233 -1.61 -38.78 4.65
C GLY A 1233 -1.73 -38.98 3.11
N SER A 1234 -1.70 -40.25 2.65
CA SER A 1234 -1.42 -40.73 1.26
C SER A 1234 -1.73 -42.26 1.15
N ALA A 1235 -1.92 -42.99 0.03
CA ALA A 1235 -2.20 -42.81 -1.43
C ALA A 1235 -2.39 -44.28 -2.02
N ASP A 1236 -2.35 -44.72 -3.29
CA ASP A 1236 -2.16 -44.20 -4.67
C ASP A 1236 -2.54 -45.30 -5.73
N ALA A 1237 -2.94 -44.99 -6.99
CA ALA A 1237 -2.93 -45.89 -8.20
C ALA A 1237 -3.55 -45.27 -9.49
N GLU A 1238 -2.84 -45.29 -10.64
CA GLU A 1238 -3.33 -44.80 -11.97
C GLU A 1238 -3.80 -45.90 -12.96
N SER A 1239 -4.69 -45.56 -13.93
CA SER A 1239 -4.67 -46.18 -15.27
C SER A 1239 -5.38 -45.36 -16.38
N GLY A 1240 -5.02 -45.62 -17.65
CA GLY A 1240 -5.93 -45.47 -18.80
C GLY A 1240 -6.07 -44.09 -19.47
N GLU A 1241 -7.04 -43.29 -19.03
CA GLU A 1241 -7.81 -42.39 -19.91
C GLU A 1241 -7.10 -41.12 -20.39
N VAL A 1242 -6.01 -40.72 -19.72
CA VAL A 1242 -5.29 -39.44 -19.91
C VAL A 1242 -4.83 -39.21 -21.35
N LEU A 1243 -4.61 -40.28 -22.13
CA LEU A 1243 -4.13 -40.18 -23.51
C LEU A 1243 -5.20 -39.64 -24.49
N LEU A 1244 -6.49 -39.90 -24.24
CA LEU A 1244 -7.58 -39.51 -25.13
C LEU A 1244 -7.92 -38.02 -24.99
N LEU A 1245 -8.03 -37.56 -23.74
CA LEU A 1245 -8.30 -36.17 -23.37
C LEU A 1245 -7.29 -35.19 -24.00
N ARG A 1246 -6.02 -35.62 -24.07
CA ARG A 1246 -4.89 -34.83 -24.59
C ARG A 1246 -5.04 -34.45 -26.07
N ARG A 1247 -5.74 -35.26 -26.89
CA ARG A 1247 -6.03 -34.92 -28.29
C ARG A 1247 -7.16 -33.90 -28.41
N GLN A 1248 -8.28 -34.12 -27.71
CA GLN A 1248 -9.44 -33.24 -27.77
C GLN A 1248 -9.12 -31.80 -27.30
N LEU A 1249 -8.26 -31.67 -26.28
CA LEU A 1249 -7.84 -30.36 -25.77
C LEU A 1249 -7.07 -29.52 -26.81
N GLN A 1250 -6.29 -30.15 -27.70
CA GLN A 1250 -5.51 -29.44 -28.73
C GLN A 1250 -6.40 -28.87 -29.84
N GLU A 1251 -7.43 -29.60 -30.27
CA GLU A 1251 -8.39 -29.10 -31.26
C GLU A 1251 -9.22 -27.93 -30.70
N LEU A 1252 -9.65 -28.02 -29.42
CA LEU A 1252 -10.41 -26.97 -28.77
C LEU A 1252 -9.64 -25.64 -28.73
N VAL A 1253 -8.35 -25.67 -28.35
CA VAL A 1253 -7.47 -24.49 -28.36
C VAL A 1253 -7.33 -23.90 -29.78
N ALA A 1254 -7.18 -24.76 -30.80
CA ALA A 1254 -7.08 -24.33 -32.20
C ALA A 1254 -8.39 -23.73 -32.77
N VAL A 1255 -9.53 -23.93 -32.12
CA VAL A 1255 -10.80 -23.25 -32.43
C VAL A 1255 -10.91 -21.93 -31.65
N VAL A 1256 -10.58 -21.92 -30.36
CA VAL A 1256 -10.64 -20.72 -29.50
C VAL A 1256 -9.72 -19.61 -30.02
N VAL A 1257 -8.49 -19.92 -30.42
CA VAL A 1257 -7.56 -18.94 -31.00
C VAL A 1257 -8.14 -18.30 -32.28
N ARG A 1258 -8.78 -19.09 -33.15
CA ARG A 1258 -9.43 -18.57 -34.37
C ARG A 1258 -10.70 -17.74 -34.10
N GLN A 1259 -11.39 -17.96 -32.98
CA GLN A 1259 -12.46 -17.06 -32.54
C GLN A 1259 -11.92 -15.78 -31.88
N LEU A 1260 -10.82 -15.85 -31.13
CA LEU A 1260 -10.19 -14.68 -30.53
C LEU A 1260 -9.64 -13.71 -31.58
N VAL A 1261 -9.02 -14.22 -32.66
CA VAL A 1261 -8.60 -13.38 -33.81
C VAL A 1261 -9.80 -12.69 -34.46
N ARG A 1262 -10.89 -13.43 -34.75
CA ARG A 1262 -12.12 -12.83 -35.32
C ARG A 1262 -12.84 -11.85 -34.38
N LEU A 1263 -12.68 -11.99 -33.07
CA LEU A 1263 -13.16 -11.03 -32.08
C LEU A 1263 -12.25 -9.79 -31.97
N TYR A 1264 -10.98 -9.91 -32.35
CA TYR A 1264 -10.04 -8.81 -32.46
C TYR A 1264 -10.27 -8.00 -33.74
N GLU A 1265 -10.55 -8.68 -34.86
CA GLU A 1265 -10.91 -8.10 -36.17
C GLU A 1265 -12.30 -7.41 -36.19
N ALA A 1266 -13.09 -7.58 -35.13
CA ALA A 1266 -14.47 -7.07 -35.02
C ALA A 1266 -14.65 -6.03 -33.90
N GLN A 1267 -13.59 -5.28 -33.57
CA GLN A 1267 -13.50 -4.37 -32.42
C GLN A 1267 -12.90 -3.01 -32.74
#